data_AF-A0A0R3CBS5-F1
#
_entry.id   AF-A0A0R3CBS5-F1
#
_cell.length_a   1.000
_cell.length_b   1.000
_cell.length_c   1.000
_cell.angle_alpha   90.00
_cell.angle_beta   90.00
_cell.angle_gamma   90.00
#
_symmetry.space_group_name_H-M   'P 1'
#
loop_
_entity.id
_entity.type
_entity.pdbx_description
1 polymer ?
#
loop_
_entity_poly.entity_id
_entity_poly.type
_entity_poly.pdbx_seq_one_letter_code
_entity_poly.pdbx_strand_id
1 'polypeptide(L)'
;MRRDLTIKTGSMAGTSDFRVMAPIKKGFVPSLDATTYKTRVKYVLRALNGGRANAYEYELARVLTDSVDRVGRIHSVGIAVLEPEDESADGVDYVLLTATFDGSWEAYVRVIWQKAARLLDLIFCNTDGYVLGYENTYENWGIWLKSKQTEAYFLYATPDLTVDDTRFLRMEERVYRRASGAGADKIVTRIRIPSPEDIARHSIFEVDGQVGVDPTNAGFSKPLSIEAAARPPFRHGIRALAGLYRLADFYPPGTHDGVLLHRAGHELLPEFVTMINDPTYAAGVQRARRRYEEALRWLMTPPDVAPVRRNLPLAPPAEPPLQDAGNVQGGILTAYNSDHGCLLLLQFANPAALAAFLGVLQVTSEADVLTPGQIVTNIAFTVDGLRQAGLSDEEVRTLPEEFVQGMERRAGLLGDVRWNHPQRWRLPASNWALGIDAPDLPDGDPAPRISMSSVHAVLQLRLLLSKDAQTTADARHALMAEMNRLVGVDAGIRPLSIQWMQRQRDKRSRDMQDHFGFADGSSNPVLRECEAGTYYSNRVHLGEILCGYPNIADETAPFDNATNRAHAMLRDGSFMALRKLRQDVEQLEDVLARATRQAAEMAGPDAPALTRETLMAKMMGRWPTGHPQAGQPLTPTPPPDKGHNDFNYDADPQAQSCPFHAHIRRANPRVSITKADAGARPPRIVRRGMSYGPPVEPQAAKSGQQPERGLVFMAYNASLGEQFEVVQSWLSGGNSAGSSSGVSDPFLGLAEPGRLRHFRFEHEGQTIRVALDGSDRLHDEPRPFVRLEWGAYFFAPSKKALADLKQWAASQGYKPAVTWSADQGEKEIARLRLIERQQGEAAAMAAWKTALEDPDSASHFVNASIWAAIRERHGGALRTPFGVLVADRDMVYKVFADSDTKLTITGYLPRMLRSFGILYLGRDAGQPDQVYEQESEACNAAIMALDQPAAFELARAVTQKVLGFMVKQTIDYAASDGEASWELTVDVHELVDPLLAAFCEAWFGLNEDGGHFRRVGYRWDWKPGEPPGYPGHFLSPSRYIFQPHPNATVEAIGAAHGDAARRAMEGFLTQFGPTNGPVTKAVYNSPRGNGDIPFVARTVAGAMMGFIPTVDANLRRILNEWLREGTLWALRARYAGTKAKNYMDALNRLRDDFIPAMQLRAVPELIWRTAVVSQTIGGVEVRPGDVIVAGAVSATQQSLAEGRQDIYHAFGGNRRVTGHPTHSCPGADPALAVMLGFFSALVETELPLRTGPIPMSLTMDGRVPAPSPHPP
;
A
#
# COMPACT_ATOMS: atom_id res chain seq x y z
N MET A 1 30.26 -20.65 6.04
CA MET A 1 29.11 -20.14 6.83
C MET A 1 27.99 -19.87 5.83
N ARG A 2 26.77 -20.37 6.05
CA ARG A 2 25.61 -19.87 5.28
C ARG A 2 25.29 -18.47 5.81
N ARG A 3 24.91 -17.52 4.96
CA ARG A 3 24.01 -16.45 5.41
C ARG A 3 22.67 -17.10 5.66
N ASP A 4 21.97 -16.70 6.72
CA ASP A 4 20.59 -17.13 6.90
C ASP A 4 19.74 -16.70 5.71
N LEU A 5 18.71 -17.50 5.43
CA LEU A 5 17.66 -17.11 4.51
C LEU A 5 16.99 -15.84 5.05
N THR A 6 17.25 -14.72 4.39
CA THR A 6 16.46 -13.49 4.48
C THR A 6 15.00 -13.85 4.25
N ILE A 7 14.24 -13.94 5.34
CA ILE A 7 12.81 -14.19 5.34
C ILE A 7 12.16 -12.82 5.52
N LYS A 8 11.51 -12.36 4.47
CA LYS A 8 10.95 -11.02 4.43
C LYS A 8 9.64 -11.00 5.23
N THR A 9 8.78 -11.96 4.94
CA THR A 9 7.52 -12.21 5.64
C THR A 9 7.71 -13.11 6.86
N GLY A 10 7.49 -12.56 8.05
CA GLY A 10 7.29 -13.33 9.27
C GLY A 10 5.90 -13.97 9.29
N SER A 11 5.75 -15.06 10.05
CA SER A 11 4.44 -15.65 10.29
C SER A 11 4.35 -16.33 11.65
N MET A 12 3.12 -16.40 12.20
CA MET A 12 2.85 -17.13 13.43
C MET A 12 1.40 -17.65 13.42
N ALA A 13 1.25 -18.97 13.67
CA ALA A 13 -0.02 -19.69 13.83
C ALA A 13 -1.16 -19.32 12.84
N GLY A 14 -0.82 -19.02 11.58
CA GLY A 14 -1.77 -18.73 10.51
C GLY A 14 -1.81 -17.28 10.05
N THR A 15 -1.25 -16.33 10.81
CA THR A 15 -1.09 -14.93 10.38
C THR A 15 0.28 -14.71 9.73
N SER A 16 0.33 -13.93 8.63
CA SER A 16 1.58 -13.42 8.04
C SER A 16 1.75 -11.92 8.27
N ASP A 17 2.99 -11.43 8.26
CA ASP A 17 3.29 -10.01 8.08
C ASP A 17 4.05 -9.71 6.77
N PHE A 18 3.79 -8.54 6.22
CA PHE A 18 4.28 -8.11 4.92
C PHE A 18 4.88 -6.72 5.06
N ARG A 19 6.09 -6.51 4.53
CA ARG A 19 6.82 -5.25 4.66
C ARG A 19 7.41 -4.83 3.32
N VAL A 20 7.15 -3.60 2.88
CA VAL A 20 7.63 -3.02 1.61
C VAL A 20 8.31 -1.70 1.90
N MET A 21 9.61 -1.62 1.62
CA MET A 21 10.46 -0.43 1.81
C MET A 21 10.92 0.09 0.45
N ALA A 22 10.16 1.03 -0.12
CA ALA A 22 10.31 1.51 -1.48
C ALA A 22 11.08 2.85 -1.54
N PRO A 23 12.20 2.95 -2.28
CA PRO A 23 13.03 4.15 -2.36
C PRO A 23 12.25 5.32 -2.97
N ILE A 24 12.35 6.52 -2.43
CA ILE A 24 11.62 7.71 -2.90
C ILE A 24 12.35 8.34 -4.11
N LYS A 25 11.58 8.86 -5.08
CA LYS A 25 12.12 9.56 -6.25
C LYS A 25 12.89 10.81 -5.83
N LYS A 26 14.09 11.00 -6.36
CA LYS A 26 14.88 12.21 -6.18
C LYS A 26 14.32 13.37 -7.02
N GLY A 27 14.50 14.60 -6.55
CA GLY A 27 14.01 15.81 -7.23
C GLY A 27 12.58 16.23 -6.84
N PHE A 28 12.07 17.22 -7.56
CA PHE A 28 10.84 17.94 -7.24
C PHE A 28 9.62 17.40 -7.99
N VAL A 29 8.46 17.46 -7.33
CA VAL A 29 7.16 17.21 -7.97
C VAL A 29 6.74 18.45 -8.77
N PRO A 30 5.79 18.31 -9.72
CA PRO A 30 5.17 19.47 -10.36
C PRO A 30 4.27 20.20 -9.35
N SER A 31 4.83 21.14 -8.58
CA SER A 31 4.08 22.02 -7.66
C SER A 31 4.59 23.46 -7.71
N LEU A 32 3.79 24.40 -7.20
CA LEU A 32 4.21 25.79 -7.03
C LEU A 32 5.21 25.97 -5.87
N ASP A 33 5.24 25.06 -4.91
CA ASP A 33 6.27 24.98 -3.87
C ASP A 33 7.43 24.09 -4.33
N ALA A 34 8.61 24.25 -3.73
CA ALA A 34 9.79 23.42 -3.97
C ALA A 34 9.66 22.05 -3.28
N THR A 35 8.59 21.31 -3.58
CA THR A 35 8.22 20.06 -2.88
C THR A 35 8.88 18.85 -3.53
N THR A 36 9.65 18.05 -2.80
CA THR A 36 10.11 16.72 -3.27
C THR A 36 9.02 15.67 -3.18
N TYR A 37 9.24 14.53 -3.86
CA TYR A 37 8.40 13.35 -3.73
C TYR A 37 8.35 12.81 -2.28
N LYS A 38 9.38 13.05 -1.44
CA LYS A 38 9.38 12.69 -0.01
C LYS A 38 8.35 13.52 0.76
N THR A 39 8.41 14.84 0.64
CA THR A 39 7.46 15.77 1.24
C THR A 39 6.03 15.43 0.82
N ARG A 40 5.82 15.16 -0.48
CA ARG A 40 4.50 14.82 -1.03
C ARG A 40 3.91 13.54 -0.45
N VAL A 41 4.68 12.44 -0.37
CA VAL A 41 4.13 11.18 0.16
C VAL A 41 3.79 11.28 1.66
N LYS A 42 4.53 12.06 2.45
CA LYS A 42 4.16 12.32 3.86
C LYS A 42 2.83 13.09 3.98
N TYR A 43 2.56 14.06 3.11
CA TYR A 43 1.25 14.74 3.09
C TYR A 43 0.11 13.81 2.68
N VAL A 44 0.33 12.95 1.67
CA VAL A 44 -0.62 11.89 1.28
C VAL A 44 -0.96 10.97 2.46
N LEU A 45 0.05 10.41 3.14
CA LEU A 45 -0.17 9.47 4.25
C LEU A 45 -0.87 10.13 5.45
N ARG A 46 -0.55 11.40 5.76
CA ARG A 46 -1.25 12.17 6.82
C ARG A 46 -2.72 12.42 6.47
N ALA A 47 -3.02 12.81 5.23
CA ALA A 47 -4.40 13.04 4.77
C ALA A 47 -5.24 11.75 4.80
N LEU A 48 -4.66 10.62 4.36
CA LEU A 48 -5.31 9.31 4.39
C LEU A 48 -5.61 8.86 5.82
N ASN A 49 -4.62 8.94 6.74
CA ASN A 49 -4.81 8.54 8.13
C ASN A 49 -5.84 9.42 8.85
N GLY A 50 -5.79 10.74 8.62
CA GLY A 50 -6.76 11.69 9.17
C GLY A 50 -8.20 11.45 8.71
N GLY A 51 -8.39 11.12 7.44
CA GLY A 51 -9.68 10.70 6.90
C GLY A 51 -10.21 9.41 7.56
N ARG A 52 -9.34 8.42 7.78
CA ARG A 52 -9.69 7.17 8.46
C ARG A 52 -10.04 7.35 9.93
N ALA A 53 -9.24 8.10 10.71
CA ALA A 53 -9.47 8.27 12.14
C ALA A 53 -10.88 8.82 12.41
N ASN A 54 -11.29 9.87 11.69
CA ASN A 54 -12.66 10.39 11.72
C ASN A 54 -13.72 9.33 11.41
N ALA A 55 -13.49 8.47 10.40
CA ALA A 55 -14.45 7.45 9.96
C ALA A 55 -14.72 6.35 11.00
N TYR A 56 -13.80 6.11 11.94
CA TYR A 56 -13.88 5.06 12.94
C TYR A 56 -14.14 5.59 14.37
N GLU A 57 -13.68 6.80 14.70
CA GLU A 57 -13.70 7.32 16.08
C GLU A 57 -14.80 8.37 16.31
N TYR A 58 -15.32 9.01 15.25
CA TYR A 58 -16.31 10.08 15.36
C TYR A 58 -17.73 9.68 14.90
N GLU A 59 -17.84 8.96 13.78
CA GLU A 59 -19.14 8.61 13.19
C GLU A 59 -19.87 7.49 13.97
N LEU A 60 -21.15 7.69 14.30
CA LEU A 60 -21.96 6.73 15.05
C LEU A 60 -22.20 5.40 14.32
N ALA A 61 -22.12 5.41 12.98
CA ALA A 61 -22.20 4.24 12.14
C ALA A 61 -21.33 4.45 10.89
N ARG A 62 -20.33 3.59 10.69
CA ARG A 62 -19.47 3.63 9.51
C ARG A 62 -20.16 2.95 8.32
N VAL A 63 -20.43 3.72 7.26
CA VAL A 63 -21.21 3.25 6.11
C VAL A 63 -20.48 3.31 4.75
N LEU A 64 -19.46 4.16 4.58
CA LEU A 64 -18.59 4.12 3.39
C LEU A 64 -17.57 2.97 3.50
N THR A 65 -17.24 2.31 2.39
CA THR A 65 -16.20 1.26 2.41
C THR A 65 -14.80 1.83 2.33
N ASP A 66 -13.86 1.22 3.06
CA ASP A 66 -12.44 1.52 2.93
C ASP A 66 -11.75 0.47 2.06
N SER A 67 -10.86 0.92 1.17
CA SER A 67 -10.02 0.10 0.29
C SER A 67 -9.28 -1.07 0.97
N VAL A 68 -8.82 -0.89 2.20
CA VAL A 68 -8.11 -1.92 2.99
C VAL A 68 -9.11 -2.96 3.49
N ASP A 69 -10.24 -2.52 4.05
CA ASP A 69 -11.28 -3.39 4.57
C ASP A 69 -11.90 -4.27 3.47
N ARG A 70 -12.05 -3.73 2.25
CA ARG A 70 -12.57 -4.46 1.07
C ARG A 70 -11.69 -5.64 0.63
N VAL A 71 -10.41 -5.69 1.03
CA VAL A 71 -9.53 -6.88 0.88
C VAL A 71 -10.00 -8.02 1.79
N GLY A 72 -10.68 -7.70 2.90
CA GLY A 72 -11.42 -8.66 3.72
C GLY A 72 -10.59 -9.49 4.71
N ARG A 73 -9.25 -9.54 4.53
CA ARG A 73 -8.31 -10.44 5.25
C ARG A 73 -7.17 -9.72 5.98
N ILE A 74 -7.29 -8.41 6.20
CA ILE A 74 -6.26 -7.57 6.82
C ILE A 74 -6.60 -7.33 8.29
N HIS A 75 -5.71 -7.68 9.22
CA HIS A 75 -5.84 -7.33 10.63
C HIS A 75 -5.34 -5.90 10.91
N SER A 76 -4.21 -5.51 10.31
CA SER A 76 -3.64 -4.16 10.42
C SER A 76 -2.81 -3.76 9.21
N VAL A 77 -2.72 -2.45 8.96
CA VAL A 77 -1.79 -1.80 8.02
C VAL A 77 -1.20 -0.58 8.71
N GLY A 78 0.10 -0.38 8.58
CA GLY A 78 0.81 0.86 8.90
C GLY A 78 1.63 1.31 7.68
N ILE A 79 1.75 2.61 7.45
CA ILE A 79 2.65 3.14 6.41
C ILE A 79 3.39 4.35 6.97
N ALA A 80 4.71 4.34 6.81
CA ALA A 80 5.64 5.35 7.29
C ALA A 80 6.59 5.78 6.16
N VAL A 81 7.33 6.86 6.39
CA VAL A 81 8.54 7.17 5.63
C VAL A 81 9.73 6.93 6.56
N LEU A 82 10.70 6.15 6.10
CA LEU A 82 11.99 5.92 6.73
C LEU A 82 13.04 6.77 6.03
N GLU A 83 13.98 7.30 6.81
CA GLU A 83 15.07 8.12 6.30
C GLU A 83 16.40 7.56 6.81
N PRO A 84 17.46 7.56 6.00
CA PRO A 84 18.74 6.99 6.38
C PRO A 84 19.43 7.90 7.40
N GLU A 85 19.84 7.33 8.54
CA GLU A 85 20.63 8.02 9.56
C GLU A 85 22.03 8.46 9.03
N ASP A 86 22.43 8.00 7.84
CA ASP A 86 23.62 8.45 7.12
C ASP A 86 23.28 9.25 5.85
N GLU A 87 23.55 10.56 5.92
CA GLU A 87 23.75 11.43 4.75
C GLU A 87 24.96 10.92 3.94
N SER A 88 24.70 10.01 3.00
CA SER A 88 25.68 9.47 2.05
C SER A 88 25.29 9.87 0.63
N ALA A 89 26.25 9.86 -0.31
CA ALA A 89 26.00 10.32 -1.68
C ALA A 89 24.82 9.61 -2.35
N ASP A 90 24.70 8.32 -2.08
CA ASP A 90 23.67 7.45 -2.62
C ASP A 90 22.54 7.19 -1.61
N GLY A 91 22.50 7.93 -0.49
CA GLY A 91 21.43 7.88 0.49
C GLY A 91 20.05 8.07 -0.16
N VAL A 92 19.10 7.24 0.27
CA VAL A 92 17.74 7.19 -0.28
C VAL A 92 16.75 7.12 0.88
N ASP A 93 15.72 7.96 0.83
CA ASP A 93 14.57 7.85 1.71
C ASP A 93 13.66 6.72 1.22
N TYR A 94 12.85 6.11 2.09
CA TYR A 94 11.96 5.01 1.72
C TYR A 94 10.54 5.18 2.25
N VAL A 95 9.53 4.79 1.48
CA VAL A 95 8.18 4.50 2.01
C VAL A 95 8.19 3.09 2.57
N LEU A 96 7.99 2.92 3.88
CA LEU A 96 7.74 1.62 4.51
C LEU A 96 6.23 1.40 4.66
N LEU A 97 5.67 0.44 3.94
CA LEU A 97 4.39 -0.19 4.27
C LEU A 97 4.64 -1.43 5.13
N THR A 98 3.84 -1.62 6.18
CA THR A 98 3.71 -2.87 6.93
C THR A 98 2.25 -3.29 6.97
N ALA A 99 1.96 -4.59 6.90
CA ALA A 99 0.60 -5.12 6.92
C ALA A 99 0.57 -6.54 7.52
N THR A 100 -0.53 -6.91 8.19
CA THR A 100 -0.73 -8.26 8.74
C THR A 100 -2.03 -8.88 8.24
N PHE A 101 -2.00 -10.17 7.89
CA PHE A 101 -3.07 -10.85 7.15
C PHE A 101 -3.47 -12.20 7.74
N ASP A 102 -4.73 -12.57 7.55
CA ASP A 102 -5.16 -13.97 7.59
C ASP A 102 -4.39 -14.75 6.51
N GLY A 103 -3.67 -15.83 6.88
CA GLY A 103 -2.95 -16.68 5.93
C GLY A 103 -1.72 -16.02 5.27
N SER A 104 -1.33 -16.58 4.13
CA SER A 104 -0.23 -16.11 3.27
C SER A 104 -0.61 -14.79 2.57
N TRP A 105 0.23 -13.75 2.63
CA TRP A 105 -0.05 -12.49 1.93
C TRP A 105 -0.02 -12.67 0.40
N GLU A 106 0.80 -13.62 -0.07
CA GLU A 106 0.92 -14.03 -1.47
C GLU A 106 -0.40 -14.58 -2.02
N ALA A 107 -1.28 -15.12 -1.17
CA ALA A 107 -2.62 -15.55 -1.56
C ALA A 107 -3.60 -14.39 -1.85
N TYR A 108 -3.36 -13.20 -1.29
CA TYR A 108 -4.31 -12.07 -1.32
C TYR A 108 -3.78 -10.83 -2.04
N VAL A 109 -2.50 -10.76 -2.35
CA VAL A 109 -1.88 -9.61 -3.05
C VAL A 109 -2.56 -9.27 -4.39
N ARG A 110 -3.08 -10.25 -5.14
CA ARG A 110 -3.88 -10.01 -6.36
C ARG A 110 -5.21 -9.28 -6.05
N VAL A 111 -5.82 -9.52 -4.89
CA VAL A 111 -7.02 -8.81 -4.41
C VAL A 111 -6.67 -7.36 -4.00
N ILE A 112 -5.49 -7.14 -3.41
CA ILE A 112 -4.97 -5.79 -3.13
C ILE A 112 -4.79 -5.01 -4.45
N TRP A 113 -4.19 -5.63 -5.46
CA TRP A 113 -4.05 -5.09 -6.83
C TRP A 113 -5.40 -4.87 -7.56
N GLN A 114 -6.51 -5.41 -7.06
CA GLN A 114 -7.86 -5.13 -7.57
C GLN A 114 -8.54 -3.98 -6.83
N LYS A 115 -8.55 -4.03 -5.49
CA LYS A 115 -9.45 -3.24 -4.64
C LYS A 115 -8.82 -2.00 -3.97
N ALA A 116 -7.49 -1.93 -3.97
CA ALA A 116 -6.69 -0.90 -3.32
C ALA A 116 -5.53 -0.38 -4.22
N ALA A 117 -5.52 -0.71 -5.51
CA ALA A 117 -4.40 -0.37 -6.39
C ALA A 117 -4.27 1.14 -6.64
N ARG A 118 -5.37 1.90 -6.69
CA ARG A 118 -5.30 3.35 -6.92
C ARG A 118 -4.86 4.10 -5.66
N LEU A 119 -5.19 3.60 -4.46
CA LEU A 119 -4.60 4.03 -3.19
C LEU A 119 -3.09 3.77 -3.17
N LEU A 120 -2.66 2.56 -3.51
CA LEU A 120 -1.23 2.22 -3.56
C LEU A 120 -0.50 3.01 -4.66
N ASP A 121 -1.15 3.31 -5.79
CA ASP A 121 -0.60 4.20 -6.81
C ASP A 121 -0.44 5.64 -6.31
N LEU A 122 -1.43 6.20 -5.60
CA LEU A 122 -1.32 7.52 -5.00
C LEU A 122 -0.11 7.62 -4.03
N ILE A 123 0.13 6.57 -3.24
CA ILE A 123 1.25 6.51 -2.29
C ILE A 123 2.58 6.29 -3.02
N PHE A 124 2.70 5.20 -3.80
CA PHE A 124 3.96 4.72 -4.34
C PHE A 124 4.35 5.34 -5.70
N CYS A 125 3.51 6.12 -6.38
CA CYS A 125 3.96 6.96 -7.51
C CYS A 125 5.09 7.94 -7.13
N ASN A 126 5.27 8.20 -5.84
CA ASN A 126 6.37 8.95 -5.26
C ASN A 126 7.70 8.16 -5.16
N THR A 127 7.70 6.86 -5.48
CA THR A 127 8.84 5.95 -5.31
C THR A 127 9.48 5.54 -6.63
N ASP A 128 10.79 5.33 -6.57
CA ASP A 128 11.63 5.10 -7.73
C ASP A 128 11.43 3.70 -8.33
N GLY A 129 11.39 3.68 -9.66
CA GLY A 129 10.98 2.53 -10.45
C GLY A 129 9.53 2.06 -10.23
N TYR A 130 8.67 2.82 -9.53
CA TYR A 130 7.29 2.35 -9.28
C TYR A 130 6.51 2.13 -10.57
N VAL A 131 6.02 0.91 -10.72
CA VAL A 131 5.08 0.50 -11.75
C VAL A 131 3.67 0.79 -11.23
N LEU A 132 2.85 1.52 -11.97
CA LEU A 132 1.47 1.83 -11.56
C LEU A 132 0.60 0.57 -11.60
N GLY A 133 0.10 0.13 -10.45
CA GLY A 133 -0.72 -1.06 -10.30
C GLY A 133 -2.06 -0.94 -11.01
N TYR A 134 -2.67 0.24 -11.11
CA TYR A 134 -3.92 0.38 -11.86
C TYR A 134 -3.72 0.29 -13.38
N GLU A 135 -2.57 0.74 -13.90
CA GLU A 135 -2.27 0.79 -15.34
C GLU A 135 -1.51 -0.42 -15.90
N ASN A 136 -0.91 -1.24 -15.05
CA ASN A 136 -0.09 -2.41 -15.44
C ASN A 136 -0.71 -3.73 -14.97
N THR A 137 -0.23 -4.84 -15.54
CA THR A 137 -0.50 -6.19 -15.02
C THR A 137 0.03 -6.36 -13.60
N TYR A 138 -0.51 -7.34 -12.86
CA TYR A 138 -0.02 -7.67 -11.54
C TYR A 138 1.43 -8.17 -11.57
N GLU A 139 1.92 -8.78 -12.65
CA GLU A 139 3.32 -9.23 -12.77
C GLU A 139 4.28 -8.06 -12.70
N ASN A 140 4.06 -7.03 -13.53
CA ASN A 140 4.95 -5.88 -13.58
C ASN A 140 4.92 -5.11 -12.26
N TRP A 141 3.72 -4.98 -11.66
CA TRP A 141 3.55 -4.38 -10.33
C TRP A 141 4.18 -5.23 -9.20
N GLY A 142 4.01 -6.55 -9.26
CA GLY A 142 4.45 -7.53 -8.27
C GLY A 142 5.95 -7.80 -8.31
N ILE A 143 6.58 -7.71 -9.47
CA ILE A 143 8.05 -7.68 -9.63
C ILE A 143 8.61 -6.48 -8.87
N TRP A 144 8.04 -5.28 -9.08
CA TRP A 144 8.44 -4.11 -8.30
C TRP A 144 8.18 -4.32 -6.80
N LEU A 145 6.99 -4.79 -6.42
CA LEU A 145 6.58 -4.99 -5.03
C LEU A 145 7.53 -5.92 -4.27
N LYS A 146 7.87 -7.08 -4.85
CA LYS A 146 8.81 -8.05 -4.29
C LYS A 146 10.25 -7.51 -4.25
N SER A 147 10.65 -6.69 -5.24
CA SER A 147 11.97 -6.02 -5.23
C SER A 147 12.14 -5.06 -4.04
N LYS A 148 11.06 -4.45 -3.56
CA LYS A 148 11.08 -3.50 -2.43
C LYS A 148 10.77 -4.12 -1.06
N GLN A 149 10.43 -5.41 -1.00
CA GLN A 149 10.03 -6.07 0.24
C GLN A 149 11.19 -6.21 1.26
N THR A 150 10.93 -6.16 2.58
CA THR A 150 11.93 -6.17 3.68
C THR A 150 11.63 -7.14 4.83
N GLU A 151 12.57 -7.31 5.77
CA GLU A 151 12.57 -8.39 6.79
C GLU A 151 11.84 -8.10 8.11
N ALA A 152 11.29 -9.18 8.68
CA ALA A 152 10.55 -9.23 9.93
C ALA A 152 11.26 -10.13 10.98
N TYR A 153 12.43 -9.69 11.48
CA TYR A 153 13.21 -10.45 12.48
C TYR A 153 12.47 -10.77 13.79
N PHE A 154 11.40 -10.04 14.10
CA PHE A 154 10.49 -10.33 15.21
C PHE A 154 9.06 -9.95 14.80
N LEU A 155 8.12 -10.85 15.10
CA LEU A 155 6.69 -10.69 14.89
C LEU A 155 5.96 -11.14 16.16
N TYR A 156 5.20 -10.23 16.76
CA TYR A 156 4.26 -10.55 17.83
C TYR A 156 2.85 -10.30 17.33
N ALA A 157 2.06 -11.37 17.25
CA ALA A 157 0.65 -11.38 16.90
C ALA A 157 -0.09 -12.31 17.87
N THR A 158 -1.42 -12.21 17.93
CA THR A 158 -2.28 -13.07 18.76
C THR A 158 -3.24 -13.86 17.83
N PRO A 159 -2.80 -14.98 17.22
CA PRO A 159 -3.46 -15.58 16.07
C PRO A 159 -4.58 -16.55 16.50
N ASP A 160 -5.59 -16.00 17.16
CA ASP A 160 -6.67 -16.79 17.79
C ASP A 160 -7.95 -16.83 16.93
N LEU A 161 -8.16 -15.83 16.07
CA LEU A 161 -9.36 -15.64 15.23
C LEU A 161 -9.00 -14.92 13.93
N THR A 162 -9.59 -15.33 12.80
CA THR A 162 -9.47 -14.58 11.54
C THR A 162 -10.31 -13.29 11.55
N VAL A 163 -10.08 -12.40 10.59
CA VAL A 163 -10.96 -11.23 10.33
C VAL A 163 -12.41 -11.69 10.10
N ASP A 164 -12.58 -12.79 9.37
CA ASP A 164 -13.88 -13.40 9.08
C ASP A 164 -14.51 -14.09 10.31
N ASP A 165 -13.73 -14.76 11.18
CA ASP A 165 -14.26 -15.31 12.44
C ASP A 165 -14.70 -14.22 13.40
N THR A 166 -13.98 -13.10 13.43
CA THR A 166 -14.37 -11.92 14.22
C THR A 166 -15.71 -11.35 13.75
N ARG A 167 -16.03 -11.46 12.45
CA ARG A 167 -17.36 -11.13 11.90
C ARG A 167 -18.39 -12.22 12.27
N PHE A 168 -18.06 -13.49 12.04
CA PHE A 168 -18.96 -14.63 12.29
C PHE A 168 -19.41 -14.71 13.76
N LEU A 169 -18.48 -14.63 14.72
CA LEU A 169 -18.78 -14.71 16.14
C LEU A 169 -19.65 -13.53 16.60
N ARG A 170 -19.47 -12.33 16.02
CA ARG A 170 -20.38 -11.19 16.27
C ARG A 170 -21.78 -11.46 15.71
N MET A 171 -21.91 -12.15 14.57
CA MET A 171 -23.22 -12.53 14.01
C MET A 171 -23.89 -13.66 14.82
N GLU A 172 -23.14 -14.69 15.21
CA GLU A 172 -23.60 -15.82 16.03
C GLU A 172 -24.07 -15.34 17.42
N GLU A 173 -23.32 -14.47 18.07
CA GLU A 173 -23.68 -13.88 19.37
C GLU A 173 -24.95 -13.00 19.27
N ARG A 174 -25.05 -12.18 18.21
CA ARG A 174 -26.26 -11.41 17.88
C ARG A 174 -27.50 -12.28 17.63
N VAL A 175 -27.33 -13.54 17.19
CA VAL A 175 -28.42 -14.52 17.05
C VAL A 175 -28.79 -15.11 18.40
N TYR A 176 -27.85 -15.66 19.16
CA TYR A 176 -28.16 -16.28 20.47
C TYR A 176 -28.63 -15.28 21.54
N ARG A 177 -28.33 -13.98 21.41
CA ARG A 177 -28.96 -12.92 22.23
C ARG A 177 -30.45 -12.67 21.92
N ARG A 178 -30.99 -13.21 20.81
CA ARG A 178 -32.33 -12.87 20.28
C ARG A 178 -33.20 -14.06 19.91
N ALA A 179 -32.62 -15.24 19.72
CA ALA A 179 -33.28 -16.49 19.40
C ALA A 179 -32.60 -17.67 20.13
N SER A 180 -33.30 -18.79 20.29
CA SER A 180 -32.77 -19.97 20.99
C SER A 180 -33.23 -21.30 20.37
N GLY A 181 -32.64 -22.40 20.82
CA GLY A 181 -32.97 -23.76 20.38
C GLY A 181 -32.68 -24.02 18.90
N ALA A 182 -33.36 -25.03 18.33
CA ALA A 182 -33.15 -25.49 16.97
C ALA A 182 -33.31 -24.40 15.89
N GLY A 183 -34.10 -23.35 16.16
CA GLY A 183 -34.24 -22.18 15.28
C GLY A 183 -32.95 -21.36 15.21
N ALA A 184 -32.34 -21.07 16.35
CA ALA A 184 -31.05 -20.36 16.41
C ALA A 184 -29.91 -21.19 15.80
N ASP A 185 -29.82 -22.48 16.16
CA ASP A 185 -28.88 -23.44 15.58
C ASP A 185 -28.96 -23.48 14.05
N LYS A 186 -30.18 -23.46 13.49
CA LYS A 186 -30.42 -23.47 12.05
C LYS A 186 -30.06 -22.15 11.37
N ILE A 187 -30.31 -21.01 12.02
CA ILE A 187 -29.84 -19.69 11.52
C ILE A 187 -28.31 -19.69 11.49
N VAL A 188 -27.66 -20.06 12.60
CA VAL A 188 -26.19 -20.08 12.75
C VAL A 188 -25.52 -21.03 11.77
N THR A 189 -26.08 -22.23 11.54
CA THR A 189 -25.58 -23.19 10.55
C THR A 189 -25.69 -22.68 9.10
N ARG A 190 -26.53 -21.66 8.87
CA ARG A 190 -26.76 -21.01 7.57
C ARG A 190 -26.16 -19.59 7.48
N ILE A 191 -25.39 -19.13 8.48
CA ILE A 191 -24.68 -17.84 8.40
C ILE A 191 -23.63 -17.90 7.28
N ARG A 192 -23.72 -16.94 6.37
CA ARG A 192 -22.67 -16.55 5.42
C ARG A 192 -22.22 -15.13 5.75
N ILE A 193 -20.91 -14.90 5.76
CA ILE A 193 -20.33 -13.59 6.07
C ILE A 193 -20.49 -12.65 4.85
N PRO A 194 -21.10 -11.45 5.00
CA PRO A 194 -21.22 -10.47 3.92
C PRO A 194 -19.91 -9.68 3.71
N SER A 195 -19.68 -9.18 2.50
CA SER A 195 -18.54 -8.29 2.22
C SER A 195 -18.77 -6.87 2.74
N PRO A 196 -17.71 -6.06 2.95
CA PRO A 196 -17.86 -4.63 3.24
C PRO A 196 -18.70 -3.89 2.20
N GLU A 197 -18.55 -4.24 0.92
CA GLU A 197 -19.34 -3.71 -0.19
C GLU A 197 -20.83 -4.04 -0.05
N ASP A 198 -21.18 -5.27 0.34
CA ASP A 198 -22.58 -5.64 0.63
C ASP A 198 -23.14 -4.86 1.82
N ILE A 199 -22.35 -4.71 2.90
CA ILE A 199 -22.74 -3.98 4.11
C ILE A 199 -23.06 -2.52 3.77
N ALA A 200 -22.17 -1.84 3.05
CA ALA A 200 -22.38 -0.45 2.62
C ALA A 200 -23.58 -0.34 1.66
N ARG A 201 -23.68 -1.25 0.69
CA ARG A 201 -24.77 -1.27 -0.31
C ARG A 201 -26.16 -1.33 0.35
N HIS A 202 -26.39 -2.28 1.25
CA HIS A 202 -27.67 -2.43 1.95
C HIS A 202 -27.92 -1.35 3.03
N SER A 203 -26.87 -0.66 3.50
CA SER A 203 -26.98 0.38 4.53
C SER A 203 -27.19 1.79 3.98
N ILE A 204 -26.78 2.08 2.73
CA ILE A 204 -26.96 3.41 2.09
C ILE A 204 -28.11 3.42 1.08
N PHE A 205 -28.22 2.37 0.25
CA PHE A 205 -29.10 2.34 -0.92
C PHE A 205 -30.26 1.37 -0.72
N GLU A 206 -31.28 1.49 -1.58
CA GLU A 206 -32.39 0.53 -1.60
C GLU A 206 -31.96 -0.79 -2.26
N VAL A 207 -32.17 -1.91 -1.55
CA VAL A 207 -31.96 -3.27 -2.03
C VAL A 207 -33.14 -4.13 -1.59
N ASP A 208 -33.71 -4.90 -2.52
CA ASP A 208 -34.84 -5.81 -2.28
C ASP A 208 -36.05 -5.14 -1.57
N GLY A 209 -36.26 -3.84 -1.84
CA GLY A 209 -37.33 -3.02 -1.26
C GLY A 209 -37.04 -2.51 0.16
N GLN A 210 -35.78 -2.50 0.61
CA GLN A 210 -35.37 -2.01 1.93
C GLN A 210 -34.11 -1.13 1.86
N VAL A 211 -34.00 -0.14 2.73
CA VAL A 211 -32.83 0.77 2.85
C VAL A 211 -32.44 0.94 4.32
N GLY A 212 -31.13 1.08 4.60
CA GLY A 212 -30.62 1.26 5.97
C GLY A 212 -30.53 -0.04 6.77
N VAL A 213 -30.27 -1.17 6.11
CA VAL A 213 -30.32 -2.53 6.68
C VAL A 213 -28.92 -3.12 6.81
N ASP A 214 -28.41 -3.24 8.05
CA ASP A 214 -27.15 -3.95 8.33
C ASP A 214 -27.32 -5.48 8.13
N PRO A 215 -26.66 -6.13 7.15
CA PRO A 215 -26.74 -7.57 6.95
C PRO A 215 -25.95 -8.37 8.00
N THR A 216 -24.96 -7.77 8.68
CA THR A 216 -24.26 -8.41 9.81
C THR A 216 -25.16 -8.53 11.05
N ASN A 217 -26.37 -7.96 11.03
CA ASN A 217 -27.35 -8.09 12.09
C ASN A 217 -28.25 -9.34 11.94
N ALA A 218 -27.89 -10.28 11.06
CA ALA A 218 -28.50 -11.61 10.92
C ALA A 218 -30.04 -11.61 10.78
N GLY A 219 -30.59 -10.65 10.02
CA GLY A 219 -32.03 -10.51 9.78
C GLY A 219 -32.80 -9.72 10.85
N PHE A 220 -32.17 -9.22 11.91
CA PHE A 220 -32.81 -8.43 12.98
C PHE A 220 -32.81 -6.91 12.75
N SER A 221 -32.43 -6.45 11.55
CA SER A 221 -32.39 -5.02 11.19
C SER A 221 -33.78 -4.47 10.86
N LYS A 222 -33.98 -3.17 11.10
CA LYS A 222 -35.18 -2.42 10.70
C LYS A 222 -34.79 -1.39 9.63
N PRO A 223 -35.54 -1.26 8.52
CA PRO A 223 -35.27 -0.22 7.53
C PRO A 223 -35.37 1.20 8.10
N LEU A 224 -34.68 2.14 7.44
CA LEU A 224 -34.68 3.57 7.73
C LEU A 224 -35.43 4.34 6.62
N SER A 225 -35.53 5.67 6.74
CA SER A 225 -35.79 6.53 5.58
C SER A 225 -34.49 6.78 4.81
N ILE A 226 -34.60 7.11 3.53
CA ILE A 226 -33.43 7.34 2.67
C ILE A 226 -32.59 8.55 3.11
N GLU A 227 -33.22 9.58 3.69
CA GLU A 227 -32.54 10.73 4.27
C GLU A 227 -31.78 10.35 5.55
N ALA A 228 -32.36 9.50 6.39
CA ALA A 228 -31.74 9.03 7.62
C ALA A 228 -30.52 8.13 7.34
N ALA A 229 -30.62 7.25 6.32
CA ALA A 229 -29.52 6.42 5.87
C ALA A 229 -28.38 7.25 5.22
N ALA A 230 -28.71 8.27 4.42
CA ALA A 230 -27.74 8.99 3.59
C ALA A 230 -27.02 10.16 4.27
N ARG A 231 -27.59 10.79 5.30
CA ARG A 231 -27.00 12.01 5.91
C ARG A 231 -25.57 11.78 6.45
N PRO A 232 -25.25 10.74 7.25
CA PRO A 232 -23.88 10.49 7.71
C PRO A 232 -22.87 10.21 6.58
N PRO A 233 -23.06 9.24 5.66
CA PRO A 233 -22.08 8.96 4.61
C PRO A 233 -21.87 10.14 3.65
N PHE A 234 -22.91 10.96 3.38
CA PHE A 234 -22.75 12.17 2.57
C PHE A 234 -21.84 13.22 3.26
N ARG A 235 -21.99 13.40 4.57
CA ARG A 235 -21.15 14.33 5.35
C ARG A 235 -19.71 13.85 5.47
N HIS A 236 -19.51 12.56 5.72
CA HIS A 236 -18.19 11.95 5.76
C HIS A 236 -17.49 12.07 4.39
N GLY A 237 -18.20 11.77 3.29
CA GLY A 237 -17.70 11.91 1.92
C GLY A 237 -17.25 13.34 1.57
N ILE A 238 -17.99 14.36 1.98
CA ILE A 238 -17.58 15.78 1.81
C ILE A 238 -16.30 16.12 2.58
N ARG A 239 -16.14 15.64 3.82
CA ARG A 239 -14.93 15.89 4.64
C ARG A 239 -13.70 15.23 4.01
N ALA A 240 -13.85 13.98 3.60
CA ALA A 240 -12.80 13.22 2.93
C ALA A 240 -12.43 13.87 1.58
N LEU A 241 -13.41 14.26 0.77
CA LEU A 241 -13.18 14.98 -0.49
C LEU A 241 -12.41 16.29 -0.29
N ALA A 242 -12.77 17.11 0.71
CA ALA A 242 -12.06 18.36 0.98
C ALA A 242 -10.56 18.12 1.32
N GLY A 243 -10.27 17.13 2.17
CA GLY A 243 -8.89 16.74 2.50
C GLY A 243 -8.12 16.11 1.34
N LEU A 244 -8.79 15.30 0.51
CA LEU A 244 -8.16 14.65 -0.64
C LEU A 244 -7.88 15.65 -1.77
N TYR A 245 -8.77 16.63 -1.98
CA TYR A 245 -8.58 17.67 -3.01
C TYR A 245 -7.43 18.62 -2.68
N ARG A 246 -7.10 18.85 -1.40
CA ARG A 246 -5.88 19.59 -1.01
C ARG A 246 -4.58 18.95 -1.49
N LEU A 247 -4.57 17.67 -1.85
CA LEU A 247 -3.41 17.05 -2.49
C LEU A 247 -3.20 17.54 -3.93
N ALA A 248 -4.19 18.17 -4.58
CA ALA A 248 -4.05 18.73 -5.93
C ALA A 248 -2.94 19.80 -6.03
N ASP A 249 -2.61 20.48 -4.93
CA ASP A 249 -1.49 21.44 -4.84
C ASP A 249 -0.12 20.78 -5.13
N PHE A 250 -0.04 19.45 -4.99
CA PHE A 250 1.13 18.62 -5.26
C PHE A 250 0.89 17.58 -6.38
N TYR A 251 -0.34 17.48 -6.89
CA TYR A 251 -0.77 16.58 -7.97
C TYR A 251 -1.67 17.38 -8.96
N PRO A 252 -1.12 18.33 -9.74
CA PRO A 252 -1.93 19.35 -10.40
C PRO A 252 -2.93 18.78 -11.42
N PRO A 253 -4.18 19.29 -11.46
CA PRO A 253 -5.17 18.87 -12.45
C PRO A 253 -4.65 18.98 -13.89
N GLY A 254 -4.98 18.00 -14.74
CA GLY A 254 -4.48 17.91 -16.12
C GLY A 254 -3.08 17.33 -16.28
N THR A 255 -2.34 17.08 -15.20
CA THR A 255 -1.08 16.30 -15.23
C THR A 255 -1.36 14.80 -15.05
N HIS A 256 -0.40 13.95 -15.43
CA HIS A 256 -0.47 12.50 -15.15
C HIS A 256 -0.63 12.22 -13.65
N ASP A 257 0.13 12.92 -12.80
CA ASP A 257 0.01 12.82 -11.34
C ASP A 257 -1.41 13.22 -10.86
N GLY A 258 -1.99 14.28 -11.43
CA GLY A 258 -3.39 14.66 -11.16
C GLY A 258 -4.42 13.59 -11.53
N VAL A 259 -4.16 12.78 -12.57
CA VAL A 259 -4.99 11.62 -12.93
C VAL A 259 -4.90 10.50 -11.88
N LEU A 260 -3.73 10.30 -11.26
CA LEU A 260 -3.56 9.33 -10.17
C LEU A 260 -4.38 9.72 -8.93
N LEU A 261 -4.28 10.98 -8.49
CA LEU A 261 -5.08 11.49 -7.37
C LEU A 261 -6.58 11.40 -7.68
N HIS A 262 -7.00 11.72 -8.91
CA HIS A 262 -8.39 11.61 -9.33
C HIS A 262 -8.91 10.17 -9.25
N ARG A 263 -8.19 9.20 -9.82
CA ARG A 263 -8.55 7.78 -9.72
C ARG A 263 -8.60 7.29 -8.28
N ALA A 264 -7.67 7.72 -7.43
CA ALA A 264 -7.66 7.38 -6.00
C ALA A 264 -8.91 7.92 -5.27
N GLY A 265 -9.36 9.13 -5.59
CA GLY A 265 -10.63 9.67 -5.08
C GLY A 265 -11.83 8.77 -5.38
N HIS A 266 -11.91 8.24 -6.60
CA HIS A 266 -12.94 7.28 -7.00
C HIS A 266 -12.80 5.87 -6.38
N GLU A 267 -11.64 5.52 -5.82
CA GLU A 267 -11.44 4.25 -5.08
C GLU A 267 -11.69 4.42 -3.57
N LEU A 268 -11.41 5.61 -3.02
CA LEU A 268 -11.56 5.92 -1.60
C LEU A 268 -12.98 6.34 -1.23
N LEU A 269 -13.78 6.83 -2.19
CA LEU A 269 -15.13 7.36 -1.96
C LEU A 269 -16.22 6.76 -2.88
N PRO A 270 -16.26 5.43 -3.14
CA PRO A 270 -17.09 4.87 -4.21
C PRO A 270 -18.60 5.02 -3.97
N GLU A 271 -19.10 4.85 -2.74
CA GLU A 271 -20.52 5.06 -2.47
C GLU A 271 -20.87 6.55 -2.50
N PHE A 272 -19.98 7.44 -2.06
CA PHE A 272 -20.19 8.87 -2.16
C PHE A 272 -20.14 9.38 -3.61
N VAL A 273 -19.31 8.80 -4.47
CA VAL A 273 -19.33 9.01 -5.94
C VAL A 273 -20.69 8.59 -6.53
N THR A 274 -21.26 7.48 -6.08
CA THR A 274 -22.63 7.08 -6.46
C THR A 274 -23.64 8.14 -5.98
N MET A 275 -23.55 8.60 -4.72
CA MET A 275 -24.47 9.59 -4.15
C MET A 275 -24.41 10.97 -4.85
N ILE A 276 -23.24 11.51 -5.18
CA ILE A 276 -23.17 12.84 -5.82
C ILE A 276 -23.68 12.84 -7.27
N ASN A 277 -23.85 11.67 -7.89
CA ASN A 277 -24.41 11.49 -9.23
C ASN A 277 -25.88 11.04 -9.23
N ASP A 278 -26.45 10.67 -8.07
CA ASP A 278 -27.85 10.27 -7.94
C ASP A 278 -28.74 11.51 -7.64
N PRO A 279 -29.84 11.74 -8.40
CA PRO A 279 -30.77 12.86 -8.18
C PRO A 279 -31.33 12.96 -6.75
N THR A 280 -31.44 11.85 -6.04
CA THR A 280 -31.97 11.75 -4.66
C THR A 280 -31.23 12.68 -3.69
N TYR A 281 -29.92 12.87 -3.89
CA TYR A 281 -29.07 13.63 -2.95
C TYR A 281 -28.77 15.06 -3.44
N ALA A 282 -29.42 15.52 -4.50
CA ALA A 282 -29.15 16.80 -5.16
C ALA A 282 -29.20 18.01 -4.21
N ALA A 283 -30.06 18.00 -3.19
CA ALA A 283 -30.12 19.07 -2.18
C ALA A 283 -28.83 19.17 -1.34
N GLY A 284 -28.22 18.04 -0.99
CA GLY A 284 -26.92 17.99 -0.30
C GLY A 284 -25.80 18.51 -1.19
N VAL A 285 -25.79 18.08 -2.47
CA VAL A 285 -24.82 18.55 -3.48
C VAL A 285 -24.93 20.06 -3.69
N GLN A 286 -26.15 20.61 -3.78
CA GLN A 286 -26.41 22.05 -3.91
C GLN A 286 -25.87 22.87 -2.72
N ARG A 287 -26.03 22.38 -1.48
CA ARG A 287 -25.44 23.04 -0.31
C ARG A 287 -23.90 22.97 -0.34
N ALA A 288 -23.36 21.78 -0.62
CA ALA A 288 -21.91 21.55 -0.60
C ALA A 288 -21.15 22.34 -1.68
N ARG A 289 -21.74 22.52 -2.87
CA ARG A 289 -21.18 23.36 -3.96
C ARG A 289 -20.96 24.83 -3.56
N ARG A 290 -21.63 25.33 -2.52
CA ARG A 290 -21.42 26.72 -2.02
C ARG A 290 -20.07 26.92 -1.32
N ARG A 291 -19.37 25.84 -0.96
CA ARG A 291 -18.08 25.87 -0.25
C ARG A 291 -17.00 25.04 -0.96
N TYR A 292 -17.36 23.90 -1.54
CA TYR A 292 -16.44 22.93 -2.14
C TYR A 292 -16.68 22.76 -3.65
N GLU A 293 -16.97 23.85 -4.36
CA GLU A 293 -17.36 23.84 -5.78
C GLU A 293 -16.36 23.10 -6.68
N GLU A 294 -15.08 23.45 -6.57
CA GLU A 294 -13.99 22.95 -7.41
C GLU A 294 -13.73 21.46 -7.16
N ALA A 295 -13.62 21.06 -5.88
CA ALA A 295 -13.44 19.68 -5.45
C ALA A 295 -14.60 18.77 -5.88
N LEU A 296 -15.86 19.25 -5.79
CA LEU A 296 -17.02 18.50 -6.27
C LEU A 296 -17.02 18.37 -7.79
N ARG A 297 -16.69 19.43 -8.53
CA ARG A 297 -16.62 19.37 -10.01
C ARG A 297 -15.52 18.41 -10.48
N TRP A 298 -14.41 18.35 -9.75
CA TRP A 298 -13.34 17.37 -9.93
C TRP A 298 -13.85 15.94 -9.74
N LEU A 299 -14.37 15.58 -8.55
CA LEU A 299 -14.80 14.20 -8.26
C LEU A 299 -16.02 13.74 -9.10
N MET A 300 -16.89 14.65 -9.54
CA MET A 300 -18.01 14.30 -10.44
C MET A 300 -17.57 13.94 -11.87
N THR A 301 -16.29 14.09 -12.24
CA THR A 301 -15.77 13.65 -13.53
C THR A 301 -15.49 12.15 -13.50
N PRO A 302 -15.99 11.32 -14.44
CA PRO A 302 -15.65 9.90 -14.47
C PRO A 302 -14.14 9.66 -14.76
N PRO A 303 -13.47 8.69 -14.12
CA PRO A 303 -12.05 8.42 -14.33
C PRO A 303 -11.80 7.42 -15.48
N ASP A 304 -10.70 7.59 -16.21
CA ASP A 304 -10.32 6.68 -17.30
C ASP A 304 -10.03 5.25 -16.82
N VAL A 305 -10.66 4.27 -17.48
CA VAL A 305 -10.37 2.84 -17.28
C VAL A 305 -9.14 2.44 -18.10
N ALA A 306 -8.05 2.07 -17.41
CA ALA A 306 -6.79 1.67 -18.04
C ALA A 306 -6.96 0.43 -18.95
N PRO A 307 -6.22 0.31 -20.07
CA PRO A 307 -6.39 -0.79 -21.04
C PRO A 307 -6.32 -2.19 -20.43
N VAL A 308 -5.36 -2.43 -19.53
CA VAL A 308 -5.16 -3.74 -18.86
C VAL A 308 -6.35 -4.21 -18.02
N ARG A 309 -7.29 -3.31 -17.66
CA ARG A 309 -8.48 -3.65 -16.87
C ARG A 309 -9.71 -3.99 -17.72
N ARG A 310 -9.66 -3.83 -19.05
CA ARG A 310 -10.85 -3.90 -19.92
C ARG A 310 -11.29 -5.32 -20.30
N ASN A 311 -10.35 -6.27 -20.32
CA ASN A 311 -10.55 -7.62 -20.88
C ASN A 311 -10.44 -8.76 -19.85
N LEU A 312 -10.39 -8.46 -18.55
CA LEU A 312 -10.27 -9.47 -17.49
C LEU A 312 -11.64 -10.02 -17.06
N PRO A 313 -11.73 -11.30 -16.60
CA PRO A 313 -10.68 -12.34 -16.63
C PRO A 313 -10.41 -12.86 -18.05
N LEU A 314 -9.19 -13.38 -18.29
CA LEU A 314 -8.76 -13.80 -19.62
C LEU A 314 -9.34 -15.16 -20.03
N ALA A 315 -9.92 -15.23 -21.22
CA ALA A 315 -10.39 -16.48 -21.82
C ALA A 315 -9.21 -17.43 -22.11
N PRO A 316 -9.29 -18.72 -21.73
CA PRO A 316 -8.27 -19.71 -22.10
C PRO A 316 -8.15 -19.88 -23.63
N PRO A 317 -6.93 -20.01 -24.18
CA PRO A 317 -6.74 -20.23 -25.62
C PRO A 317 -7.31 -21.59 -26.06
N ALA A 318 -7.70 -21.67 -27.34
CA ALA A 318 -8.35 -22.86 -27.92
C ALA A 318 -7.52 -24.15 -27.74
N GLU A 319 -6.21 -24.07 -28.07
CA GLU A 319 -5.20 -25.09 -27.77
C GLU A 319 -4.12 -24.52 -26.83
N PRO A 320 -3.40 -25.36 -26.06
CA PRO A 320 -2.39 -24.89 -25.11
C PRO A 320 -1.16 -24.31 -25.83
N PRO A 321 -0.63 -23.14 -25.42
CA PRO A 321 0.46 -22.44 -26.13
C PRO A 321 1.86 -23.03 -25.85
N LEU A 322 1.97 -24.34 -25.64
CA LEU A 322 3.23 -25.03 -25.35
C LEU A 322 4.11 -25.08 -26.61
N GLN A 323 5.30 -24.47 -26.55
CA GLN A 323 6.21 -24.38 -27.70
C GLN A 323 7.06 -25.64 -27.91
N ASP A 324 7.59 -26.21 -26.82
CA ASP A 324 8.40 -27.43 -26.86
C ASP A 324 8.08 -28.35 -25.67
N ALA A 325 7.31 -29.40 -25.93
CA ALA A 325 7.06 -30.46 -24.95
C ALA A 325 8.32 -31.28 -24.61
N GLY A 326 9.38 -31.19 -25.41
CA GLY A 326 10.69 -31.80 -25.17
C GLY A 326 11.52 -31.12 -24.07
N ASN A 327 11.23 -29.85 -23.77
CA ASN A 327 11.89 -29.07 -22.70
C ASN A 327 11.18 -29.23 -21.33
N VAL A 328 9.86 -29.44 -21.34
CA VAL A 328 9.04 -29.69 -20.13
C VAL A 328 9.31 -31.09 -19.60
N GLN A 329 9.41 -31.25 -18.28
CA GLN A 329 9.49 -32.58 -17.66
C GLN A 329 8.14 -33.31 -17.75
N GLY A 330 8.15 -34.54 -18.27
CA GLY A 330 6.95 -35.37 -18.38
C GLY A 330 6.36 -35.73 -17.03
N GLY A 331 5.07 -36.08 -16.99
CA GLY A 331 4.38 -36.41 -15.73
C GLY A 331 3.74 -35.19 -15.04
N ILE A 332 4.15 -33.98 -15.43
CA ILE A 332 3.56 -32.72 -14.96
C ILE A 332 2.22 -32.52 -15.67
N LEU A 333 2.21 -32.34 -17.00
CA LEU A 333 0.98 -32.10 -17.75
C LEU A 333 0.15 -33.39 -17.91
N THR A 334 0.71 -34.44 -18.50
CA THR A 334 0.07 -35.76 -18.59
C THR A 334 0.47 -36.64 -17.41
N ALA A 335 -0.46 -37.39 -16.82
CA ALA A 335 -0.17 -38.26 -15.68
C ALA A 335 0.37 -39.64 -16.10
N TYR A 336 1.50 -40.06 -15.52
CA TYR A 336 2.05 -41.40 -15.78
C TYR A 336 1.16 -42.55 -15.27
N ASN A 337 0.90 -43.52 -16.16
CA ASN A 337 0.27 -44.79 -15.82
C ASN A 337 1.32 -45.78 -15.23
N SER A 338 1.60 -45.61 -13.94
CA SER A 338 2.61 -46.33 -13.17
C SER A 338 2.03 -46.82 -11.84
N ASP A 339 2.17 -48.11 -11.51
CA ASP A 339 1.68 -48.67 -10.23
C ASP A 339 2.77 -48.69 -9.13
N HIS A 340 4.06 -48.50 -9.48
CA HIS A 340 5.19 -48.44 -8.54
C HIS A 340 6.11 -47.24 -8.81
N GLY A 341 6.83 -46.78 -7.78
CA GLY A 341 7.87 -45.77 -7.92
C GLY A 341 8.65 -45.50 -6.61
N CYS A 342 9.58 -44.55 -6.67
CA CYS A 342 10.31 -44.05 -5.50
C CYS A 342 10.66 -42.55 -5.61
N LEU A 343 11.00 -41.98 -4.45
CA LEU A 343 11.66 -40.69 -4.32
C LEU A 343 13.03 -40.88 -3.68
N LEU A 344 14.05 -40.20 -4.19
CA LEU A 344 15.41 -40.16 -3.64
C LEU A 344 15.78 -38.71 -3.29
N LEU A 345 16.19 -38.48 -2.04
CA LEU A 345 16.66 -37.17 -1.56
C LEU A 345 18.18 -37.06 -1.68
N LEU A 346 18.68 -35.91 -2.16
CA LEU A 346 20.08 -35.69 -2.55
C LEU A 346 20.68 -34.42 -1.91
N GLN A 347 21.98 -34.45 -1.60
CA GLN A 347 22.80 -33.28 -1.25
C GLN A 347 24.04 -33.19 -2.15
N PHE A 348 24.57 -31.98 -2.36
CA PHE A 348 25.82 -31.72 -3.07
C PHE A 348 26.80 -30.97 -2.16
N ALA A 349 28.04 -31.45 -2.03
CA ALA A 349 28.99 -30.94 -1.04
C ALA A 349 29.62 -29.57 -1.38
N ASN A 350 29.61 -29.18 -2.65
CA ASN A 350 30.19 -27.95 -3.20
C ASN A 350 29.57 -27.66 -4.59
N PRO A 351 29.87 -26.53 -5.25
CA PRO A 351 29.32 -26.21 -6.56
C PRO A 351 29.65 -27.21 -7.68
N ALA A 352 30.87 -27.74 -7.70
CA ALA A 352 31.32 -28.66 -8.75
C ALA A 352 30.61 -30.02 -8.69
N ALA A 353 30.30 -30.53 -7.50
CA ALA A 353 29.59 -31.80 -7.32
C ALA A 353 28.15 -31.76 -7.90
N LEU A 354 27.47 -30.62 -7.76
CA LEU A 354 26.18 -30.39 -8.40
C LEU A 354 26.32 -30.33 -9.93
N ALA A 355 27.33 -29.60 -10.42
CA ALA A 355 27.62 -29.49 -11.85
C ALA A 355 27.99 -30.85 -12.50
N ALA A 356 28.57 -31.77 -11.74
CA ALA A 356 28.88 -33.14 -12.18
C ALA A 356 27.62 -34.01 -12.30
N PHE A 357 26.76 -34.04 -11.27
CA PHE A 357 25.50 -34.81 -11.27
C PHE A 357 24.56 -34.41 -12.41
N LEU A 358 24.43 -33.10 -12.66
CA LEU A 358 23.65 -32.55 -13.77
C LEU A 358 24.20 -32.96 -15.16
N GLY A 359 25.43 -33.49 -15.25
CA GLY A 359 26.03 -33.97 -16.49
C GLY A 359 25.63 -35.39 -16.90
N VAL A 360 25.00 -36.19 -16.03
CA VAL A 360 24.73 -37.63 -16.26
C VAL A 360 23.27 -38.05 -16.11
N LEU A 361 22.42 -37.12 -15.68
CA LEU A 361 20.99 -37.33 -15.46
C LEU A 361 20.21 -37.25 -16.78
N GLN A 362 19.40 -38.26 -17.07
CA GLN A 362 18.45 -38.26 -18.18
C GLN A 362 17.04 -38.03 -17.63
N VAL A 363 16.45 -36.89 -17.99
CA VAL A 363 15.12 -36.46 -17.52
C VAL A 363 14.08 -36.69 -18.62
N THR A 364 13.02 -37.41 -18.27
CA THR A 364 11.90 -37.73 -19.16
C THR A 364 11.13 -36.45 -19.52
N SER A 365 10.88 -36.23 -20.80
CA SER A 365 10.10 -35.07 -21.28
C SER A 365 8.62 -35.40 -21.50
N GLU A 366 7.79 -34.36 -21.65
CA GLU A 366 6.38 -34.51 -22.03
C GLU A 366 6.21 -34.93 -23.52
N ALA A 367 7.27 -34.81 -24.34
CA ALA A 367 7.30 -35.30 -25.72
C ALA A 367 7.80 -36.75 -25.87
N ASP A 368 8.30 -37.39 -24.80
CA ASP A 368 8.88 -38.74 -24.90
C ASP A 368 7.81 -39.80 -25.20
N VAL A 369 8.00 -40.60 -26.25
CA VAL A 369 7.11 -41.73 -26.55
C VAL A 369 7.40 -42.88 -25.59
N LEU A 370 6.58 -42.98 -24.54
CA LEU A 370 6.78 -43.90 -23.43
C LEU A 370 6.38 -45.34 -23.76
N THR A 371 7.15 -46.31 -23.26
CA THR A 371 6.91 -47.75 -23.44
C THR A 371 6.50 -48.45 -22.13
N PRO A 372 5.63 -49.48 -22.17
CA PRO A 372 5.30 -50.29 -20.98
C PRO A 372 6.55 -50.89 -20.31
N GLY A 373 6.62 -50.84 -18.97
CA GLY A 373 7.79 -51.33 -18.21
C GLY A 373 9.01 -50.39 -18.19
N GLN A 374 8.95 -49.24 -18.86
CA GLN A 374 10.01 -48.22 -18.81
C GLN A 374 10.07 -47.52 -17.45
N ILE A 375 11.29 -47.16 -17.00
CA ILE A 375 11.50 -46.21 -15.90
C ILE A 375 11.45 -44.79 -16.45
N VAL A 376 10.61 -43.93 -15.86
CA VAL A 376 10.55 -42.49 -16.14
C VAL A 376 11.09 -41.71 -14.95
N THR A 377 11.82 -40.62 -15.24
CA THR A 377 12.67 -39.92 -14.26
C THR A 377 12.44 -38.41 -14.29
N ASN A 378 12.17 -37.83 -13.12
CA ASN A 378 12.00 -36.38 -12.91
C ASN A 378 12.91 -35.86 -11.80
N ILE A 379 13.21 -34.56 -11.79
CA ILE A 379 14.01 -33.91 -10.74
C ILE A 379 13.48 -32.54 -10.33
N ALA A 380 13.58 -32.21 -9.05
CA ALA A 380 13.25 -30.88 -8.52
C ALA A 380 14.25 -30.45 -7.41
N PHE A 381 14.51 -29.15 -7.30
CA PHE A 381 15.55 -28.55 -6.45
C PHE A 381 14.98 -27.71 -5.31
N THR A 382 15.65 -27.69 -4.17
CA THR A 382 15.38 -26.73 -3.08
C THR A 382 16.17 -25.44 -3.30
N VAL A 383 15.83 -24.36 -2.59
CA VAL A 383 16.54 -23.08 -2.74
C VAL A 383 18.02 -23.16 -2.33
N ASP A 384 18.39 -24.05 -1.41
CA ASP A 384 19.80 -24.28 -1.06
C ASP A 384 20.53 -25.12 -2.12
N GLY A 385 19.81 -25.96 -2.88
CA GLY A 385 20.32 -26.52 -4.13
C GLY A 385 20.64 -25.45 -5.17
N LEU A 386 19.80 -24.41 -5.27
CA LEU A 386 20.01 -23.26 -6.16
C LEU A 386 21.15 -22.34 -5.68
N ARG A 387 21.30 -22.10 -4.37
CA ARG A 387 22.53 -21.48 -3.83
C ARG A 387 23.77 -22.28 -4.19
N GLN A 388 23.70 -23.61 -4.07
CA GLN A 388 24.82 -24.48 -4.38
C GLN A 388 25.21 -24.44 -5.87
N ALA A 389 24.24 -24.16 -6.74
CA ALA A 389 24.40 -23.91 -8.18
C ALA A 389 25.05 -22.55 -8.48
N GLY A 390 24.85 -21.57 -7.61
CA GLY A 390 25.51 -20.26 -7.69
C GLY A 390 24.61 -19.05 -7.82
N LEU A 391 23.32 -19.18 -7.51
CA LEU A 391 22.50 -18.00 -7.24
C LEU A 391 23.04 -17.32 -5.97
N SER A 392 23.41 -16.04 -6.09
CA SER A 392 23.71 -15.19 -4.95
C SER A 392 22.46 -14.97 -4.09
N ASP A 393 22.62 -14.57 -2.82
CA ASP A 393 21.46 -14.26 -1.96
C ASP A 393 20.58 -13.14 -2.54
N GLU A 394 21.12 -12.26 -3.38
CA GLU A 394 20.35 -11.24 -4.10
C GLU A 394 19.45 -11.86 -5.16
N GLU A 395 19.96 -12.78 -5.98
CA GLU A 395 19.19 -13.49 -7.00
C GLU A 395 18.15 -14.43 -6.38
N VAL A 396 18.51 -15.14 -5.30
CA VAL A 396 17.58 -15.97 -4.53
C VAL A 396 16.40 -15.13 -4.01
N ARG A 397 16.63 -13.89 -3.55
CA ARG A 397 15.58 -12.95 -3.14
C ARG A 397 14.69 -12.45 -4.29
N THR A 398 14.99 -12.79 -5.56
CA THR A 398 14.11 -12.49 -6.71
C THR A 398 13.17 -13.64 -7.10
N LEU A 399 13.35 -14.83 -6.51
CA LEU A 399 12.46 -15.99 -6.68
C LEU A 399 11.18 -15.84 -5.81
N PRO A 400 10.11 -16.63 -6.06
CA PRO A 400 8.91 -16.64 -5.21
C PRO A 400 9.25 -16.93 -3.74
N GLU A 401 8.82 -16.04 -2.85
CA GLU A 401 9.26 -16.06 -1.45
C GLU A 401 8.89 -17.36 -0.74
N GLU A 402 7.70 -17.91 -0.98
CA GLU A 402 7.22 -19.12 -0.32
C GLU A 402 8.12 -20.34 -0.62
N PHE A 403 8.69 -20.40 -1.84
CA PHE A 403 9.69 -21.40 -2.23
C PHE A 403 11.06 -21.11 -1.57
N VAL A 404 11.43 -19.84 -1.42
CA VAL A 404 12.67 -19.39 -0.75
C VAL A 404 12.63 -19.67 0.75
N GLN A 405 11.48 -19.49 1.42
CA GLN A 405 11.30 -19.80 2.84
C GLN A 405 11.24 -21.32 3.11
N GLY A 406 10.56 -22.08 2.23
CA GLY A 406 10.37 -23.51 2.34
C GLY A 406 9.26 -23.93 3.32
N MET A 407 8.63 -25.06 3.04
CA MET A 407 7.41 -25.55 3.73
C MET A 407 7.54 -25.60 5.27
N GLU A 408 8.71 -25.92 5.81
CA GLU A 408 8.97 -25.99 7.25
C GLU A 408 8.75 -24.63 7.95
N ARG A 409 9.21 -23.53 7.33
CA ARG A 409 9.04 -22.16 7.85
C ARG A 409 7.66 -21.57 7.49
N ARG A 410 7.02 -22.07 6.42
CA ARG A 410 5.62 -21.76 6.06
C ARG A 410 4.58 -22.54 6.86
N ALA A 411 4.98 -23.49 7.71
CA ALA A 411 4.08 -24.43 8.39
C ALA A 411 2.90 -23.76 9.12
N GLY A 412 3.14 -22.63 9.80
CA GLY A 412 2.07 -21.86 10.45
C GLY A 412 0.98 -21.40 9.47
N LEU A 413 1.36 -20.92 8.28
CA LEU A 413 0.45 -20.44 7.24
C LEU A 413 -0.31 -21.58 6.54
N LEU A 414 0.28 -22.77 6.50
CA LEU A 414 -0.36 -24.00 6.03
C LEU A 414 -1.34 -24.61 7.06
N GLY A 415 -1.35 -24.10 8.30
CA GLY A 415 -2.04 -24.73 9.42
C GLY A 415 -1.39 -26.05 9.88
N ASP A 416 -0.12 -26.27 9.53
CA ASP A 416 0.72 -27.36 10.04
C ASP A 416 1.18 -27.00 11.46
N VAL A 417 0.22 -27.00 12.38
CA VAL A 417 0.38 -26.68 13.80
C VAL A 417 0.10 -27.92 14.67
N ARG A 418 0.35 -27.81 15.97
CA ARG A 418 0.01 -28.86 16.97
C ARG A 418 0.63 -30.21 16.59
N TRP A 419 -0.19 -31.18 16.16
CA TRP A 419 0.25 -32.53 15.77
C TRP A 419 1.00 -32.57 14.43
N ASN A 420 0.70 -31.64 13.52
CA ASN A 420 1.36 -31.52 12.21
C ASN A 420 2.52 -30.50 12.23
N HIS A 421 2.92 -29.98 13.40
CA HIS A 421 4.01 -29.00 13.52
C HIS A 421 5.38 -29.60 13.17
N PRO A 422 6.29 -28.86 12.49
CA PRO A 422 7.64 -29.34 12.14
C PRO A 422 8.44 -30.01 13.25
N GLN A 423 8.32 -29.55 14.49
CA GLN A 423 9.00 -30.18 15.65
C GLN A 423 8.48 -31.58 15.99
N ARG A 424 7.36 -32.02 15.40
CA ARG A 424 6.78 -33.37 15.51
C ARG A 424 6.83 -34.14 14.18
N TRP A 425 7.41 -33.60 13.11
CA TRP A 425 7.65 -34.35 11.87
C TRP A 425 8.66 -35.47 12.14
N ARG A 426 8.35 -36.70 11.73
CA ARG A 426 9.30 -37.84 11.81
C ARG A 426 10.56 -37.60 10.97
N LEU A 427 10.43 -36.76 9.92
CA LEU A 427 11.42 -36.52 8.88
C LEU A 427 11.79 -37.79 8.06
N PRO A 428 12.41 -37.65 6.88
CA PRO A 428 12.95 -38.80 6.15
C PRO A 428 14.07 -39.49 6.96
N ALA A 429 14.08 -40.83 6.98
CA ALA A 429 15.16 -41.59 7.60
C ALA A 429 16.34 -41.78 6.64
N SER A 430 17.56 -41.84 7.18
CA SER A 430 18.81 -42.09 6.45
C SER A 430 18.95 -43.57 6.07
N ASN A 431 18.06 -44.03 5.19
CA ASN A 431 17.84 -45.44 4.86
C ASN A 431 18.47 -45.89 3.52
N TRP A 432 19.21 -45.03 2.81
CA TRP A 432 19.85 -45.37 1.52
C TRP A 432 20.67 -46.66 1.58
N ALA A 433 21.41 -46.88 2.68
CA ALA A 433 22.23 -48.07 2.89
C ALA A 433 21.44 -49.39 3.02
N LEU A 434 20.11 -49.34 3.19
CA LEU A 434 19.22 -50.50 3.20
C LEU A 434 18.70 -50.87 1.80
N GLY A 435 18.91 -50.01 0.79
CA GLY A 435 18.57 -50.25 -0.61
C GLY A 435 17.11 -50.67 -0.85
N ILE A 436 16.92 -51.81 -1.50
CA ILE A 436 15.59 -52.36 -1.84
C ILE A 436 14.73 -52.68 -0.62
N ASP A 437 15.35 -53.01 0.51
CA ASP A 437 14.67 -53.45 1.74
C ASP A 437 14.34 -52.29 2.68
N ALA A 438 14.69 -51.05 2.31
CA ALA A 438 14.37 -49.84 3.06
C ALA A 438 12.85 -49.79 3.42
N PRO A 439 12.48 -49.84 4.72
CA PRO A 439 11.09 -49.90 5.15
C PRO A 439 10.50 -48.52 5.46
N ASP A 440 9.17 -48.45 5.58
CA ASP A 440 8.48 -47.32 6.22
C ASP A 440 8.55 -47.48 7.75
N LEU A 441 9.35 -46.62 8.40
CA LEU A 441 9.71 -46.76 9.82
C LEU A 441 8.68 -46.14 10.79
N PRO A 442 8.37 -46.79 11.93
CA PRO A 442 7.43 -46.30 12.96
C PRO A 442 8.00 -45.17 13.84
N ASP A 443 7.16 -44.54 14.69
CA ASP A 443 7.53 -43.39 15.54
C ASP A 443 8.74 -43.67 16.44
N GLY A 444 8.76 -44.84 17.10
CA GLY A 444 9.81 -45.23 18.05
C GLY A 444 11.09 -45.79 17.42
N ASP A 445 11.23 -45.78 16.09
CA ASP A 445 12.42 -46.31 15.43
C ASP A 445 13.63 -45.35 15.54
N PRO A 446 14.81 -45.84 15.97
CA PRO A 446 15.98 -45.00 16.26
C PRO A 446 16.85 -44.64 15.05
N ALA A 447 16.51 -45.01 13.81
CA ALA A 447 17.36 -44.73 12.65
C ALA A 447 17.54 -43.21 12.41
N PRO A 448 18.75 -42.71 12.10
CA PRO A 448 19.00 -41.28 11.93
C PRO A 448 18.05 -40.61 10.94
N ARG A 449 17.54 -39.42 11.30
CA ARG A 449 16.60 -38.65 10.48
C ARG A 449 17.30 -37.46 9.79
N ILE A 450 16.77 -37.02 8.66
CA ILE A 450 17.35 -36.01 7.77
C ILE A 450 16.52 -34.72 7.83
N SER A 451 17.13 -33.60 8.23
CA SER A 451 16.49 -32.29 8.11
C SER A 451 16.33 -31.92 6.63
N MET A 452 15.17 -31.39 6.25
CA MET A 452 14.89 -30.96 4.86
C MET A 452 15.85 -29.84 4.41
N SER A 453 16.39 -29.04 5.34
CA SER A 453 17.44 -28.03 5.10
C SER A 453 18.79 -28.60 4.61
N SER A 454 18.97 -29.92 4.68
CA SER A 454 20.12 -30.64 4.13
C SER A 454 19.88 -31.18 2.71
N VAL A 455 18.64 -31.18 2.23
CA VAL A 455 18.25 -31.68 0.90
C VAL A 455 18.44 -30.55 -0.12
N HIS A 456 19.22 -30.81 -1.16
CA HIS A 456 19.44 -29.90 -2.28
C HIS A 456 18.53 -30.24 -3.49
N ALA A 457 18.18 -31.52 -3.66
CA ALA A 457 17.26 -31.97 -4.71
C ALA A 457 16.47 -33.24 -4.30
N VAL A 458 15.33 -33.46 -4.97
CA VAL A 458 14.59 -34.73 -5.00
C VAL A 458 14.56 -35.26 -6.43
N LEU A 459 14.94 -36.53 -6.57
CA LEU A 459 14.82 -37.31 -7.80
C LEU A 459 13.61 -38.24 -7.66
N GLN A 460 12.74 -38.27 -8.67
CA GLN A 460 11.56 -39.15 -8.73
C GLN A 460 11.79 -40.19 -9.82
N LEU A 461 11.53 -41.46 -9.53
CA LEU A 461 11.53 -42.52 -10.52
C LEU A 461 10.21 -43.28 -10.43
N ARG A 462 9.56 -43.56 -11.57
CA ARG A 462 8.34 -44.37 -11.63
C ARG A 462 8.48 -45.45 -12.69
N LEU A 463 7.90 -46.62 -12.41
CA LEU A 463 7.90 -47.74 -13.33
C LEU A 463 6.54 -47.80 -14.03
N LEU A 464 6.54 -47.65 -15.35
CA LEU A 464 5.30 -47.66 -16.15
C LEU A 464 4.70 -49.06 -16.20
N LEU A 465 3.36 -49.13 -16.16
CA LEU A 465 2.61 -50.38 -16.10
C LEU A 465 2.96 -51.30 -17.29
N SER A 466 3.50 -52.49 -16.98
CA SER A 466 3.76 -53.54 -17.98
C SER A 466 2.49 -54.33 -18.31
N LYS A 467 2.54 -55.12 -19.38
CA LYS A 467 1.56 -56.20 -19.64
C LYS A 467 1.80 -57.42 -18.76
N ASP A 468 3.05 -57.62 -18.34
CA ASP A 468 3.46 -58.75 -17.50
C ASP A 468 3.29 -58.41 -16.00
N ALA A 469 2.88 -59.41 -15.21
CA ALA A 469 2.59 -59.24 -13.79
C ALA A 469 3.89 -59.17 -12.96
N GLN A 470 4.46 -57.97 -12.86
CA GLN A 470 5.70 -57.69 -12.13
C GLN A 470 5.46 -57.58 -10.61
N THR A 471 6.34 -58.16 -9.78
CA THR A 471 6.21 -58.05 -8.32
C THR A 471 6.79 -56.73 -7.80
N THR A 472 6.37 -56.32 -6.59
CA THR A 472 6.96 -55.15 -5.92
C THR A 472 8.47 -55.32 -5.69
N ALA A 473 8.98 -56.55 -5.54
CA ALA A 473 10.42 -56.79 -5.40
C ALA A 473 11.17 -56.50 -6.71
N ASP A 474 10.68 -56.99 -7.86
CA ASP A 474 11.30 -56.75 -9.17
C ASP A 474 11.31 -55.25 -9.51
N ALA A 475 10.21 -54.55 -9.21
CA ALA A 475 10.08 -53.11 -9.42
C ALA A 475 11.12 -52.33 -8.59
N ARG A 476 11.32 -52.70 -7.32
CA ARG A 476 12.35 -52.08 -6.45
C ARG A 476 13.77 -52.31 -6.96
N HIS A 477 14.09 -53.51 -7.43
CA HIS A 477 15.43 -53.82 -7.99
C HIS A 477 15.75 -52.93 -9.20
N ALA A 478 14.82 -52.81 -10.15
CA ALA A 478 15.01 -52.00 -11.36
C ALA A 478 15.23 -50.51 -11.02
N LEU A 479 14.43 -49.96 -10.11
CA LEU A 479 14.55 -48.58 -9.65
C LEU A 479 15.85 -48.33 -8.86
N MET A 480 16.28 -49.28 -8.02
CA MET A 480 17.53 -49.16 -7.24
C MET A 480 18.79 -49.22 -8.13
N ALA A 481 18.76 -50.00 -9.21
CA ALA A 481 19.88 -50.07 -10.16
C ALA A 481 20.16 -48.71 -10.83
N GLU A 482 19.11 -48.01 -11.28
CA GLU A 482 19.24 -46.68 -11.90
C GLU A 482 19.64 -45.60 -10.89
N MET A 483 19.11 -45.63 -9.66
CA MET A 483 19.54 -44.72 -8.60
C MET A 483 21.04 -44.86 -8.29
N ASN A 484 21.56 -46.09 -8.19
CA ASN A 484 22.99 -46.35 -8.00
C ASN A 484 23.85 -45.78 -9.13
N ARG A 485 23.42 -45.94 -10.38
CA ARG A 485 24.13 -45.42 -11.58
C ARG A 485 24.31 -43.90 -11.53
N LEU A 486 23.29 -43.18 -11.05
CA LEU A 486 23.26 -41.72 -11.04
C LEU A 486 24.11 -41.10 -9.92
N VAL A 487 24.16 -41.71 -8.74
CA VAL A 487 24.89 -41.14 -7.58
C VAL A 487 26.39 -41.45 -7.59
N GLY A 488 26.83 -42.52 -8.27
CA GLY A 488 28.23 -42.97 -8.29
C GLY A 488 29.21 -42.13 -9.13
N VAL A 489 28.82 -40.94 -9.59
CA VAL A 489 29.57 -40.16 -10.60
C VAL A 489 30.53 -39.12 -10.01
N ASP A 490 30.24 -38.59 -8.82
CA ASP A 490 31.11 -37.64 -8.10
C ASP A 490 30.93 -37.83 -6.58
N ALA A 491 32.03 -37.90 -5.82
CA ALA A 491 32.00 -38.20 -4.39
C ALA A 491 31.41 -37.07 -3.51
N GLY A 492 31.16 -35.90 -4.08
CA GLY A 492 30.40 -34.81 -3.47
C GLY A 492 28.88 -34.96 -3.61
N ILE A 493 28.39 -35.92 -4.41
CA ILE A 493 26.97 -36.29 -4.50
C ILE A 493 26.63 -37.22 -3.34
N ARG A 494 25.58 -36.90 -2.59
CA ARG A 494 25.20 -37.63 -1.38
C ARG A 494 23.73 -38.05 -1.43
N PRO A 495 23.41 -39.33 -1.70
CA PRO A 495 22.08 -39.86 -1.44
C PRO A 495 21.79 -39.88 0.07
N LEU A 496 20.58 -39.48 0.44
CA LEU A 496 20.17 -39.32 1.84
C LEU A 496 19.10 -40.36 2.22
N SER A 497 17.97 -40.38 1.50
CA SER A 497 16.79 -41.18 1.83
C SER A 497 16.06 -41.67 0.58
N ILE A 498 15.54 -42.90 0.64
CA ILE A 498 14.63 -43.52 -0.33
C ILE A 498 13.23 -43.59 0.31
N GLN A 499 12.20 -43.12 -0.40
CA GLN A 499 10.80 -43.42 -0.12
C GLN A 499 10.21 -44.27 -1.24
N TRP A 500 9.80 -45.50 -0.93
CA TRP A 500 9.06 -46.36 -1.86
C TRP A 500 7.58 -45.96 -1.93
N MET A 501 6.96 -46.12 -3.10
CA MET A 501 5.56 -45.80 -3.38
C MET A 501 4.91 -46.91 -4.23
N GLN A 502 3.61 -47.18 -3.99
CA GLN A 502 2.82 -48.16 -4.72
C GLN A 502 1.35 -47.74 -4.76
N ARG A 503 0.69 -47.77 -5.92
CA ARG A 503 -0.75 -47.47 -6.04
C ARG A 503 -1.59 -48.56 -5.37
N GLN A 504 -2.65 -48.14 -4.67
CA GLN A 504 -3.70 -49.01 -4.19
C GLN A 504 -4.85 -49.09 -5.21
N ARG A 505 -5.50 -50.26 -5.28
CA ARG A 505 -6.63 -50.54 -6.16
C ARG A 505 -7.70 -51.34 -5.41
N ASP A 506 -8.97 -51.13 -5.72
CA ASP A 506 -10.04 -51.94 -5.13
C ASP A 506 -9.93 -53.42 -5.54
N LYS A 507 -10.31 -54.33 -4.63
CA LYS A 507 -10.29 -55.77 -4.84
C LYS A 507 -11.41 -56.25 -5.79
N ARG A 508 -12.49 -55.47 -6.01
CA ARG A 508 -13.61 -55.81 -6.92
C ARG A 508 -13.58 -55.03 -8.23
N SER A 509 -13.61 -53.69 -8.20
CA SER A 509 -13.70 -52.87 -9.41
C SER A 509 -12.35 -52.61 -10.09
N ARG A 510 -11.22 -52.82 -9.39
CA ARG A 510 -9.84 -52.53 -9.83
C ARG A 510 -9.52 -51.04 -10.04
N ASP A 511 -10.47 -50.16 -9.73
CA ASP A 511 -10.28 -48.71 -9.70
C ASP A 511 -9.17 -48.31 -8.72
N MET A 512 -8.52 -47.17 -8.98
CA MET A 512 -7.56 -46.59 -8.05
C MET A 512 -8.31 -45.97 -6.87
N GLN A 513 -7.87 -46.27 -5.65
CA GLN A 513 -8.43 -45.69 -4.43
C GLN A 513 -7.33 -45.32 -3.43
N ASP A 514 -7.66 -44.45 -2.48
CA ASP A 514 -6.82 -44.18 -1.31
C ASP A 514 -7.05 -45.20 -0.18
N HIS A 515 -6.38 -45.04 0.97
CA HIS A 515 -6.57 -45.94 2.12
C HIS A 515 -7.90 -45.76 2.87
N PHE A 516 -8.66 -44.68 2.62
CA PHE A 516 -10.00 -44.48 3.18
C PHE A 516 -11.14 -44.99 2.28
N GLY A 517 -10.85 -45.44 1.04
CA GLY A 517 -11.86 -45.96 0.11
C GLY A 517 -12.54 -44.87 -0.74
N PHE A 518 -11.79 -43.84 -1.17
CA PHE A 518 -12.24 -42.86 -2.15
C PHE A 518 -11.44 -42.93 -3.46
N ALA A 519 -12.11 -42.70 -4.59
CA ALA A 519 -11.51 -42.73 -5.91
C ALA A 519 -10.73 -41.42 -6.22
N ASP A 520 -9.40 -41.47 -6.10
CA ASP A 520 -8.52 -40.32 -6.31
C ASP A 520 -8.15 -40.08 -7.79
N GLY A 521 -7.64 -38.88 -8.10
CA GLY A 521 -7.26 -38.42 -9.44
C GLY A 521 -8.42 -37.86 -10.27
N SER A 522 -9.65 -38.15 -9.88
CA SER A 522 -10.92 -37.87 -10.59
C SER A 522 -11.25 -36.39 -10.85
N SER A 523 -10.55 -35.45 -10.22
CA SER A 523 -10.72 -34.00 -10.43
C SER A 523 -9.36 -33.30 -10.43
N ASN A 524 -8.77 -33.19 -11.62
CA ASN A 524 -7.62 -32.35 -11.96
C ASN A 524 -8.09 -31.26 -12.96
N PRO A 525 -7.38 -30.12 -13.09
CA PRO A 525 -7.67 -29.15 -14.15
C PRO A 525 -7.41 -29.75 -15.54
N VAL A 526 -8.13 -29.25 -16.56
CA VAL A 526 -7.97 -29.65 -17.97
C VAL A 526 -7.46 -28.49 -18.81
N LEU A 527 -6.84 -28.77 -19.97
CA LEU A 527 -6.24 -27.73 -20.81
C LEU A 527 -7.03 -27.49 -22.10
N ARG A 528 -7.63 -28.54 -22.69
CA ARG A 528 -8.34 -28.43 -23.97
C ARG A 528 -9.82 -28.13 -23.77
N GLU A 529 -10.45 -27.54 -24.78
CA GLU A 529 -11.89 -27.26 -24.76
C GLU A 529 -12.75 -28.52 -24.81
N CYS A 530 -12.30 -29.55 -25.53
CA CYS A 530 -12.97 -30.85 -25.62
C CYS A 530 -12.97 -31.66 -24.31
N GLU A 531 -12.14 -31.27 -23.34
CA GLU A 531 -12.03 -31.88 -22.01
C GLU A 531 -12.92 -31.17 -20.97
N ALA A 532 -13.60 -30.07 -21.35
CA ALA A 532 -14.22 -29.13 -20.42
C ALA A 532 -15.70 -29.45 -20.07
N GLY A 533 -16.05 -29.14 -18.82
CA GLY A 533 -17.42 -29.16 -18.31
C GLY A 533 -18.30 -28.06 -18.94
N THR A 534 -19.62 -28.27 -18.90
CA THR A 534 -20.64 -27.31 -19.31
C THR A 534 -21.07 -26.40 -18.14
N TYR A 535 -21.18 -26.96 -16.93
CA TYR A 535 -21.63 -26.27 -15.71
C TYR A 535 -20.45 -25.74 -14.89
N TYR A 536 -19.35 -26.49 -14.85
CA TYR A 536 -18.08 -26.03 -14.32
C TYR A 536 -16.97 -26.46 -15.27
N SER A 537 -16.56 -25.52 -16.13
CA SER A 537 -15.62 -25.76 -17.23
C SER A 537 -14.38 -26.55 -16.82
N ASN A 538 -13.85 -26.30 -15.61
CA ASN A 538 -12.64 -26.93 -15.06
C ASN A 538 -11.38 -26.76 -15.94
N ARG A 539 -11.46 -26.06 -17.07
CA ARG A 539 -10.34 -25.63 -17.90
C ARG A 539 -9.41 -24.68 -17.13
N VAL A 540 -8.16 -24.60 -17.56
CA VAL A 540 -7.15 -23.64 -17.10
C VAL A 540 -6.31 -23.15 -18.27
N HIS A 541 -5.63 -22.02 -18.06
CA HIS A 541 -4.47 -21.64 -18.86
C HIS A 541 -3.24 -22.48 -18.49
N LEU A 542 -2.29 -22.61 -19.41
CA LEU A 542 -1.04 -23.36 -19.16
C LEU A 542 -0.20 -22.74 -18.02
N GLY A 543 -0.26 -21.43 -17.83
CA GLY A 543 0.38 -20.70 -16.72
C GLY A 543 -0.23 -20.93 -15.34
N GLU A 544 -1.25 -21.78 -15.19
CA GLU A 544 -1.62 -22.34 -13.89
C GLU A 544 -0.72 -23.50 -13.47
N ILE A 545 -0.06 -24.18 -14.42
CA ILE A 545 0.70 -25.42 -14.19
C ILE A 545 2.20 -25.21 -14.41
N LEU A 546 2.58 -24.52 -15.50
CA LEU A 546 3.97 -24.24 -15.85
C LEU A 546 4.32 -22.76 -15.63
N CYS A 547 5.53 -22.53 -15.15
CA CYS A 547 6.11 -21.20 -15.01
C CYS A 547 6.52 -20.63 -16.38
N GLY A 548 6.36 -19.32 -16.56
CA GLY A 548 6.66 -18.65 -17.83
C GLY A 548 5.57 -18.83 -18.91
N TYR A 549 4.30 -19.00 -18.54
CA TYR A 549 3.16 -18.94 -19.47
C TYR A 549 2.07 -17.97 -18.97
N PRO A 550 1.29 -17.34 -19.87
CA PRO A 550 0.10 -16.57 -19.51
C PRO A 550 -0.91 -17.40 -18.69
N ASN A 551 -1.69 -16.73 -17.83
CA ASN A 551 -2.70 -17.38 -16.99
C ASN A 551 -4.01 -16.59 -16.91
N ILE A 552 -4.97 -17.00 -16.06
CA ILE A 552 -6.33 -16.43 -16.07
C ILE A 552 -6.41 -14.94 -15.71
N ALA A 553 -5.42 -14.45 -14.97
CA ALA A 553 -5.32 -13.03 -14.60
C ALA A 553 -4.40 -12.23 -15.55
N ASP A 554 -3.51 -12.89 -16.30
CA ASP A 554 -2.30 -12.25 -16.82
C ASP A 554 -2.00 -12.65 -18.27
N GLU A 555 -1.99 -11.65 -19.16
CA GLU A 555 -1.83 -11.80 -20.62
C GLU A 555 -0.38 -12.15 -21.01
N THR A 556 0.58 -11.76 -20.16
CA THR A 556 1.99 -12.08 -20.28
C THR A 556 2.42 -13.09 -19.23
N ALA A 557 3.44 -13.87 -19.56
CA ALA A 557 4.01 -14.87 -18.65
C ALA A 557 4.66 -14.24 -17.40
N PRO A 558 4.30 -14.69 -16.18
CA PRO A 558 5.01 -14.28 -14.97
C PRO A 558 6.49 -14.68 -15.01
N PHE A 559 7.36 -13.74 -14.59
CA PHE A 559 8.82 -13.87 -14.61
C PHE A 559 9.46 -14.07 -16.00
N ASP A 560 8.82 -13.66 -17.10
CA ASP A 560 9.37 -13.78 -18.46
C ASP A 560 10.45 -12.72 -18.79
N ASN A 561 11.44 -12.59 -17.89
CA ASN A 561 12.59 -11.70 -18.05
C ASN A 561 13.86 -12.51 -18.34
N ALA A 562 14.19 -12.64 -19.62
CA ALA A 562 15.39 -13.34 -20.09
C ALA A 562 16.73 -12.73 -19.62
N THR A 563 16.74 -11.50 -19.09
CA THR A 563 17.97 -10.83 -18.60
C THR A 563 18.30 -11.18 -17.14
N ASN A 564 17.29 -11.48 -16.31
CA ASN A 564 17.54 -12.06 -14.99
C ASN A 564 17.66 -13.59 -15.16
N ARG A 565 18.89 -14.11 -15.09
CA ARG A 565 19.16 -15.54 -15.26
C ARG A 565 18.35 -16.42 -14.28
N ALA A 566 18.11 -15.97 -13.05
CA ALA A 566 17.30 -16.69 -12.08
C ALA A 566 15.79 -16.71 -12.42
N HIS A 567 15.30 -15.74 -13.19
CA HIS A 567 13.93 -15.74 -13.74
C HIS A 567 13.85 -16.57 -15.02
N ALA A 568 14.83 -16.45 -15.93
CA ALA A 568 14.91 -17.26 -17.15
C ALA A 568 14.92 -18.78 -16.85
N MET A 569 15.55 -19.20 -15.76
CA MET A 569 15.55 -20.57 -15.23
C MET A 569 14.13 -21.10 -14.90
N LEU A 570 13.15 -20.24 -14.62
CA LEU A 570 11.80 -20.68 -14.27
C LEU A 570 11.01 -21.20 -15.49
N ARG A 571 11.36 -20.77 -16.72
CA ARG A 571 10.61 -21.07 -17.95
C ARG A 571 10.48 -22.57 -18.20
N ASP A 572 9.27 -23.01 -18.53
CA ASP A 572 8.88 -24.41 -18.80
C ASP A 572 9.02 -25.38 -17.59
N GLY A 573 9.37 -24.86 -16.41
CA GLY A 573 9.36 -25.61 -15.14
C GLY A 573 8.04 -25.48 -14.38
N SER A 574 7.97 -26.08 -13.20
CA SER A 574 6.81 -26.02 -12.29
C SER A 574 7.25 -26.11 -10.84
N PHE A 575 6.54 -25.48 -9.90
CA PHE A 575 6.78 -25.71 -8.48
C PHE A 575 6.06 -26.98 -8.02
N MET A 576 6.68 -27.71 -7.10
CA MET A 576 6.14 -28.93 -6.52
C MET A 576 6.04 -28.82 -4.99
N ALA A 577 4.82 -29.02 -4.48
CA ALA A 577 4.59 -29.28 -3.07
C ALA A 577 4.58 -30.81 -2.82
N LEU A 578 5.50 -31.29 -1.99
CA LEU A 578 5.65 -32.71 -1.61
C LEU A 578 5.37 -32.88 -0.12
N ARG A 579 4.42 -33.77 0.25
CA ARG A 579 4.02 -34.05 1.64
C ARG A 579 3.83 -35.55 1.84
N LYS A 580 4.47 -36.16 2.85
CA LYS A 580 4.16 -37.53 3.28
C LYS A 580 3.06 -37.48 4.34
N LEU A 581 1.90 -38.01 4.00
CA LEU A 581 0.69 -38.00 4.82
C LEU A 581 0.34 -39.42 5.28
N ARG A 582 0.44 -39.70 6.59
CA ARG A 582 0.00 -40.97 7.19
C ARG A 582 -1.51 -40.99 7.31
N GLN A 583 -2.15 -42.12 6.97
CA GLN A 583 -3.61 -42.30 7.07
C GLN A 583 -3.98 -43.32 8.15
N ASP A 584 -4.71 -42.89 9.17
CA ASP A 584 -5.19 -43.70 10.29
C ASP A 584 -6.62 -44.18 10.05
N VAL A 585 -6.75 -45.26 9.27
CA VAL A 585 -8.04 -45.82 8.83
C VAL A 585 -8.86 -46.37 10.01
N GLU A 586 -8.19 -46.89 11.05
CA GLU A 586 -8.86 -47.42 12.25
C GLU A 586 -9.61 -46.30 12.98
N GLN A 587 -8.96 -45.16 13.23
CA GLN A 587 -9.59 -44.00 13.87
C GLN A 587 -10.81 -43.49 13.10
N LEU A 588 -10.79 -43.56 11.75
CA LEU A 588 -11.91 -43.16 10.90
C LEU A 588 -13.12 -44.08 11.10
N GLU A 589 -12.94 -45.40 11.00
CA GLU A 589 -14.03 -46.36 11.24
C GLU A 589 -14.59 -46.24 12.66
N ASP A 590 -13.73 -46.00 13.65
CA ASP A 590 -14.11 -45.81 15.06
C ASP A 590 -15.01 -44.57 15.26
N VAL A 591 -14.71 -43.46 14.57
CA VAL A 591 -15.58 -42.27 14.57
C VAL A 591 -16.88 -42.52 13.82
N LEU A 592 -16.84 -43.14 12.64
CA LEU A 592 -18.05 -43.46 11.86
C LEU A 592 -18.99 -44.37 12.67
N ALA A 593 -18.47 -45.39 13.35
CA ALA A 593 -19.22 -46.34 14.18
C ALA A 593 -19.71 -45.78 15.54
N ARG A 594 -19.19 -44.62 15.98
CA ARG A 594 -19.75 -43.83 17.08
C ARG A 594 -20.85 -42.90 16.57
N ALA A 595 -20.55 -42.11 15.53
CA ALA A 595 -21.42 -41.05 15.00
C ALA A 595 -22.77 -41.56 14.47
N THR A 596 -22.75 -42.63 13.67
CA THR A 596 -23.96 -43.27 13.13
C THR A 596 -24.87 -43.83 14.21
N ARG A 597 -24.28 -44.34 15.31
CA ARG A 597 -24.98 -44.89 16.46
C ARG A 597 -25.64 -43.80 17.30
N GLN A 598 -24.89 -42.74 17.61
CA GLN A 598 -25.41 -41.56 18.31
C GLN A 598 -26.53 -40.89 17.51
N ALA A 599 -26.41 -40.81 16.18
CA ALA A 599 -27.46 -40.28 15.32
C ALA A 599 -28.74 -41.15 15.37
N ALA A 600 -28.61 -42.47 15.41
CA ALA A 600 -29.74 -43.39 15.57
C ALA A 600 -30.36 -43.34 17.00
N GLU A 601 -29.56 -43.08 18.03
CA GLU A 601 -30.04 -42.89 19.42
C GLU A 601 -30.75 -41.55 19.64
N MET A 602 -30.40 -40.52 18.85
CA MET A 602 -31.05 -39.20 18.86
C MET A 602 -32.24 -39.10 17.89
N ALA A 603 -32.47 -40.12 17.06
CA ALA A 603 -33.55 -40.16 16.08
C ALA A 603 -34.91 -40.48 16.72
N GLY A 604 -35.96 -39.77 16.28
CA GLY A 604 -37.34 -40.22 16.51
C GLY A 604 -37.71 -41.42 15.62
N PRO A 605 -38.84 -42.11 15.86
CA PRO A 605 -39.21 -43.33 15.13
C PRO A 605 -39.25 -43.18 13.60
N ASP A 606 -39.63 -42.00 13.11
CA ASP A 606 -39.75 -41.67 11.69
C ASP A 606 -38.56 -40.85 11.15
N ALA A 607 -37.50 -40.64 11.95
CA ALA A 607 -36.36 -39.81 11.55
C ALA A 607 -35.35 -40.61 10.70
N PRO A 608 -34.83 -40.03 9.61
CA PRO A 608 -33.98 -40.74 8.65
C PRO A 608 -32.62 -41.13 9.24
N ALA A 609 -32.23 -42.39 9.04
CA ALA A 609 -31.01 -42.95 9.61
C ALA A 609 -29.74 -42.51 8.86
N LEU A 610 -28.83 -41.84 9.56
CA LEU A 610 -27.50 -41.50 9.05
C LEU A 610 -26.63 -42.76 8.90
N THR A 611 -26.47 -43.26 7.68
CA THR A 611 -25.60 -44.41 7.39
C THR A 611 -24.11 -44.03 7.36
N ARG A 612 -23.23 -45.02 7.49
CA ARG A 612 -21.76 -44.86 7.38
C ARG A 612 -21.38 -44.23 6.05
N GLU A 613 -21.97 -44.71 4.96
CA GLU A 613 -21.70 -44.27 3.58
C GLU A 613 -22.20 -42.83 3.35
N THR A 614 -23.35 -42.47 3.92
CA THR A 614 -23.87 -41.09 3.87
C THR A 614 -23.01 -40.13 4.68
N LEU A 615 -22.49 -40.54 5.85
CA LEU A 615 -21.57 -39.73 6.64
C LEU A 615 -20.23 -39.55 5.93
N MET A 616 -19.64 -40.61 5.38
CA MET A 616 -18.45 -40.52 4.51
C MET A 616 -18.69 -39.59 3.32
N ALA A 617 -19.86 -39.67 2.68
CA ALA A 617 -20.21 -38.79 1.57
C ALA A 617 -20.38 -37.33 2.00
N LYS A 618 -20.99 -37.05 3.17
CA LYS A 618 -21.10 -35.70 3.75
C LYS A 618 -19.74 -35.12 4.14
N MET A 619 -18.81 -35.94 4.63
CA MET A 619 -17.42 -35.53 4.94
C MET A 619 -16.60 -35.23 3.67
N MET A 620 -16.65 -36.09 2.66
CA MET A 620 -15.88 -35.93 1.43
C MET A 620 -16.50 -34.92 0.44
N GLY A 621 -17.84 -34.90 0.35
CA GLY A 621 -18.63 -34.27 -0.72
C GLY A 621 -18.85 -35.17 -1.94
N ARG A 622 -18.39 -36.44 -1.89
CA ARG A 622 -18.60 -37.50 -2.89
C ARG A 622 -18.80 -38.86 -2.23
N TRP A 623 -19.53 -39.77 -2.88
CA TRP A 623 -19.69 -41.15 -2.40
C TRP A 623 -18.40 -41.99 -2.50
N PRO A 624 -18.14 -42.88 -1.51
CA PRO A 624 -16.96 -43.76 -1.49
C PRO A 624 -17.03 -44.88 -2.54
N THR A 625 -15.91 -45.60 -2.74
CA THR A 625 -15.84 -46.78 -3.61
C THR A 625 -16.74 -47.91 -3.08
N GLY A 626 -17.26 -48.74 -3.98
CA GLY A 626 -18.21 -49.80 -3.65
C GLY A 626 -19.66 -49.37 -3.41
N HIS A 627 -19.95 -48.07 -3.25
CA HIS A 627 -21.33 -47.55 -3.26
C HIS A 627 -21.89 -47.49 -4.71
N PRO A 628 -23.19 -47.72 -4.95
CA PRO A 628 -23.78 -47.63 -6.31
C PRO A 628 -23.60 -46.26 -6.99
N GLN A 629 -23.41 -45.20 -6.20
CA GLN A 629 -23.15 -43.84 -6.67
C GLN A 629 -21.67 -43.42 -6.59
N ALA A 630 -20.72 -44.36 -6.52
CA ALA A 630 -19.30 -44.10 -6.28
C ALA A 630 -18.75 -42.92 -7.12
N GLY A 631 -18.11 -41.97 -6.45
CA GLY A 631 -17.56 -40.75 -7.06
C GLY A 631 -18.58 -39.67 -7.46
N GLN A 632 -19.90 -39.91 -7.44
CA GLN A 632 -20.90 -38.86 -7.63
C GLN A 632 -20.84 -37.83 -6.49
N PRO A 633 -21.05 -36.53 -6.77
CA PRO A 633 -21.03 -35.47 -5.76
C PRO A 633 -22.37 -35.38 -4.99
N LEU A 634 -22.36 -34.71 -3.84
CA LEU A 634 -23.58 -34.40 -3.06
C LEU A 634 -24.32 -33.13 -3.53
N THR A 635 -24.39 -32.89 -4.85
CA THR A 635 -25.15 -31.79 -5.46
C THR A 635 -25.66 -32.26 -6.84
N PRO A 636 -26.81 -31.79 -7.34
CA PRO A 636 -27.37 -32.26 -8.60
C PRO A 636 -26.40 -32.12 -9.79
N THR A 637 -26.27 -33.19 -10.58
CA THR A 637 -25.45 -33.21 -11.80
C THR A 637 -26.31 -33.24 -13.07
N PRO A 638 -25.78 -32.75 -14.21
CA PRO A 638 -26.35 -33.01 -15.54
C PRO A 638 -26.33 -34.50 -15.92
N PRO A 639 -26.85 -34.86 -17.12
CA PRO A 639 -26.83 -36.24 -17.64
C PRO A 639 -25.42 -36.88 -17.68
N PRO A 640 -25.35 -38.23 -17.73
CA PRO A 640 -24.12 -38.97 -17.42
C PRO A 640 -23.02 -38.93 -18.50
N ASP A 641 -23.26 -38.32 -19.65
CA ASP A 641 -22.36 -38.32 -20.82
C ASP A 641 -21.03 -37.57 -20.60
N LYS A 642 -20.97 -36.64 -19.64
CA LYS A 642 -19.74 -35.94 -19.22
C LYS A 642 -19.11 -36.44 -17.91
N GLY A 643 -19.69 -37.47 -17.28
CA GLY A 643 -19.18 -38.06 -16.04
C GLY A 643 -19.31 -37.19 -14.79
N HIS A 644 -18.94 -37.74 -13.63
CA HIS A 644 -19.27 -37.22 -12.30
C HIS A 644 -18.52 -35.94 -11.85
N ASN A 645 -17.97 -35.12 -12.75
CA ASN A 645 -17.18 -33.93 -12.37
C ASN A 645 -17.70 -32.58 -12.88
N ASP A 646 -18.70 -32.57 -13.77
CA ASP A 646 -19.29 -31.33 -14.30
C ASP A 646 -20.47 -30.83 -13.43
N PHE A 647 -20.18 -29.97 -12.44
CA PHE A 647 -21.17 -29.40 -11.52
C PHE A 647 -20.62 -28.16 -10.81
N ASN A 648 -21.48 -27.32 -10.26
CA ASN A 648 -21.12 -26.27 -9.30
C ASN A 648 -21.99 -26.36 -8.03
N TYR A 649 -22.01 -25.32 -7.18
CA TYR A 649 -22.80 -25.30 -5.95
C TYR A 649 -23.93 -24.24 -5.93
N ASP A 650 -24.28 -23.65 -7.07
CA ASP A 650 -25.27 -22.55 -7.14
C ASP A 650 -26.69 -23.05 -6.81
N ALA A 651 -26.96 -24.34 -7.04
CA ALA A 651 -28.19 -25.03 -6.62
C ALA A 651 -28.24 -25.37 -5.11
N ASP A 652 -27.13 -25.19 -4.37
CA ASP A 652 -27.04 -25.43 -2.93
C ASP A 652 -26.34 -24.28 -2.18
N PRO A 653 -26.92 -23.05 -2.21
CA PRO A 653 -26.32 -21.85 -1.61
C PRO A 653 -26.42 -21.82 -0.08
N GLN A 654 -27.18 -22.73 0.52
CA GLN A 654 -27.35 -22.89 1.97
C GLN A 654 -26.69 -24.16 2.54
N ALA A 655 -25.95 -24.92 1.72
CA ALA A 655 -25.27 -26.17 2.10
C ALA A 655 -26.17 -27.25 2.73
N GLN A 656 -27.41 -27.36 2.22
CA GLN A 656 -28.37 -28.38 2.63
C GLN A 656 -27.95 -29.78 2.11
N SER A 657 -27.43 -29.84 0.89
CA SER A 657 -27.00 -31.10 0.26
C SER A 657 -25.52 -31.39 0.53
N CYS A 658 -24.61 -30.52 0.09
CA CYS A 658 -23.17 -30.65 0.25
C CYS A 658 -22.65 -29.66 1.30
N PRO A 659 -22.19 -30.10 2.49
CA PRO A 659 -21.76 -29.20 3.55
C PRO A 659 -20.66 -28.23 3.10
N PHE A 660 -20.71 -26.96 3.54
CA PHE A 660 -19.65 -25.96 3.24
C PHE A 660 -18.24 -26.47 3.59
N HIS A 661 -18.15 -27.32 4.62
CA HIS A 661 -16.91 -27.86 5.16
C HIS A 661 -16.54 -29.25 4.61
N ALA A 662 -17.28 -29.77 3.63
CA ALA A 662 -16.96 -31.03 2.97
C ALA A 662 -15.67 -30.91 2.14
N HIS A 663 -14.83 -31.95 2.15
CA HIS A 663 -13.46 -31.91 1.64
C HIS A 663 -13.34 -31.29 0.23
N ILE A 664 -14.11 -31.78 -0.75
CA ILE A 664 -14.04 -31.25 -2.12
C ILE A 664 -14.64 -29.83 -2.27
N ARG A 665 -15.56 -29.40 -1.39
CA ARG A 665 -16.15 -28.05 -1.39
C ARG A 665 -15.21 -27.04 -0.74
N ARG A 666 -14.39 -27.45 0.24
CA ARG A 666 -13.29 -26.63 0.78
C ARG A 666 -12.12 -26.50 -0.19
N ALA A 667 -11.68 -27.62 -0.78
CA ALA A 667 -10.52 -27.66 -1.68
C ALA A 667 -10.78 -27.00 -3.04
N ASN A 668 -12.02 -27.01 -3.53
CA ASN A 668 -12.46 -26.22 -4.68
C ASN A 668 -13.92 -25.77 -4.47
N PRO A 669 -14.16 -24.51 -4.09
CA PRO A 669 -15.52 -23.98 -3.85
C PRO A 669 -16.29 -23.67 -5.15
N ARG A 670 -15.70 -23.92 -6.34
CA ARG A 670 -16.34 -23.83 -7.68
C ARG A 670 -17.08 -22.52 -7.99
N VAL A 671 -16.69 -21.42 -7.35
CA VAL A 671 -17.25 -20.08 -7.59
C VAL A 671 -16.89 -19.61 -9.01
N SER A 672 -17.89 -19.10 -9.73
CA SER A 672 -17.72 -18.47 -11.05
C SER A 672 -17.06 -17.09 -10.92
N ILE A 673 -16.02 -16.82 -11.70
CA ILE A 673 -15.35 -15.51 -11.74
C ILE A 673 -16.21 -14.53 -12.54
N THR A 674 -16.58 -13.39 -11.95
CA THR A 674 -17.32 -12.33 -12.65
C THR A 674 -16.39 -11.24 -13.19
N LYS A 675 -16.93 -10.29 -13.95
CA LYS A 675 -16.19 -9.07 -14.35
C LYS A 675 -15.90 -8.11 -13.19
N ALA A 676 -16.56 -8.26 -12.03
CA ALA A 676 -16.20 -7.51 -10.83
C ALA A 676 -14.95 -8.11 -10.15
N ASP A 677 -14.72 -9.42 -10.31
CA ASP A 677 -13.56 -10.17 -9.82
C ASP A 677 -12.37 -10.12 -10.81
N ALA A 678 -12.20 -8.99 -11.50
CA ALA A 678 -11.28 -8.83 -12.63
C ALA A 678 -9.80 -9.04 -12.25
N GLY A 679 -9.28 -10.24 -12.51
CA GLY A 679 -7.92 -10.67 -12.14
C GLY A 679 -7.85 -11.52 -10.87
N ALA A 680 -8.98 -11.94 -10.31
CA ALA A 680 -9.02 -12.98 -9.29
C ALA A 680 -8.58 -14.31 -9.89
N ARG A 681 -7.68 -15.01 -9.18
CA ARG A 681 -7.09 -16.28 -9.60
C ARG A 681 -7.52 -17.38 -8.63
N PRO A 682 -8.62 -18.13 -8.89
CA PRO A 682 -8.99 -19.27 -8.06
C PRO A 682 -7.85 -20.30 -8.06
N PRO A 683 -7.44 -20.83 -6.90
CA PRO A 683 -6.28 -21.72 -6.82
C PRO A 683 -6.56 -23.05 -7.54
N ARG A 684 -5.67 -23.43 -8.47
CA ARG A 684 -5.74 -24.70 -9.20
C ARG A 684 -4.42 -25.43 -9.05
N ILE A 685 -4.47 -26.73 -8.76
CA ILE A 685 -3.28 -27.59 -8.57
C ILE A 685 -3.43 -28.89 -9.35
N VAL A 686 -2.32 -29.41 -9.86
CA VAL A 686 -2.25 -30.67 -10.60
C VAL A 686 -1.70 -31.76 -9.69
N ARG A 687 -2.53 -32.74 -9.32
CA ARG A 687 -2.18 -33.75 -8.31
C ARG A 687 -1.57 -34.99 -8.96
N ARG A 688 -0.44 -35.45 -8.42
CA ARG A 688 0.40 -36.56 -8.93
C ARG A 688 0.86 -37.52 -7.83
N GLY A 689 0.18 -37.50 -6.69
CA GLY A 689 0.46 -38.34 -5.52
C GLY A 689 0.39 -39.85 -5.80
N MET A 690 0.97 -40.64 -4.90
CA MET A 690 0.91 -42.10 -4.92
C MET A 690 0.91 -42.62 -3.48
N SER A 691 0.17 -43.71 -3.22
CA SER A 691 0.10 -44.29 -1.88
C SER A 691 1.44 -44.91 -1.45
N TYR A 692 1.61 -45.10 -0.14
CA TYR A 692 2.65 -45.93 0.46
C TYR A 692 2.04 -46.87 1.51
N GLY A 693 2.80 -47.88 1.91
CA GLY A 693 2.37 -48.92 2.84
C GLY A 693 1.41 -49.96 2.23
N PRO A 694 1.17 -51.08 2.94
CA PRO A 694 0.29 -52.15 2.49
C PRO A 694 -1.20 -51.77 2.58
N PRO A 695 -2.09 -52.43 1.80
CA PRO A 695 -3.53 -52.24 1.93
C PRO A 695 -4.07 -52.75 3.28
N VAL A 696 -5.29 -52.33 3.62
CA VAL A 696 -5.99 -52.76 4.83
C VAL A 696 -6.47 -54.21 4.70
N GLU A 697 -6.00 -55.09 5.59
CA GLU A 697 -6.48 -56.47 5.72
C GLU A 697 -7.57 -56.58 6.80
N PRO A 698 -8.82 -56.98 6.47
CA PRO A 698 -9.97 -56.89 7.38
C PRO A 698 -9.87 -57.66 8.71
N GLN A 699 -8.99 -58.65 8.79
CA GLN A 699 -8.80 -59.48 9.99
C GLN A 699 -7.57 -59.09 10.83
N ALA A 700 -6.66 -58.25 10.31
CA ALA A 700 -5.43 -57.84 11.01
C ALA A 700 -5.64 -56.67 11.98
N ALA A 701 -6.84 -56.09 12.03
CA ALA A 701 -7.13 -54.81 12.70
C ALA A 701 -7.28 -54.87 14.23
N LYS A 702 -6.89 -55.96 14.92
CA LYS A 702 -7.15 -56.12 16.38
C LYS A 702 -6.00 -56.69 17.23
N SER A 703 -4.81 -56.95 16.67
CA SER A 703 -3.66 -57.42 17.47
C SER A 703 -2.30 -57.15 16.81
N GLY A 704 -1.60 -56.09 17.23
CA GLY A 704 -0.22 -55.79 16.81
C GLY A 704 0.02 -54.31 16.50
N GLN A 705 1.29 -53.91 16.38
CA GLN A 705 1.63 -52.62 15.78
C GLN A 705 1.25 -52.65 14.29
N GLN A 706 0.40 -51.72 13.87
CA GLN A 706 -0.07 -51.64 12.48
C GLN A 706 1.07 -51.17 11.54
N PRO A 707 1.23 -51.78 10.36
CA PRO A 707 2.21 -51.30 9.38
C PRO A 707 1.81 -49.91 8.85
N GLU A 708 2.81 -49.05 8.72
CA GLU A 708 2.64 -47.66 8.27
C GLU A 708 2.13 -47.58 6.85
N ARG A 709 1.20 -46.64 6.62
CA ARG A 709 0.56 -46.43 5.31
C ARG A 709 -0.01 -45.03 5.17
N GLY A 710 -0.24 -44.62 3.92
CA GLY A 710 -0.85 -43.34 3.60
C GLY A 710 -0.58 -42.90 2.17
N LEU A 711 -0.44 -41.59 1.98
CA LEU A 711 -0.27 -40.93 0.70
C LEU A 711 1.03 -40.11 0.66
N VAL A 712 1.87 -40.35 -0.34
CA VAL A 712 2.90 -39.38 -0.74
C VAL A 712 2.22 -38.38 -1.68
N PHE A 713 1.74 -37.28 -1.12
CA PHE A 713 1.05 -36.23 -1.84
C PHE A 713 2.06 -35.39 -2.63
N MET A 714 1.77 -35.21 -3.91
CA MET A 714 2.53 -34.35 -4.83
C MET A 714 1.54 -33.48 -5.60
N ALA A 715 1.75 -32.16 -5.55
CA ALA A 715 1.03 -31.19 -6.37
C ALA A 715 2.01 -30.36 -7.20
N TYR A 716 1.71 -30.17 -8.48
CA TYR A 716 2.41 -29.28 -9.40
C TYR A 716 1.54 -28.07 -9.74
N ASN A 717 2.15 -26.89 -9.74
CA ASN A 717 1.48 -25.61 -9.91
C ASN A 717 2.50 -24.49 -10.19
N ALA A 718 2.10 -23.41 -10.86
CA ALA A 718 3.00 -22.32 -11.30
C ALA A 718 3.31 -21.27 -10.22
N SER A 719 2.52 -21.19 -9.14
CA SER A 719 2.69 -20.27 -8.01
C SER A 719 2.26 -20.98 -6.73
N LEU A 720 3.17 -21.19 -5.77
CA LEU A 720 2.84 -21.97 -4.55
C LEU A 720 1.91 -21.16 -3.64
N GLY A 721 2.22 -19.87 -3.43
CA GLY A 721 1.48 -18.98 -2.54
C GLY A 721 0.06 -18.68 -3.01
N GLU A 722 -0.16 -18.60 -4.33
CA GLU A 722 -1.47 -18.34 -4.94
C GLU A 722 -2.28 -19.62 -5.23
N GLN A 723 -1.70 -20.82 -5.06
CA GLN A 723 -2.37 -22.08 -5.46
C GLN A 723 -2.31 -23.16 -4.37
N PHE A 724 -1.14 -23.75 -4.09
CA PHE A 724 -1.04 -24.85 -3.11
C PHE A 724 -1.29 -24.37 -1.67
N GLU A 725 -0.65 -23.29 -1.25
CA GLU A 725 -0.76 -22.79 0.14
C GLU A 725 -2.19 -22.34 0.45
N VAL A 726 -2.88 -21.76 -0.53
CA VAL A 726 -4.29 -21.38 -0.43
C VAL A 726 -5.15 -22.60 -0.12
N VAL A 727 -5.05 -23.66 -0.93
CA VAL A 727 -5.84 -24.89 -0.75
C VAL A 727 -5.49 -25.60 0.57
N GLN A 728 -4.20 -25.68 0.95
CA GLN A 728 -3.81 -26.31 2.21
C GLN A 728 -4.27 -25.50 3.43
N SER A 729 -4.14 -24.17 3.42
CA SER A 729 -4.63 -23.31 4.50
C SER A 729 -6.15 -23.42 4.66
N TRP A 730 -6.91 -23.45 3.55
CA TRP A 730 -8.35 -23.71 3.55
C TRP A 730 -8.69 -25.03 4.24
N LEU A 731 -8.02 -26.12 3.88
CA LEU A 731 -8.27 -27.44 4.47
C LEU A 731 -7.97 -27.44 5.99
N SER A 732 -6.82 -26.91 6.40
CA SER A 732 -6.42 -26.86 7.81
C SER A 732 -7.34 -25.98 8.66
N GLY A 733 -7.90 -24.90 8.10
CA GLY A 733 -8.86 -24.02 8.81
C GLY A 733 -9.51 -22.94 7.96
N GLY A 734 -8.81 -22.32 7.01
CA GLY A 734 -9.23 -21.09 6.32
C GLY A 734 -10.60 -21.10 5.63
N ASN A 735 -11.26 -19.94 5.61
CA ASN A 735 -12.55 -19.75 4.96
C ASN A 735 -12.43 -19.67 3.42
N SER A 736 -13.02 -20.65 2.72
CA SER A 736 -13.18 -20.70 1.25
C SER A 736 -14.64 -20.77 0.76
N ALA A 737 -15.60 -20.90 1.69
CA ALA A 737 -17.01 -21.17 1.37
C ALA A 737 -17.99 -20.13 1.95
N GLY A 738 -17.51 -19.15 2.72
CA GLY A 738 -18.28 -18.07 3.35
C GLY A 738 -18.61 -18.27 4.84
N SER A 739 -18.01 -19.26 5.50
CA SER A 739 -18.28 -19.69 6.88
C SER A 739 -17.03 -19.60 7.80
N SER A 740 -17.22 -19.77 9.12
CA SER A 740 -16.13 -19.68 10.12
C SER A 740 -14.99 -20.69 9.89
N SER A 741 -13.76 -20.27 10.19
CA SER A 741 -12.55 -21.09 10.08
C SER A 741 -12.46 -22.18 11.17
N GLY A 742 -13.16 -22.00 12.30
CA GLY A 742 -13.16 -22.93 13.43
C GLY A 742 -13.75 -24.31 13.12
N VAL A 743 -14.44 -24.47 11.98
CA VAL A 743 -14.89 -25.78 11.48
C VAL A 743 -13.94 -26.23 10.37
N SER A 744 -12.86 -26.93 10.76
CA SER A 744 -11.80 -27.39 9.86
C SER A 744 -12.19 -28.62 9.02
N ASP A 745 -11.33 -29.05 8.10
CA ASP A 745 -11.61 -30.16 7.19
C ASP A 745 -11.78 -31.50 7.95
N PRO A 746 -12.79 -32.32 7.61
CA PRO A 746 -13.10 -33.53 8.35
C PRO A 746 -12.03 -34.62 8.28
N PHE A 747 -11.04 -34.55 7.36
CA PHE A 747 -9.92 -35.49 7.28
C PHE A 747 -8.57 -34.88 7.69
N LEU A 748 -8.31 -33.62 7.30
CA LEU A 748 -7.00 -32.96 7.40
C LEU A 748 -6.89 -31.92 8.53
N GLY A 749 -8.00 -31.39 9.04
CA GLY A 749 -7.97 -30.47 10.17
C GLY A 749 -7.54 -31.16 11.47
N LEU A 750 -7.21 -30.36 12.49
CA LEU A 750 -6.83 -30.85 13.83
C LEU A 750 -7.71 -30.20 14.92
N ALA A 751 -7.94 -30.93 16.01
CA ALA A 751 -8.50 -30.37 17.24
C ALA A 751 -7.56 -29.36 17.92
N GLU A 752 -8.05 -28.72 18.98
CA GLU A 752 -7.29 -27.79 19.82
C GLU A 752 -7.01 -28.43 21.19
N PRO A 753 -5.91 -28.08 21.88
CA PRO A 753 -5.67 -28.57 23.24
C PRO A 753 -6.83 -28.19 24.17
N GLY A 754 -7.46 -29.18 24.80
CA GLY A 754 -8.63 -28.94 25.65
C GLY A 754 -9.93 -28.60 24.90
N ARG A 755 -10.09 -28.98 23.63
CA ARG A 755 -11.35 -28.87 22.89
C ARG A 755 -11.65 -30.11 22.05
N LEU A 756 -12.89 -30.63 22.15
CA LEU A 756 -13.43 -31.64 21.24
C LEU A 756 -13.84 -31.01 19.89
N ARG A 757 -13.25 -31.46 18.77
CA ARG A 757 -13.55 -30.94 17.42
C ARG A 757 -14.80 -31.58 16.83
N HIS A 758 -15.66 -30.75 16.23
CA HIS A 758 -16.94 -31.18 15.67
C HIS A 758 -17.09 -30.82 14.18
N PHE A 759 -17.59 -31.77 13.39
CA PHE A 759 -18.12 -31.53 12.04
C PHE A 759 -19.63 -31.24 12.13
N ARG A 760 -20.07 -30.08 11.62
CA ARG A 760 -21.47 -29.61 11.67
C ARG A 760 -22.07 -29.53 10.26
N PHE A 761 -23.25 -30.12 10.03
CA PHE A 761 -23.93 -30.10 8.73
C PHE A 761 -25.46 -30.18 8.84
N GLU A 762 -26.18 -29.73 7.80
CA GLU A 762 -27.63 -29.96 7.67
C GLU A 762 -27.90 -31.33 6.98
N HIS A 763 -28.90 -32.06 7.49
CA HIS A 763 -29.45 -33.29 6.93
C HIS A 763 -30.94 -33.34 7.25
N GLU A 764 -31.79 -33.50 6.23
CA GLU A 764 -33.26 -33.51 6.32
C GLU A 764 -33.85 -32.43 7.24
N GLY A 765 -33.33 -31.21 7.12
CA GLY A 765 -33.78 -30.05 7.88
C GLY A 765 -33.19 -29.90 9.28
N GLN A 766 -32.48 -30.89 9.81
CA GLN A 766 -31.85 -30.91 11.13
C GLN A 766 -30.35 -30.62 11.07
N THR A 767 -29.79 -30.12 12.18
CA THR A 767 -28.33 -29.87 12.31
C THR A 767 -27.66 -31.02 13.05
N ILE A 768 -26.83 -31.79 12.34
CA ILE A 768 -26.03 -32.88 12.91
C ILE A 768 -24.67 -32.33 13.36
N ARG A 769 -24.17 -32.80 14.50
CA ARG A 769 -22.84 -32.48 15.06
C ARG A 769 -22.09 -33.78 15.34
N VAL A 770 -20.98 -34.03 14.65
CA VAL A 770 -20.16 -35.25 14.81
C VAL A 770 -18.81 -34.91 15.43
N ALA A 771 -18.50 -35.49 16.59
CA ALA A 771 -17.18 -35.37 17.20
C ALA A 771 -16.14 -36.21 16.43
N LEU A 772 -15.02 -35.58 16.03
CA LEU A 772 -13.97 -36.21 15.23
C LEU A 772 -12.78 -36.66 16.09
N ASP A 773 -12.14 -35.70 16.75
CA ASP A 773 -10.93 -35.86 17.56
C ASP A 773 -10.83 -34.75 18.62
N GLY A 774 -9.83 -34.85 19.49
CA GLY A 774 -9.66 -33.97 20.64
C GLY A 774 -10.37 -34.47 21.90
N SER A 775 -10.31 -33.65 22.94
CA SER A 775 -10.80 -33.91 24.30
C SER A 775 -10.84 -32.57 25.04
N ASP A 776 -11.76 -32.40 25.98
CA ASP A 776 -11.88 -31.15 26.77
C ASP A 776 -10.78 -31.03 27.85
N ARG A 777 -9.79 -31.93 27.85
CA ARG A 777 -8.59 -31.89 28.71
C ARG A 777 -7.40 -31.27 27.98
N LEU A 778 -6.77 -30.29 28.62
CA LEU A 778 -5.71 -29.45 28.03
C LEU A 778 -4.46 -30.20 27.52
N HIS A 779 -4.23 -31.43 27.99
CA HIS A 779 -3.03 -32.23 27.71
C HIS A 779 -3.31 -33.59 27.04
N ASP A 780 -4.58 -33.89 26.71
CA ASP A 780 -4.91 -35.07 25.91
C ASP A 780 -4.51 -34.79 24.44
N GLU A 781 -3.60 -35.57 23.88
CA GLU A 781 -3.16 -35.40 22.49
C GLU A 781 -4.22 -35.96 21.50
N PRO A 782 -4.66 -35.20 20.49
CA PRO A 782 -5.66 -35.68 19.54
C PRO A 782 -5.09 -36.75 18.61
N ARG A 783 -5.92 -37.76 18.27
CA ARG A 783 -5.65 -38.74 17.21
C ARG A 783 -6.41 -38.34 15.92
N PRO A 784 -5.81 -37.57 15.01
CA PRO A 784 -6.43 -37.22 13.73
C PRO A 784 -6.39 -38.39 12.75
N PHE A 785 -7.28 -38.36 11.75
CA PHE A 785 -7.29 -39.36 10.66
C PHE A 785 -6.07 -39.24 9.74
N VAL A 786 -5.52 -38.04 9.57
CA VAL A 786 -4.33 -37.79 8.76
C VAL A 786 -3.28 -37.03 9.56
N ARG A 787 -2.01 -37.47 9.46
CA ARG A 787 -0.85 -36.79 10.05
C ARG A 787 0.19 -36.46 8.98
N LEU A 788 0.78 -35.27 9.07
CA LEU A 788 1.95 -34.89 8.26
C LEU A 788 3.22 -35.48 8.87
N GLU A 789 3.87 -36.41 8.17
CA GLU A 789 5.14 -37.01 8.60
C GLU A 789 6.35 -36.12 8.28
N TRP A 790 6.28 -35.42 7.14
CA TRP A 790 7.19 -34.35 6.70
C TRP A 790 6.70 -33.77 5.36
N GLY A 791 7.18 -32.58 4.99
CA GLY A 791 6.99 -32.02 3.66
C GLY A 791 8.04 -30.98 3.26
N ALA A 792 8.11 -30.65 1.97
CA ALA A 792 9.01 -29.63 1.43
C ALA A 792 8.51 -29.07 0.09
N TYR A 793 9.06 -27.92 -0.28
CA TYR A 793 8.89 -27.32 -1.61
C TYR A 793 10.12 -27.55 -2.47
N PHE A 794 9.87 -27.81 -3.74
CA PHE A 794 10.91 -27.93 -4.76
C PHE A 794 10.48 -27.17 -6.03
N PHE A 795 11.44 -26.67 -6.79
CA PHE A 795 11.21 -26.23 -8.16
C PHE A 795 11.66 -27.34 -9.13
N ALA A 796 10.79 -27.80 -10.01
CA ALA A 796 11.11 -28.73 -11.10
C ALA A 796 11.50 -27.92 -12.36
N PRO A 797 12.79 -27.70 -12.64
CA PRO A 797 13.26 -26.92 -13.78
C PRO A 797 12.98 -27.62 -15.11
N SER A 798 12.93 -26.84 -16.19
CA SER A 798 12.99 -27.36 -17.55
C SER A 798 14.37 -27.93 -17.90
N LYS A 799 14.46 -28.71 -18.97
CA LYS A 799 15.71 -29.36 -19.39
C LYS A 799 16.80 -28.36 -19.79
N LYS A 800 16.41 -27.17 -20.29
CA LYS A 800 17.33 -26.03 -20.46
C LYS A 800 17.84 -25.49 -19.11
N ALA A 801 16.95 -25.20 -18.17
CA ALA A 801 17.32 -24.58 -16.89
C ALA A 801 18.28 -25.43 -16.03
N LEU A 802 18.23 -26.76 -16.17
CA LEU A 802 19.23 -27.69 -15.60
C LEU A 802 20.66 -27.45 -16.13
N ALA A 803 20.81 -26.98 -17.37
CA ALA A 803 22.12 -26.70 -17.95
C ALA A 803 22.71 -25.37 -17.45
N ASP A 804 21.88 -24.34 -17.24
CA ASP A 804 22.34 -23.02 -16.80
C ASP A 804 22.83 -23.03 -15.33
N LEU A 805 22.12 -23.75 -14.44
CA LEU A 805 22.50 -23.94 -13.03
C LEU A 805 23.89 -24.56 -12.83
N LYS A 806 24.41 -25.24 -13.85
CA LYS A 806 25.75 -25.85 -13.83
C LYS A 806 26.90 -24.82 -13.71
N GLN A 807 26.64 -23.53 -13.96
CA GLN A 807 27.70 -22.56 -14.30
C GLN A 807 28.04 -21.48 -13.23
N TRP A 808 27.22 -21.21 -12.20
CA TRP A 808 27.13 -19.83 -11.65
C TRP A 808 27.94 -19.42 -10.37
N ALA A 809 28.59 -20.30 -9.60
CA ALA A 809 28.80 -20.07 -8.14
C ALA A 809 29.90 -19.09 -7.59
N ALA A 810 29.51 -17.96 -6.93
CA ALA A 810 30.36 -16.79 -6.45
C ALA A 810 30.01 -16.09 -5.06
N SER A 811 30.29 -14.76 -4.82
CA SER A 811 30.45 -14.07 -3.47
C SER A 811 30.00 -12.55 -3.31
N GLN A 812 29.86 -11.96 -2.08
CA GLN A 812 29.27 -10.60 -1.77
C GLN A 812 29.61 -9.90 -0.37
N GLY A 813 29.45 -8.54 -0.18
CA GLY A 813 29.28 -7.83 1.16
C GLY A 813 29.82 -6.37 1.44
N TYR A 814 29.11 -5.48 2.23
CA TYR A 814 29.53 -4.11 2.75
C TYR A 814 28.62 -3.47 3.88
N LYS A 815 28.93 -2.33 4.59
CA LYS A 815 28.05 -1.61 5.63
C LYS A 815 28.47 -0.16 6.14
N PRO A 816 27.56 0.74 6.71
CA PRO A 816 27.85 2.12 7.27
C PRO A 816 27.28 2.54 8.71
N ALA A 817 26.98 3.84 9.01
CA ALA A 817 27.34 4.67 10.24
C ALA A 817 26.36 5.65 11.07
N VAL A 818 26.05 6.97 10.78
CA VAL A 818 25.84 8.13 11.79
C VAL A 818 24.46 8.90 12.07
N THR A 819 24.31 10.29 12.09
CA THR A 819 23.17 11.06 12.80
C THR A 819 22.62 12.51 12.35
N TRP A 820 22.97 13.70 12.96
CA TRP A 820 22.74 15.16 12.53
C TRP A 820 23.93 15.99 13.02
N SER A 821 24.72 16.61 12.13
CA SER A 821 25.99 17.26 12.48
C SER A 821 26.53 18.16 11.35
N ALA A 822 27.43 19.11 11.67
CA ALA A 822 28.28 19.78 10.67
C ALA A 822 29.20 18.79 9.92
N ASP A 823 29.55 17.66 10.52
CA ASP A 823 30.25 16.55 9.84
C ASP A 823 29.33 15.79 8.88
N GLN A 824 28.03 15.77 9.17
CA GLN A 824 27.02 15.23 8.26
C GLN A 824 26.80 16.20 7.10
N GLY A 825 26.61 17.49 7.40
CA GLY A 825 26.60 18.55 6.39
C GLY A 825 27.84 18.53 5.50
N GLU A 826 29.02 18.20 6.04
CA GLU A 826 30.23 17.98 5.22
C GLU A 826 30.14 16.72 4.34
N LYS A 827 29.56 15.61 4.81
CA LYS A 827 29.24 14.44 3.95
C LYS A 827 28.27 14.83 2.83
N GLU A 828 27.22 15.59 3.12
CA GLU A 828 26.20 16.00 2.14
C GLU A 828 26.79 17.03 1.14
N ILE A 829 27.63 17.96 1.59
CA ILE A 829 28.42 18.85 0.70
C ILE A 829 29.40 18.02 -0.16
N ALA A 830 30.07 17.01 0.41
CA ALA A 830 30.98 16.13 -0.31
C ALA A 830 30.25 15.25 -1.35
N ARG A 831 29.02 14.80 -1.03
CA ARG A 831 28.06 14.18 -1.96
C ARG A 831 27.74 15.11 -3.11
N LEU A 832 27.34 16.34 -2.82
CA LEU A 832 26.85 17.27 -3.84
C LEU A 832 27.99 17.64 -4.81
N ARG A 833 29.22 17.81 -4.29
CA ARG A 833 30.47 17.90 -5.07
C ARG A 833 30.85 16.59 -5.79
N LEU A 834 30.41 15.42 -5.34
CA LEU A 834 30.63 14.15 -6.04
C LEU A 834 29.70 14.00 -7.24
N ILE A 835 28.40 14.32 -7.06
CA ILE A 835 27.41 14.40 -8.14
C ILE A 835 27.91 15.35 -9.24
N GLU A 836 28.44 16.52 -8.87
CA GLU A 836 29.02 17.51 -9.80
C GLU A 836 30.12 16.92 -10.69
N ARG A 837 31.05 16.17 -10.09
CA ARG A 837 32.20 15.56 -10.78
C ARG A 837 31.85 14.34 -11.65
N GLN A 838 30.69 13.71 -11.41
CA GLN A 838 30.30 12.45 -12.08
C GLN A 838 29.14 12.62 -13.07
N GLN A 839 28.13 13.39 -12.70
CA GLN A 839 26.88 13.59 -13.43
C GLN A 839 26.79 15.00 -14.03
N GLY A 840 27.80 15.84 -13.78
CA GLY A 840 27.90 17.20 -14.31
C GLY A 840 27.17 18.26 -13.48
N GLU A 841 27.45 19.51 -13.84
CA GLU A 841 26.96 20.71 -13.18
C GLU A 841 25.42 20.76 -13.07
N ALA A 842 24.70 20.33 -14.10
CA ALA A 842 23.24 20.33 -14.12
C ALA A 842 22.60 19.35 -13.12
N ALA A 843 23.19 18.16 -12.92
CA ALA A 843 22.71 17.19 -11.93
C ALA A 843 22.99 17.68 -10.51
N ALA A 844 24.17 18.29 -10.28
CA ALA A 844 24.51 18.89 -9.00
C ALA A 844 23.66 20.12 -8.68
N MET A 845 23.37 20.99 -9.65
CA MET A 845 22.43 22.11 -9.52
C MET A 845 21.08 21.63 -8.98
N ALA A 846 20.51 20.56 -9.57
CA ALA A 846 19.26 19.97 -9.09
C ALA A 846 19.38 19.40 -7.68
N ALA A 847 20.47 18.68 -7.37
CA ALA A 847 20.70 18.09 -6.06
C ALA A 847 20.91 19.17 -4.96
N TRP A 848 21.67 20.22 -5.23
CA TRP A 848 21.84 21.38 -4.35
C TRP A 848 20.50 22.09 -4.12
N LYS A 849 19.69 22.28 -5.16
CA LYS A 849 18.35 22.84 -5.03
C LYS A 849 17.48 21.99 -4.10
N THR A 850 17.44 20.68 -4.29
CA THR A 850 16.73 19.75 -3.40
C THR A 850 17.23 19.82 -1.96
N ALA A 851 18.56 19.82 -1.76
CA ALA A 851 19.15 19.83 -0.44
C ALA A 851 18.87 21.14 0.33
N LEU A 852 18.72 22.28 -0.36
CA LEU A 852 18.49 23.60 0.25
C LEU A 852 17.01 23.99 0.40
N GLU A 853 16.19 23.83 -0.65
CA GLU A 853 14.83 24.38 -0.73
C GLU A 853 13.69 23.41 -0.36
N ASP A 854 13.95 22.10 -0.20
CA ASP A 854 12.87 21.14 0.08
C ASP A 854 12.33 21.24 1.54
N PRO A 855 11.00 21.33 1.74
CA PRO A 855 10.41 21.40 3.07
C PRO A 855 10.69 20.20 3.99
N ASP A 856 11.05 19.03 3.44
CA ASP A 856 11.35 17.85 4.24
C ASP A 856 12.85 17.69 4.53
N SER A 857 13.74 18.14 3.63
CA SER A 857 15.14 18.49 3.97
C SER A 857 15.19 19.47 5.14
N ALA A 858 14.32 20.49 5.14
CA ALA A 858 14.17 21.41 6.26
C ALA A 858 13.57 20.73 7.52
N SER A 859 12.66 19.77 7.35
CA SER A 859 12.02 19.06 8.47
C SER A 859 12.96 18.13 9.23
N HIS A 860 13.96 17.55 8.55
CA HIS A 860 14.95 16.62 9.12
C HIS A 860 16.34 17.26 9.25
N PHE A 861 16.38 18.60 9.18
CA PHE A 861 17.56 19.42 9.40
C PHE A 861 18.73 19.19 8.42
N VAL A 862 18.55 18.49 7.30
CA VAL A 862 19.58 18.28 6.27
C VAL A 862 20.03 19.63 5.68
N ASN A 863 19.11 20.54 5.37
CA ASN A 863 19.50 21.88 4.93
C ASN A 863 20.24 22.66 6.05
N ALA A 864 19.89 22.43 7.31
CA ALA A 864 20.57 23.04 8.46
C ALA A 864 21.96 22.41 8.73
N SER A 865 22.16 21.10 8.47
CA SER A 865 23.46 20.42 8.44
C SER A 865 24.37 21.09 7.41
N ILE A 866 23.90 21.26 6.17
CA ILE A 866 24.65 21.92 5.09
C ILE A 866 24.97 23.37 5.46
N TRP A 867 23.98 24.15 5.91
CA TRP A 867 24.21 25.53 6.31
C TRP A 867 25.17 25.65 7.50
N ALA A 868 25.13 24.73 8.47
CA ALA A 868 26.10 24.63 9.56
C ALA A 868 27.51 24.32 9.03
N ALA A 869 27.66 23.32 8.16
CA ALA A 869 28.95 22.99 7.55
C ALA A 869 29.53 24.15 6.72
N ILE A 870 28.72 24.91 5.96
CA ILE A 870 29.21 26.10 5.25
C ILE A 870 29.73 27.17 6.22
N ARG A 871 29.04 27.41 7.34
CA ARG A 871 29.48 28.36 8.39
C ARG A 871 30.76 27.86 9.10
N GLU A 872 30.80 26.60 9.50
CA GLU A 872 31.82 26.04 10.41
C GLU A 872 33.05 25.43 9.71
N ARG A 873 32.91 24.98 8.45
CA ARG A 873 33.97 24.31 7.67
C ARG A 873 34.43 25.10 6.45
N HIS A 874 33.55 25.87 5.80
CA HIS A 874 33.86 26.63 4.56
C HIS A 874 33.95 28.16 4.76
N GLY A 875 34.00 28.65 6.01
CA GLY A 875 34.25 30.07 6.28
C GLY A 875 33.08 31.01 5.98
N GLY A 876 31.84 30.51 5.95
CA GLY A 876 30.63 31.30 5.81
C GLY A 876 30.11 31.49 4.38
N ALA A 877 30.88 31.08 3.36
CA ALA A 877 30.43 31.06 1.96
C ALA A 877 30.96 29.84 1.20
N LEU A 878 30.24 29.40 0.16
CA LEU A 878 30.60 28.22 -0.63
C LEU A 878 30.20 28.39 -2.10
N ARG A 879 31.16 28.26 -3.03
CA ARG A 879 30.84 28.11 -4.46
C ARG A 879 30.25 26.73 -4.71
N THR A 880 29.12 26.70 -5.41
CA THR A 880 28.41 25.50 -5.86
C THR A 880 27.84 25.74 -7.27
N PRO A 881 27.44 24.69 -8.00
CA PRO A 881 26.63 24.81 -9.22
C PRO A 881 25.32 25.62 -9.04
N PHE A 882 24.75 25.63 -7.83
CA PHE A 882 23.55 26.44 -7.52
C PHE A 882 23.84 27.94 -7.40
N GLY A 883 25.12 28.31 -7.28
CA GLY A 883 25.61 29.67 -7.09
C GLY A 883 26.63 29.75 -5.95
N VAL A 884 27.07 30.96 -5.63
CA VAL A 884 27.86 31.24 -4.43
C VAL A 884 26.90 31.37 -3.27
N LEU A 885 26.78 30.30 -2.48
CA LEU A 885 25.99 30.25 -1.25
C LEU A 885 26.66 31.12 -0.19
N VAL A 886 25.92 32.00 0.46
CA VAL A 886 26.38 32.82 1.59
C VAL A 886 25.53 32.46 2.80
N ALA A 887 26.17 31.86 3.81
CA ALA A 887 25.54 31.20 4.94
C ALA A 887 25.67 31.96 6.25
N ASP A 888 26.79 32.65 6.47
CA ASP A 888 26.98 33.46 7.67
C ASP A 888 26.09 34.71 7.65
N ARG A 889 25.42 34.98 8.78
CA ARG A 889 24.49 36.10 8.99
C ARG A 889 25.08 37.46 8.62
N ASP A 890 26.34 37.71 8.98
CA ASP A 890 26.97 39.02 8.83
C ASP A 890 27.50 39.19 7.38
N MET A 891 27.81 38.09 6.69
CA MET A 891 28.04 38.08 5.23
C MET A 891 26.73 38.22 4.42
N VAL A 892 25.65 37.54 4.83
CA VAL A 892 24.30 37.67 4.26
C VAL A 892 23.83 39.13 4.31
N TYR A 893 24.04 39.82 5.43
CA TYR A 893 23.74 41.25 5.56
C TYR A 893 24.53 42.11 4.56
N LYS A 894 25.81 41.82 4.34
CA LYS A 894 26.64 42.53 3.34
C LYS A 894 26.15 42.31 1.90
N VAL A 895 25.67 41.13 1.55
CA VAL A 895 25.04 40.85 0.24
C VAL A 895 23.76 41.66 0.06
N PHE A 896 22.97 41.89 1.12
CA PHE A 896 21.80 42.77 1.03
C PHE A 896 22.18 44.24 0.94
N ALA A 897 23.17 44.69 1.71
CA ALA A 897 23.63 46.07 1.74
C ALA A 897 24.31 46.50 0.42
N ASP A 898 25.30 45.74 -0.04
CA ASP A 898 26.12 46.02 -1.24
C ASP A 898 26.66 47.46 -1.28
N SER A 899 27.19 47.92 -0.13
CA SER A 899 27.78 49.26 0.08
C SER A 899 28.88 49.63 -0.92
N ASP A 900 29.48 48.62 -1.52
CA ASP A 900 30.63 48.74 -2.40
C ASP A 900 30.22 48.70 -3.89
N THR A 901 28.93 48.56 -4.21
CA THR A 901 28.35 48.44 -5.57
C THR A 901 29.00 47.33 -6.41
N LYS A 902 29.22 46.15 -5.79
CA LYS A 902 29.91 45.00 -6.42
C LYS A 902 28.94 43.93 -6.93
N LEU A 903 27.67 44.04 -6.57
CA LEU A 903 26.58 43.17 -7.01
C LEU A 903 25.52 43.97 -7.80
N THR A 904 24.55 43.29 -8.36
CA THR A 904 23.37 43.87 -8.99
C THR A 904 22.12 43.03 -8.71
N ILE A 905 21.00 43.70 -8.51
CA ILE A 905 19.66 43.14 -8.40
C ILE A 905 18.99 42.98 -9.79
N THR A 906 19.60 43.50 -10.86
CA THR A 906 19.01 43.54 -12.23
C THR A 906 18.81 42.17 -12.88
N GLY A 907 19.36 41.09 -12.31
CA GLY A 907 19.10 39.71 -12.74
C GLY A 907 17.62 39.32 -12.77
N TYR A 908 16.75 40.01 -12.01
CA TYR A 908 15.30 39.80 -12.07
C TYR A 908 14.61 40.37 -13.31
N LEU A 909 15.21 41.35 -14.01
CA LEU A 909 14.55 42.11 -15.08
C LEU A 909 13.98 41.23 -16.22
N PRO A 910 14.68 40.19 -16.72
CA PRO A 910 14.12 39.31 -17.75
C PRO A 910 12.88 38.54 -17.29
N ARG A 911 12.80 38.18 -15.99
CA ARG A 911 11.64 37.48 -15.43
C ARG A 911 10.47 38.43 -15.23
N MET A 912 10.75 39.62 -14.69
CA MET A 912 9.78 40.71 -14.52
C MET A 912 9.14 41.12 -15.86
N LEU A 913 9.94 41.27 -16.93
CA LEU A 913 9.46 41.61 -18.28
C LEU A 913 8.46 40.59 -18.86
N ARG A 914 8.57 39.30 -18.50
CA ARG A 914 7.64 38.23 -18.92
C ARG A 914 6.44 38.07 -17.96
N SER A 915 6.19 39.05 -17.10
CA SER A 915 5.23 38.97 -15.98
C SER A 915 4.67 40.37 -15.66
N PHE A 916 4.83 40.88 -14.44
CA PHE A 916 4.32 42.18 -13.98
C PHE A 916 4.93 43.43 -14.66
N GLY A 917 5.99 43.29 -15.47
CA GLY A 917 6.78 44.40 -15.99
C GLY A 917 7.87 44.85 -15.00
N ILE A 918 8.76 45.74 -15.44
CA ILE A 918 9.94 46.16 -14.66
C ILE A 918 9.51 46.91 -13.39
N LEU A 919 9.93 46.40 -12.23
CA LEU A 919 9.71 47.01 -10.91
C LEU A 919 10.99 47.69 -10.41
N TYR A 920 10.86 48.68 -9.53
CA TYR A 920 12.02 49.28 -8.85
C TYR A 920 12.81 48.25 -8.01
N LEU A 921 12.17 47.16 -7.56
CA LEU A 921 12.85 46.05 -6.89
C LEU A 921 13.87 45.31 -7.79
N GLY A 922 13.77 45.48 -9.11
CA GLY A 922 14.72 44.96 -10.11
C GLY A 922 15.78 45.97 -10.55
N ARG A 923 15.96 47.09 -9.81
CA ARG A 923 16.96 48.13 -10.10
C ARG A 923 17.87 48.37 -8.91
N ASP A 924 19.15 48.61 -9.18
CA ASP A 924 20.10 49.04 -8.15
C ASP A 924 19.89 50.53 -7.81
N ALA A 925 20.16 50.89 -6.56
CA ALA A 925 20.17 52.29 -6.11
C ALA A 925 21.49 52.99 -6.40
N GLY A 926 21.52 54.32 -6.19
CA GLY A 926 22.72 55.15 -6.34
C GLY A 926 23.22 55.29 -7.78
N GLN A 927 22.41 54.89 -8.76
CA GLN A 927 22.77 54.96 -10.18
C GLN A 927 22.68 56.40 -10.71
N PRO A 928 23.47 56.76 -11.75
CA PRO A 928 23.47 58.13 -12.30
C PRO A 928 22.14 58.62 -12.87
N ASP A 929 21.21 57.70 -13.19
CA ASP A 929 19.86 58.01 -13.68
C ASP A 929 18.83 58.24 -12.55
N GLN A 930 19.17 57.88 -11.31
CA GLN A 930 18.33 57.91 -10.11
C GLN A 930 16.95 57.24 -10.27
N VAL A 931 16.84 56.25 -11.17
CA VAL A 931 15.53 55.66 -11.50
C VAL A 931 15.01 54.77 -10.37
N TYR A 932 15.88 54.12 -9.57
CA TYR A 932 15.43 53.41 -8.37
C TYR A 932 14.78 54.37 -7.37
N GLU A 933 15.41 55.52 -7.11
CA GLU A 933 14.96 56.52 -6.16
C GLU A 933 13.61 57.09 -6.61
N GLN A 934 13.53 57.56 -7.86
CA GLN A 934 12.32 58.14 -8.47
C GLN A 934 11.14 57.14 -8.57
N GLU A 935 11.40 55.86 -8.86
CA GLU A 935 10.36 54.84 -8.96
C GLU A 935 9.95 54.25 -7.60
N SER A 936 10.75 54.41 -6.54
CA SER A 936 10.52 53.73 -5.25
C SER A 936 10.13 54.64 -4.08
N GLU A 937 10.52 55.92 -4.06
CA GLU A 937 10.35 56.82 -2.91
C GLU A 937 8.91 56.86 -2.38
N ALA A 938 7.95 57.26 -3.23
CA ALA A 938 6.54 57.38 -2.85
C ALA A 938 5.89 56.05 -2.44
N CYS A 939 6.34 54.93 -3.03
CA CYS A 939 5.83 53.59 -2.71
C CYS A 939 6.35 53.13 -1.34
N ASN A 940 7.67 53.23 -1.12
CA ASN A 940 8.32 52.87 0.14
C ASN A 940 7.80 53.73 1.31
N ALA A 941 7.69 55.05 1.12
CA ALA A 941 7.19 55.96 2.14
C ALA A 941 5.74 55.64 2.54
N ALA A 942 4.87 55.32 1.58
CA ALA A 942 3.48 54.95 1.87
C ALA A 942 3.36 53.61 2.59
N ILE A 943 4.20 52.61 2.26
CA ILE A 943 4.24 51.31 2.95
C ILE A 943 4.78 51.46 4.38
N MET A 944 5.84 52.24 4.59
CA MET A 944 6.42 52.49 5.91
C MET A 944 5.53 53.37 6.81
N ALA A 945 4.57 54.09 6.22
CA ALA A 945 3.55 54.87 6.93
C ALA A 945 2.27 54.07 7.27
N LEU A 946 2.21 52.77 6.95
CA LEU A 946 1.08 51.91 7.35
C LEU A 946 1.08 51.68 8.87
N ASP A 947 -0.01 52.06 9.53
CA ASP A 947 -0.14 51.98 10.98
C ASP A 947 -0.22 50.54 11.49
N GLN A 948 0.75 50.14 12.33
CA GLN A 948 0.84 48.77 12.88
C GLN A 948 -0.34 48.42 13.80
N PRO A 949 -0.77 49.27 14.76
CA PRO A 949 -2.01 49.05 15.50
C PRO A 949 -3.24 48.81 14.63
N ALA A 950 -3.50 49.64 13.62
CA ALA A 950 -4.63 49.46 12.71
C ALA A 950 -4.52 48.18 11.86
N ALA A 951 -3.32 47.83 11.41
CA ALA A 951 -3.07 46.57 10.71
C ALA A 951 -3.32 45.34 11.61
N PHE A 952 -2.87 45.37 12.86
CA PHE A 952 -3.14 44.34 13.85
C PHE A 952 -4.65 44.18 14.12
N GLU A 953 -5.36 45.28 14.38
CA GLU A 953 -6.79 45.23 14.68
C GLU A 953 -7.63 44.81 13.47
N LEU A 954 -7.28 45.25 12.25
CA LEU A 954 -7.95 44.80 11.03
C LEU A 954 -7.73 43.29 10.80
N ALA A 955 -6.50 42.80 10.99
CA ALA A 955 -6.20 41.37 10.86
C ALA A 955 -6.96 40.52 11.89
N ARG A 956 -7.01 40.98 13.15
CA ARG A 956 -7.77 40.34 14.23
C ARG A 956 -9.27 40.31 13.91
N ALA A 957 -9.84 41.46 13.54
CA ALA A 957 -11.27 41.60 13.25
C ALA A 957 -11.73 40.81 12.02
N VAL A 958 -10.95 40.77 10.93
CA VAL A 958 -11.28 39.99 9.73
C VAL A 958 -11.26 38.49 10.04
N THR A 959 -10.21 38.01 10.71
CA THR A 959 -10.09 36.59 11.10
C THR A 959 -11.27 36.15 11.96
N GLN A 960 -11.65 36.95 12.96
CA GLN A 960 -12.82 36.69 13.82
C GLN A 960 -14.15 36.74 13.05
N LYS A 961 -14.33 37.71 12.15
CA LYS A 961 -15.54 37.88 11.33
C LYS A 961 -15.79 36.69 10.40
N VAL A 962 -14.74 36.21 9.73
CA VAL A 962 -14.81 35.05 8.82
C VAL A 962 -15.16 33.79 9.60
N LEU A 963 -14.45 33.52 10.69
CA LEU A 963 -14.69 32.36 11.56
C LEU A 963 -16.12 32.36 12.12
N GLY A 964 -16.60 33.50 12.61
CA GLY A 964 -17.97 33.66 13.13
C GLY A 964 -19.05 33.48 12.06
N PHE A 965 -18.82 33.94 10.82
CA PHE A 965 -19.73 33.71 9.70
C PHE A 965 -19.86 32.22 9.36
N MET A 966 -18.74 31.50 9.26
CA MET A 966 -18.73 30.06 8.96
C MET A 966 -19.43 29.25 10.07
N VAL A 967 -19.21 29.59 11.35
CA VAL A 967 -19.92 28.98 12.48
C VAL A 967 -21.43 29.22 12.37
N LYS A 968 -21.85 30.47 12.15
CA LYS A 968 -23.28 30.79 12.02
C LYS A 968 -23.94 30.02 10.86
N GLN A 969 -23.34 30.02 9.68
CA GLN A 969 -23.88 29.29 8.52
C GLN A 969 -24.00 27.78 8.80
N THR A 970 -23.09 27.22 9.59
CA THR A 970 -23.14 25.80 9.99
C THR A 970 -24.25 25.52 11.01
N ILE A 971 -24.47 26.43 11.96
CA ILE A 971 -25.62 26.39 12.89
C ILE A 971 -26.95 26.48 12.12
N ASP A 972 -27.06 27.45 11.19
CA ASP A 972 -28.26 27.67 10.38
C ASP A 972 -28.61 26.41 9.55
N TYR A 973 -27.60 25.69 9.02
CA TYR A 973 -27.81 24.41 8.33
C TYR A 973 -28.20 23.26 9.27
N ALA A 974 -27.52 23.08 10.40
CA ALA A 974 -27.85 22.04 11.37
C ALA A 974 -29.27 22.20 11.93
N ALA A 975 -29.69 23.44 12.19
CA ALA A 975 -31.07 23.77 12.54
C ALA A 975 -32.06 23.39 11.42
N SER A 976 -31.73 23.70 10.15
CA SER A 976 -32.58 23.34 9.00
C SER A 976 -32.70 21.83 8.75
N ASP A 977 -31.73 21.03 9.22
CA ASP A 977 -31.74 19.57 9.13
C ASP A 977 -32.45 18.90 10.34
N GLY A 978 -32.78 19.67 11.38
CA GLY A 978 -33.42 19.18 12.61
C GLY A 978 -32.44 18.59 13.63
N GLU A 979 -31.17 19.01 13.62
CA GLU A 979 -30.10 18.39 14.41
C GLU A 979 -29.84 19.10 15.75
N ALA A 980 -29.41 18.31 16.74
CA ALA A 980 -29.16 18.79 18.10
C ALA A 980 -27.74 19.33 18.35
N SER A 981 -26.90 19.38 17.32
CA SER A 981 -25.49 19.79 17.36
C SER A 981 -25.00 20.18 15.97
N TRP A 982 -23.98 21.04 15.92
CA TRP A 982 -23.29 21.47 14.69
C TRP A 982 -21.79 21.20 14.83
N GLU A 983 -21.11 21.05 13.69
CA GLU A 983 -19.68 20.81 13.64
C GLU A 983 -19.09 21.45 12.37
N LEU A 984 -17.98 22.15 12.53
CA LEU A 984 -17.26 22.88 11.50
C LEU A 984 -15.78 22.52 11.53
N THR A 985 -15.28 21.91 10.46
CA THR A 985 -13.83 21.93 10.15
C THR A 985 -13.55 23.12 9.22
N VAL A 986 -12.43 23.81 9.45
CA VAL A 986 -11.92 24.97 8.70
C VAL A 986 -10.49 24.69 8.25
N ASP A 987 -10.18 24.93 6.99
CA ASP A 987 -8.83 24.90 6.44
C ASP A 987 -8.17 26.30 6.57
N VAL A 988 -6.86 26.36 6.85
CA VAL A 988 -6.16 27.64 7.09
C VAL A 988 -6.36 28.67 5.98
N HIS A 989 -6.47 28.26 4.71
CA HIS A 989 -6.63 29.19 3.58
C HIS A 989 -8.01 29.86 3.59
N GLU A 990 -9.04 29.20 4.14
CA GLU A 990 -10.37 29.81 4.34
C GLU A 990 -10.34 30.99 5.34
N LEU A 991 -9.27 31.12 6.13
CA LEU A 991 -9.01 32.28 6.98
C LEU A 991 -7.98 33.24 6.37
N VAL A 992 -6.92 32.72 5.73
CA VAL A 992 -5.81 33.51 5.18
C VAL A 992 -6.17 34.21 3.86
N ASP A 993 -6.91 33.58 2.95
CA ASP A 993 -7.30 34.23 1.69
C ASP A 993 -8.23 35.45 1.92
N PRO A 994 -9.30 35.37 2.75
CA PRO A 994 -10.14 36.54 3.03
C PRO A 994 -9.42 37.64 3.82
N LEU A 995 -8.45 37.27 4.67
CA LEU A 995 -7.57 38.17 5.41
C LEU A 995 -6.69 38.97 4.44
N LEU A 996 -5.94 38.29 3.57
CA LEU A 996 -5.07 38.96 2.60
C LEU A 996 -5.88 39.77 1.57
N ALA A 997 -7.06 39.30 1.16
CA ALA A 997 -7.99 40.08 0.33
C ALA A 997 -8.42 41.40 1.01
N ALA A 998 -8.70 41.38 2.33
CA ALA A 998 -9.04 42.59 3.07
C ALA A 998 -7.89 43.61 3.13
N PHE A 999 -6.62 43.16 3.08
CA PHE A 999 -5.47 44.06 2.94
C PHE A 999 -5.22 44.53 1.51
N CYS A 1000 -5.57 43.73 0.49
CA CYS A 1000 -5.62 44.19 -0.90
C CYS A 1000 -6.61 45.37 -1.05
N GLU A 1001 -7.79 45.22 -0.46
CA GLU A 1001 -8.81 46.27 -0.34
C GLU A 1001 -8.29 47.49 0.45
N ALA A 1002 -7.82 47.28 1.69
CA ALA A 1002 -7.51 48.37 2.61
C ALA A 1002 -6.24 49.18 2.26
N TRP A 1003 -5.20 48.57 1.70
CA TRP A 1003 -3.92 49.25 1.42
C TRP A 1003 -3.78 49.71 -0.04
N PHE A 1004 -4.38 48.97 -0.98
CA PHE A 1004 -4.22 49.19 -2.42
C PHE A 1004 -5.53 49.60 -3.13
N GLY A 1005 -6.69 49.48 -2.45
CA GLY A 1005 -7.98 49.95 -2.98
C GLY A 1005 -8.53 49.09 -4.11
N LEU A 1006 -8.17 47.81 -4.16
CA LEU A 1006 -8.79 46.83 -5.06
C LEU A 1006 -10.21 46.47 -4.61
N ASN A 1007 -11.04 46.10 -5.58
CA ASN A 1007 -12.35 45.48 -5.40
C ASN A 1007 -12.71 44.67 -6.66
N GLU A 1008 -13.96 44.21 -6.78
CA GLU A 1008 -14.47 43.45 -7.94
C GLU A 1008 -15.19 44.33 -8.99
N ASP A 1009 -15.20 45.66 -8.81
CA ASP A 1009 -15.92 46.58 -9.70
C ASP A 1009 -15.29 46.61 -11.10
N GLY A 1010 -16.15 46.75 -12.12
CA GLY A 1010 -15.73 46.66 -13.53
C GLY A 1010 -15.32 45.26 -13.98
N GLY A 1011 -15.22 44.28 -13.08
CA GLY A 1011 -14.89 42.88 -13.40
C GLY A 1011 -13.41 42.62 -13.73
N HIS A 1012 -12.51 43.56 -13.43
CA HIS A 1012 -11.06 43.39 -13.67
C HIS A 1012 -10.42 42.34 -12.76
N PHE A 1013 -10.98 42.16 -11.56
CA PHE A 1013 -10.46 41.27 -10.52
C PHE A 1013 -11.61 40.48 -9.85
N ARG A 1014 -11.27 39.36 -9.20
CA ARG A 1014 -12.19 38.59 -8.33
C ARG A 1014 -11.62 38.45 -6.92
N ARG A 1015 -12.47 38.43 -5.90
CA ARG A 1015 -12.09 38.34 -4.48
C ARG A 1015 -11.88 36.89 -4.03
N VAL A 1016 -10.85 36.24 -4.58
CA VAL A 1016 -10.60 34.79 -4.40
C VAL A 1016 -9.11 34.48 -4.27
N GLY A 1017 -8.81 33.45 -3.48
CA GLY A 1017 -7.48 32.84 -3.35
C GLY A 1017 -6.98 32.16 -4.63
N TYR A 1018 -6.04 31.24 -4.49
CA TYR A 1018 -5.57 30.45 -5.64
C TYR A 1018 -6.62 29.40 -6.05
N ARG A 1019 -6.78 29.15 -7.36
CA ARG A 1019 -7.63 28.09 -7.94
C ARG A 1019 -6.90 27.39 -9.07
N TRP A 1020 -7.11 26.08 -9.21
CA TRP A 1020 -6.52 25.28 -10.28
C TRP A 1020 -7.39 25.29 -11.56
N ASP A 1021 -8.66 25.68 -11.45
CA ASP A 1021 -9.59 25.78 -12.59
C ASP A 1021 -9.58 27.12 -13.36
N TRP A 1022 -8.74 28.09 -12.96
CA TRP A 1022 -8.57 29.37 -13.67
C TRP A 1022 -7.98 29.19 -15.07
N LYS A 1023 -8.35 30.08 -16.00
CA LYS A 1023 -7.95 30.04 -17.41
C LYS A 1023 -7.47 31.40 -17.91
N PRO A 1024 -6.45 31.45 -18.79
CA PRO A 1024 -6.03 32.68 -19.45
C PRO A 1024 -7.22 33.39 -20.13
N GLY A 1025 -7.45 34.64 -19.74
CA GLY A 1025 -8.59 35.45 -20.18
C GLY A 1025 -9.68 35.63 -19.14
N GLU A 1026 -9.71 34.83 -18.07
CA GLU A 1026 -10.56 35.10 -16.90
C GLU A 1026 -9.92 36.15 -15.97
N PRO A 1027 -10.72 37.00 -15.30
CA PRO A 1027 -10.20 37.97 -14.34
C PRO A 1027 -9.38 37.31 -13.21
N PRO A 1028 -8.17 37.79 -12.91
CA PRO A 1028 -7.32 37.22 -11.87
C PRO A 1028 -7.91 37.43 -10.47
N GLY A 1029 -7.73 36.43 -9.60
CA GLY A 1029 -8.14 36.47 -8.19
C GLY A 1029 -7.12 37.15 -7.29
N TYR A 1030 -7.56 38.05 -6.41
CA TYR A 1030 -6.77 38.56 -5.29
C TYR A 1030 -7.21 37.91 -3.96
N PRO A 1031 -6.30 37.36 -3.14
CA PRO A 1031 -4.83 37.43 -3.25
C PRO A 1031 -4.19 36.45 -4.26
N GLY A 1032 -4.91 35.41 -4.71
CA GLY A 1032 -4.31 34.18 -5.23
C GLY A 1032 -3.29 34.33 -6.37
N HIS A 1033 -3.55 35.21 -7.33
CA HIS A 1033 -2.72 35.34 -8.55
C HIS A 1033 -1.44 36.16 -8.34
N PHE A 1034 -1.21 36.69 -7.14
CA PHE A 1034 0.03 37.36 -6.74
C PHE A 1034 1.04 36.39 -6.09
N LEU A 1035 0.64 35.15 -5.78
CA LEU A 1035 1.51 34.12 -5.17
C LEU A 1035 2.53 33.54 -6.17
N SER A 1036 2.08 33.01 -7.30
CA SER A 1036 2.95 32.33 -8.27
C SER A 1036 3.98 33.25 -8.98
N PRO A 1037 3.71 34.53 -9.32
CA PRO A 1037 4.71 35.38 -9.96
C PRO A 1037 5.85 35.75 -9.02
N SER A 1038 5.57 35.91 -7.72
CA SER A 1038 6.58 36.20 -6.71
C SER A 1038 7.61 35.07 -6.61
N ARG A 1039 7.12 33.82 -6.58
CA ARG A 1039 7.97 32.62 -6.59
C ARG A 1039 8.82 32.54 -7.86
N TYR A 1040 8.20 32.73 -9.03
CA TYR A 1040 8.91 32.77 -10.32
C TYR A 1040 10.00 33.84 -10.39
N ILE A 1041 9.73 35.06 -9.94
CA ILE A 1041 10.69 36.16 -9.98
C ILE A 1041 11.83 35.90 -8.98
N PHE A 1042 11.53 35.69 -7.70
CA PHE A 1042 12.53 35.76 -6.63
C PHE A 1042 13.24 34.45 -6.28
N GLN A 1043 12.69 33.27 -6.59
CA GLN A 1043 13.39 31.98 -6.38
C GLN A 1043 14.70 31.96 -7.19
N PRO A 1044 15.84 31.46 -6.68
CA PRO A 1044 17.11 31.45 -7.43
C PRO A 1044 16.97 30.79 -8.80
N HIS A 1045 16.51 29.53 -8.80
CA HIS A 1045 16.33 28.72 -10.01
C HIS A 1045 14.91 28.13 -10.03
N PRO A 1046 13.90 28.83 -10.57
CA PRO A 1046 12.54 28.31 -10.67
C PRO A 1046 12.44 27.15 -11.66
N ASN A 1047 11.50 26.24 -11.43
CA ASN A 1047 11.22 25.17 -12.39
C ASN A 1047 10.29 25.67 -13.53
N ALA A 1048 10.25 24.96 -14.67
CA ALA A 1048 9.49 25.39 -15.84
C ALA A 1048 7.97 25.56 -15.59
N THR A 1049 7.40 24.80 -14.66
CA THR A 1049 5.99 24.93 -14.25
C THR A 1049 5.76 26.24 -13.49
N VAL A 1050 6.66 26.59 -12.57
CA VAL A 1050 6.67 27.86 -11.85
C VAL A 1050 6.91 29.03 -12.81
N GLU A 1051 7.82 28.90 -13.79
CA GLU A 1051 8.00 29.92 -14.84
C GLU A 1051 6.72 30.16 -15.65
N ALA A 1052 6.09 29.10 -16.15
CA ALA A 1052 4.90 29.21 -16.98
C ALA A 1052 3.71 29.83 -16.22
N ILE A 1053 3.40 29.35 -15.01
CA ILE A 1053 2.28 29.84 -14.20
C ILE A 1053 2.58 31.26 -13.69
N GLY A 1054 3.79 31.54 -13.21
CA GLY A 1054 4.19 32.85 -12.67
C GLY A 1054 4.29 33.95 -13.74
N ALA A 1055 4.67 33.60 -14.98
CA ALA A 1055 4.58 34.50 -16.12
C ALA A 1055 3.12 34.84 -16.44
N ALA A 1056 2.29 33.80 -16.66
CA ALA A 1056 0.89 33.97 -17.07
C ALA A 1056 0.05 34.73 -16.03
N HIS A 1057 0.20 34.41 -14.75
CA HIS A 1057 -0.56 35.05 -13.66
C HIS A 1057 -0.14 36.52 -13.48
N GLY A 1058 1.15 36.84 -13.57
CA GLY A 1058 1.64 38.21 -13.41
C GLY A 1058 1.29 39.11 -14.60
N ASP A 1059 1.35 38.60 -15.83
CA ASP A 1059 0.90 39.34 -17.02
C ASP A 1059 -0.63 39.54 -17.05
N ALA A 1060 -1.41 38.57 -16.57
CA ALA A 1060 -2.85 38.74 -16.35
C ALA A 1060 -3.17 39.79 -15.27
N ALA A 1061 -2.52 39.72 -14.10
CA ALA A 1061 -2.73 40.67 -13.02
C ALA A 1061 -2.18 42.08 -13.32
N ARG A 1062 -1.14 42.21 -14.16
CA ARG A 1062 -0.70 43.48 -14.74
C ARG A 1062 -1.78 44.12 -15.62
N ARG A 1063 -2.31 43.38 -16.60
CA ARG A 1063 -3.40 43.87 -17.48
C ARG A 1063 -4.64 44.26 -16.69
N ALA A 1064 -5.03 43.46 -15.70
CA ALA A 1064 -6.14 43.75 -14.81
C ALA A 1064 -5.91 45.05 -14.03
N MET A 1065 -4.70 45.27 -13.48
CA MET A 1065 -4.37 46.50 -12.76
C MET A 1065 -4.33 47.73 -13.69
N GLU A 1066 -3.80 47.59 -14.91
CA GLU A 1066 -3.82 48.65 -15.93
C GLU A 1066 -5.27 49.05 -16.30
N GLY A 1067 -6.15 48.08 -16.54
CA GLY A 1067 -7.58 48.32 -16.82
C GLY A 1067 -8.31 48.94 -15.63
N PHE A 1068 -8.11 48.40 -14.43
CA PHE A 1068 -8.71 48.87 -13.19
C PHE A 1068 -8.34 50.34 -12.88
N LEU A 1069 -7.05 50.68 -12.93
CA LEU A 1069 -6.59 52.04 -12.69
C LEU A 1069 -6.97 53.02 -13.81
N THR A 1070 -7.12 52.55 -15.05
CA THR A 1070 -7.67 53.36 -16.15
C THR A 1070 -9.15 53.69 -15.92
N GLN A 1071 -9.92 52.78 -15.34
CA GLN A 1071 -11.36 52.98 -15.06
C GLN A 1071 -11.62 53.80 -13.79
N PHE A 1072 -10.85 53.58 -12.72
CA PHE A 1072 -11.14 54.12 -11.38
C PHE A 1072 -10.13 55.18 -10.89
N GLY A 1073 -9.02 55.40 -11.61
CA GLY A 1073 -8.03 56.43 -11.27
C GLY A 1073 -7.31 56.17 -9.93
N PRO A 1074 -7.04 57.22 -9.11
CA PRO A 1074 -6.44 57.04 -7.80
C PRO A 1074 -7.45 56.42 -6.83
N THR A 1075 -7.28 55.13 -6.54
CA THR A 1075 -8.12 54.38 -5.59
C THR A 1075 -8.04 54.97 -4.17
N ASN A 1076 -8.96 54.55 -3.30
CA ASN A 1076 -8.93 54.94 -1.88
C ASN A 1076 -7.79 54.30 -1.07
N GLY A 1077 -7.05 53.33 -1.64
CA GLY A 1077 -5.95 52.66 -0.95
C GLY A 1077 -4.73 53.58 -0.79
N PRO A 1078 -4.17 53.76 0.42
CA PRO A 1078 -3.09 54.72 0.68
C PRO A 1078 -1.84 54.50 -0.17
N VAL A 1079 -1.44 53.25 -0.42
CA VAL A 1079 -0.24 52.96 -1.22
C VAL A 1079 -0.47 53.29 -2.69
N THR A 1080 -1.57 52.83 -3.26
CA THR A 1080 -1.97 53.15 -4.65
C THR A 1080 -2.12 54.65 -4.86
N LYS A 1081 -2.78 55.35 -3.93
CA LYS A 1081 -2.97 56.80 -3.97
C LYS A 1081 -1.65 57.56 -3.89
N ALA A 1082 -0.69 57.11 -3.08
CA ALA A 1082 0.63 57.73 -3.00
C ALA A 1082 1.44 57.53 -4.29
N VAL A 1083 1.43 56.32 -4.87
CA VAL A 1083 2.12 56.04 -6.15
C VAL A 1083 1.49 56.80 -7.30
N TYR A 1084 0.15 56.84 -7.39
CA TYR A 1084 -0.59 57.54 -8.46
C TYR A 1084 -0.31 59.05 -8.46
N ASN A 1085 -0.32 59.68 -7.28
CA ASN A 1085 -0.10 61.13 -7.14
C ASN A 1085 1.39 61.53 -7.04
N SER A 1086 2.32 60.58 -7.20
CA SER A 1086 3.76 60.86 -7.19
C SER A 1086 4.19 61.60 -8.47
N PRO A 1087 5.30 62.39 -8.44
CA PRO A 1087 5.83 63.04 -9.64
C PRO A 1087 6.13 62.07 -10.79
N ARG A 1088 6.50 60.83 -10.47
CA ARG A 1088 6.76 59.74 -11.42
C ARG A 1088 5.47 59.08 -11.95
N GLY A 1089 4.43 58.98 -11.13
CA GLY A 1089 3.17 58.30 -11.48
C GLY A 1089 2.13 59.16 -12.18
N ASN A 1090 2.23 60.48 -12.07
CA ASN A 1090 1.30 61.43 -12.70
C ASN A 1090 1.23 61.24 -14.23
N GLY A 1091 0.15 60.62 -14.71
CA GLY A 1091 -0.10 60.35 -16.14
C GLY A 1091 0.45 59.03 -16.68
N ASP A 1092 1.18 58.23 -15.89
CA ASP A 1092 1.75 56.94 -16.31
C ASP A 1092 1.05 55.77 -15.58
N ILE A 1093 -0.17 55.44 -16.04
CA ILE A 1093 -0.95 54.31 -15.50
C ILE A 1093 -0.17 52.98 -15.55
N PRO A 1094 0.57 52.61 -16.62
CA PRO A 1094 1.42 51.41 -16.61
C PRO A 1094 2.49 51.40 -15.51
N PHE A 1095 3.11 52.53 -15.18
CA PHE A 1095 4.01 52.65 -14.03
C PHE A 1095 3.27 52.46 -12.70
N VAL A 1096 2.11 53.09 -12.51
CA VAL A 1096 1.34 52.94 -11.26
C VAL A 1096 0.90 51.47 -11.11
N ALA A 1097 0.39 50.85 -12.18
CA ALA A 1097 -0.10 49.48 -12.20
C ALA A 1097 0.99 48.47 -11.83
N ARG A 1098 2.15 48.50 -12.50
CA ARG A 1098 3.27 47.58 -12.18
C ARG A 1098 3.77 47.80 -10.75
N THR A 1099 3.88 49.05 -10.30
CA THR A 1099 4.41 49.39 -8.96
C THR A 1099 3.47 48.93 -7.84
N VAL A 1100 2.16 49.12 -8.00
CA VAL A 1100 1.14 48.62 -7.05
C VAL A 1100 1.10 47.10 -7.02
N ALA A 1101 1.08 46.45 -8.18
CA ALA A 1101 1.11 44.99 -8.26
C ALA A 1101 2.40 44.40 -7.66
N GLY A 1102 3.55 45.07 -7.87
CA GLY A 1102 4.83 44.70 -7.26
C GLY A 1102 4.84 44.81 -5.74
N ALA A 1103 4.23 45.86 -5.18
CA ALA A 1103 4.08 46.01 -3.73
C ALA A 1103 3.18 44.92 -3.12
N MET A 1104 2.07 44.58 -3.77
CA MET A 1104 1.22 43.45 -3.38
C MET A 1104 1.96 42.11 -3.42
N MET A 1105 2.74 41.87 -4.49
CA MET A 1105 3.56 40.67 -4.69
C MET A 1105 4.66 40.50 -3.63
N GLY A 1106 5.13 41.59 -3.01
CA GLY A 1106 6.06 41.55 -1.87
C GLY A 1106 5.37 41.24 -0.53
N PHE A 1107 4.12 41.67 -0.35
CA PHE A 1107 3.36 41.46 0.89
C PHE A 1107 2.69 40.08 0.96
N ILE A 1108 1.85 39.76 -0.03
CA ILE A 1108 0.92 38.61 -0.02
C ILE A 1108 1.64 37.27 0.26
N PRO A 1109 2.69 36.88 -0.49
CA PRO A 1109 3.29 35.55 -0.35
C PRO A 1109 4.18 35.45 0.90
N THR A 1110 4.78 36.56 1.30
CA THR A 1110 5.60 36.66 2.51
C THR A 1110 4.75 36.44 3.76
N VAL A 1111 3.56 37.03 3.82
CA VAL A 1111 2.65 36.84 4.97
C VAL A 1111 1.99 35.47 4.94
N ASP A 1112 1.47 35.00 3.80
CA ASP A 1112 0.91 33.65 3.66
C ASP A 1112 1.88 32.56 4.15
N ALA A 1113 3.10 32.55 3.61
CA ALA A 1113 4.03 31.46 3.87
C ALA A 1113 4.56 31.46 5.31
N ASN A 1114 4.81 32.64 5.91
CA ASN A 1114 5.18 32.72 7.33
C ASN A 1114 4.00 32.32 8.24
N LEU A 1115 2.76 32.75 7.95
CA LEU A 1115 1.56 32.33 8.69
C LEU A 1115 1.40 30.80 8.69
N ARG A 1116 1.47 30.18 7.51
CA ARG A 1116 1.30 28.72 7.37
C ARG A 1116 2.44 27.94 8.04
N ARG A 1117 3.69 28.38 7.90
CA ARG A 1117 4.85 27.71 8.52
C ARG A 1117 4.86 27.81 10.04
N ILE A 1118 4.63 29.00 10.60
CA ILE A 1118 4.60 29.21 12.05
C ILE A 1118 3.44 28.44 12.67
N LEU A 1119 2.25 28.45 12.05
CA LEU A 1119 1.11 27.65 12.51
C LEU A 1119 1.38 26.14 12.42
N ASN A 1120 2.07 25.65 11.38
CA ASN A 1120 2.45 24.24 11.28
C ASN A 1120 3.37 23.81 12.43
N GLU A 1121 4.38 24.60 12.76
CA GLU A 1121 5.27 24.30 13.91
C GLU A 1121 4.52 24.39 15.24
N TRP A 1122 3.71 25.43 15.44
CA TRP A 1122 2.88 25.58 16.65
C TRP A 1122 1.81 24.49 16.84
N LEU A 1123 1.38 23.83 15.76
CA LEU A 1123 0.51 22.65 15.83
C LEU A 1123 1.31 21.36 16.08
N ARG A 1124 2.51 21.23 15.50
CA ARG A 1124 3.43 20.09 15.69
C ARG A 1124 3.94 20.00 17.12
N GLU A 1125 4.31 21.13 17.72
CA GLU A 1125 4.95 21.23 19.04
C GLU A 1125 3.93 21.54 20.16
N GLY A 1126 2.65 21.71 19.82
CA GLY A 1126 1.57 22.00 20.76
C GLY A 1126 1.52 23.45 21.27
N THR A 1127 2.40 24.31 20.78
CA THR A 1127 2.56 25.72 21.15
C THR A 1127 1.27 26.53 21.05
N LEU A 1128 0.43 26.30 20.03
CA LEU A 1128 -0.87 26.97 19.91
C LEU A 1128 -1.80 26.65 21.10
N TRP A 1129 -1.77 25.42 21.58
CA TRP A 1129 -2.60 24.97 22.70
C TRP A 1129 -2.04 25.48 24.03
N ALA A 1130 -0.71 25.51 24.19
CA ALA A 1130 -0.05 26.16 25.31
C ALA A 1130 -0.39 27.66 25.39
N LEU A 1131 -0.38 28.38 24.26
CA LEU A 1131 -0.76 29.79 24.18
C LEU A 1131 -2.25 30.03 24.49
N ARG A 1132 -3.15 29.22 23.93
CA ARG A 1132 -4.60 29.27 24.25
C ARG A 1132 -4.86 29.00 25.73
N ALA A 1133 -4.14 28.08 26.36
CA ALA A 1133 -4.22 27.85 27.81
C ALA A 1133 -3.66 29.03 28.62
N ARG A 1134 -2.51 29.60 28.20
CA ARG A 1134 -1.82 30.72 28.87
C ARG A 1134 -2.67 32.00 28.93
N TYR A 1135 -3.57 32.22 27.97
CA TYR A 1135 -4.36 33.45 27.85
C TYR A 1135 -5.89 33.25 27.85
N ALA A 1136 -6.37 32.04 28.20
CA ALA A 1136 -7.78 31.67 28.18
C ALA A 1136 -8.70 32.71 28.85
N GLY A 1137 -9.78 33.10 28.16
CA GLY A 1137 -10.76 34.09 28.64
C GLY A 1137 -10.25 35.54 28.66
N THR A 1138 -9.04 35.83 28.17
CA THR A 1138 -8.49 37.18 28.04
C THR A 1138 -8.27 37.57 26.58
N LYS A 1139 -8.30 38.87 26.29
CA LYS A 1139 -8.02 39.43 24.96
C LYS A 1139 -6.87 40.41 25.05
N ALA A 1140 -6.09 40.59 23.99
CA ALA A 1140 -5.06 41.63 23.95
C ALA A 1140 -5.72 43.01 23.88
N LYS A 1141 -5.27 43.93 24.74
CA LYS A 1141 -5.79 45.31 24.83
C LYS A 1141 -5.44 46.16 23.61
N ASN A 1142 -4.32 45.85 22.95
CA ASN A 1142 -3.81 46.49 21.75
C ASN A 1142 -2.64 45.66 21.18
N TYR A 1143 -2.06 46.11 20.06
CA TYR A 1143 -0.90 45.51 19.40
C TYR A 1143 0.29 45.21 20.34
N MET A 1144 0.64 46.11 21.26
CA MET A 1144 1.79 45.91 22.17
C MET A 1144 1.53 44.83 23.23
N ASP A 1145 0.29 44.73 23.72
CA ASP A 1145 -0.13 43.64 24.60
C ASP A 1145 -0.09 42.29 23.85
N ALA A 1146 -0.55 42.24 22.60
CA ALA A 1146 -0.46 41.03 21.77
C ALA A 1146 0.98 40.60 21.47
N LEU A 1147 1.85 41.55 21.08
CA LEU A 1147 3.27 41.31 20.84
C LEU A 1147 3.93 40.69 22.08
N ASN A 1148 3.75 41.30 23.26
CA ASN A 1148 4.32 40.81 24.52
C ASN A 1148 3.81 39.42 24.95
N ARG A 1149 2.66 38.96 24.43
CA ARG A 1149 2.07 37.64 24.74
C ARG A 1149 2.56 36.52 23.82
N LEU A 1150 2.86 36.85 22.56
CA LEU A 1150 3.13 35.87 21.51
C LEU A 1150 4.62 35.80 21.11
N ARG A 1151 5.42 36.84 21.41
CA ARG A 1151 6.80 37.01 20.92
C ARG A 1151 7.68 35.77 21.11
N ASP A 1152 7.76 35.27 22.33
CA ASP A 1152 8.79 34.31 22.72
C ASP A 1152 8.54 32.91 22.11
N ASP A 1153 7.28 32.61 21.77
CA ASP A 1153 6.86 31.41 21.04
C ASP A 1153 6.88 31.63 19.50
N PHE A 1154 6.74 32.89 19.05
CA PHE A 1154 6.68 33.26 17.62
C PHE A 1154 8.07 33.38 16.98
N ILE A 1155 9.02 34.04 17.65
CA ILE A 1155 10.35 34.32 17.08
C ILE A 1155 11.14 33.04 16.78
N PRO A 1156 11.28 32.05 17.68
CA PRO A 1156 12.05 30.83 17.39
C PRO A 1156 11.49 30.03 16.21
N ALA A 1157 10.15 29.91 16.11
CA ALA A 1157 9.48 29.27 14.99
C ALA A 1157 9.72 30.02 13.67
N MET A 1158 9.63 31.35 13.69
CA MET A 1158 9.96 32.20 12.54
C MET A 1158 11.45 32.09 12.16
N GLN A 1159 12.37 31.99 13.11
CA GLN A 1159 13.80 31.87 12.84
C GLN A 1159 14.19 30.50 12.27
N LEU A 1160 13.53 29.43 12.71
CA LEU A 1160 13.72 28.07 12.18
C LEU A 1160 13.20 27.93 10.73
N ARG A 1161 12.18 28.71 10.35
CA ARG A 1161 11.38 28.54 9.11
C ARG A 1161 11.19 29.80 8.27
N ALA A 1162 12.07 30.80 8.42
CA ALA A 1162 11.93 32.13 7.82
C ALA A 1162 11.58 32.12 6.31
N VAL A 1163 10.65 33.00 5.89
CA VAL A 1163 10.35 33.23 4.47
C VAL A 1163 10.48 34.73 4.14
N PRO A 1164 11.17 35.13 3.06
CA PRO A 1164 11.91 34.28 2.10
C PRO A 1164 13.12 33.56 2.72
N GLU A 1165 13.34 32.30 2.35
CA GLU A 1165 14.49 31.52 2.82
C GLU A 1165 15.80 31.95 2.14
N LEU A 1166 15.71 32.20 0.83
CA LEU A 1166 16.80 32.54 -0.06
C LEU A 1166 16.45 33.82 -0.83
N ILE A 1167 17.43 34.70 -0.99
CA ILE A 1167 17.36 35.88 -1.87
C ILE A 1167 18.67 35.91 -2.66
N TRP A 1168 18.65 36.33 -3.93
CA TRP A 1168 19.86 36.35 -4.76
C TRP A 1168 20.13 37.70 -5.45
N ARG A 1169 21.38 37.86 -5.87
CA ARG A 1169 21.94 38.95 -6.69
C ARG A 1169 22.91 38.35 -7.71
N THR A 1170 23.30 39.12 -8.72
CA THR A 1170 24.39 38.78 -9.64
C THR A 1170 25.63 39.61 -9.31
N ALA A 1171 26.84 39.09 -9.46
CA ALA A 1171 28.07 39.89 -9.32
C ALA A 1171 28.38 40.71 -10.58
N VAL A 1172 28.85 41.95 -10.43
CA VAL A 1172 29.24 42.84 -11.56
C VAL A 1172 30.76 43.03 -11.69
N VAL A 1173 31.52 42.81 -10.61
CA VAL A 1173 32.99 42.87 -10.60
C VAL A 1173 33.58 41.62 -9.95
N SER A 1174 34.84 41.31 -10.27
CA SER A 1174 35.56 40.26 -9.55
C SER A 1174 35.85 40.67 -8.11
N GLN A 1175 35.56 39.80 -7.15
CA GLN A 1175 35.73 40.05 -5.72
C GLN A 1175 35.89 38.73 -4.93
N THR A 1176 35.93 38.82 -3.60
CA THR A 1176 36.01 37.66 -2.71
C THR A 1176 34.94 37.75 -1.62
N ILE A 1177 34.14 36.69 -1.44
CA ILE A 1177 33.12 36.58 -0.38
C ILE A 1177 33.43 35.32 0.44
N GLY A 1178 33.66 35.44 1.75
CA GLY A 1178 33.99 34.30 2.62
C GLY A 1178 35.23 33.49 2.19
N GLY A 1179 36.19 34.13 1.50
CA GLY A 1179 37.35 33.46 0.89
C GLY A 1179 37.11 32.85 -0.49
N VAL A 1180 35.86 32.80 -0.96
CA VAL A 1180 35.48 32.30 -2.30
C VAL A 1180 35.71 33.39 -3.35
N GLU A 1181 36.43 33.07 -4.43
CA GLU A 1181 36.55 33.95 -5.61
C GLU A 1181 35.19 34.07 -6.31
N VAL A 1182 34.79 35.30 -6.62
CA VAL A 1182 33.55 35.69 -7.32
C VAL A 1182 33.91 36.50 -8.56
N ARG A 1183 33.20 36.29 -9.67
CA ARG A 1183 33.43 36.86 -11.00
C ARG A 1183 32.16 37.53 -11.53
N PRO A 1184 32.26 38.48 -12.48
CA PRO A 1184 31.09 39.06 -13.15
C PRO A 1184 30.19 37.98 -13.75
N GLY A 1185 28.88 38.05 -13.48
CA GLY A 1185 27.89 37.07 -13.92
C GLY A 1185 27.58 35.94 -12.92
N ASP A 1186 28.35 35.76 -11.85
CA ASP A 1186 28.04 34.78 -10.80
C ASP A 1186 26.72 35.11 -10.07
N VAL A 1187 25.88 34.10 -9.84
CA VAL A 1187 24.72 34.19 -8.96
C VAL A 1187 25.15 34.01 -7.51
N ILE A 1188 24.86 35.00 -6.67
CA ILE A 1188 25.15 35.01 -5.23
C ILE A 1188 23.84 34.76 -4.48
N VAL A 1189 23.76 33.68 -3.71
CA VAL A 1189 22.55 33.27 -2.97
C VAL A 1189 22.77 33.53 -1.48
N ALA A 1190 22.06 34.52 -0.94
CA ALA A 1190 22.06 34.82 0.49
C ALA A 1190 21.03 33.95 1.20
N GLY A 1191 21.50 33.06 2.08
CA GLY A 1191 20.66 32.21 2.93
C GLY A 1191 20.09 32.99 4.11
N ALA A 1192 18.98 33.70 3.90
CA ALA A 1192 18.27 34.38 5.00
C ALA A 1192 17.82 33.38 6.09
N VAL A 1193 17.40 32.17 5.70
CA VAL A 1193 17.12 31.07 6.64
C VAL A 1193 18.38 30.57 7.38
N SER A 1194 19.56 30.59 6.75
CA SER A 1194 20.82 30.27 7.43
C SER A 1194 21.18 31.35 8.47
N ALA A 1195 20.98 32.62 8.13
CA ALA A 1195 21.21 33.74 9.05
C ALA A 1195 20.30 33.68 10.29
N THR A 1196 19.04 33.23 10.13
CA THR A 1196 18.12 33.03 11.27
C THR A 1196 18.35 31.72 12.01
N GLN A 1197 18.72 30.62 11.34
CA GLN A 1197 19.12 29.36 11.99
C GLN A 1197 20.44 29.50 12.78
N GLN A 1198 21.41 30.26 12.27
CA GLN A 1198 22.61 30.65 13.02
C GLN A 1198 22.21 31.45 14.26
N SER A 1199 21.29 32.40 14.11
CA SER A 1199 20.78 33.18 15.23
C SER A 1199 20.06 32.31 16.27
N LEU A 1200 19.32 31.28 15.85
CA LEU A 1200 18.69 30.28 16.73
C LEU A 1200 19.71 29.42 17.48
N ALA A 1201 20.74 28.91 16.79
CA ALA A 1201 21.84 28.15 17.41
C ALA A 1201 22.69 29.02 18.37
N GLU A 1202 22.80 30.32 18.10
CA GLU A 1202 23.44 31.32 18.97
C GLU A 1202 22.48 31.90 20.04
N GLY A 1203 21.22 31.46 20.12
CA GLY A 1203 20.23 31.91 21.11
C GLY A 1203 19.73 33.36 20.98
N ARG A 1204 19.94 34.01 19.81
CA ARG A 1204 19.54 35.40 19.54
C ARG A 1204 18.09 35.52 19.11
N GLN A 1205 17.44 36.64 19.42
CA GLN A 1205 16.01 36.90 19.22
C GLN A 1205 15.72 37.95 18.12
N ASP A 1206 16.50 37.97 17.04
CA ASP A 1206 16.31 38.88 15.89
C ASP A 1206 15.66 38.18 14.68
N ILE A 1207 14.72 38.86 14.03
CA ILE A 1207 13.99 38.41 12.84
C ILE A 1207 14.25 39.28 11.60
N TYR A 1208 14.89 40.46 11.72
CA TYR A 1208 15.03 41.38 10.60
C TYR A 1208 15.93 40.85 9.46
N HIS A 1209 16.77 39.85 9.73
CA HIS A 1209 17.52 39.13 8.69
C HIS A 1209 16.61 38.40 7.69
N ALA A 1210 15.42 37.94 8.08
CA ALA A 1210 14.42 37.38 7.16
C ALA A 1210 13.84 38.43 6.19
N PHE A 1211 13.88 39.71 6.56
CA PHE A 1211 13.38 40.84 5.79
C PHE A 1211 14.47 41.61 5.03
N GLY A 1212 15.69 41.06 4.95
CA GLY A 1212 16.83 41.71 4.31
C GLY A 1212 17.46 42.85 5.12
N GLY A 1213 17.16 42.95 6.42
CA GLY A 1213 17.61 44.00 7.34
C GLY A 1213 16.47 44.91 7.83
N ASN A 1214 16.77 45.79 8.79
CA ASN A 1214 15.80 46.73 9.35
C ASN A 1214 15.86 48.09 8.61
N ARG A 1215 14.83 48.40 7.82
CA ARG A 1215 14.76 49.62 6.99
C ARG A 1215 14.60 50.94 7.80
N ARG A 1216 14.36 50.90 9.12
CA ARG A 1216 14.31 52.11 9.96
C ARG A 1216 15.67 52.58 10.48
N VAL A 1217 16.73 51.79 10.30
CA VAL A 1217 18.08 52.12 10.80
C VAL A 1217 18.86 52.90 9.73
N THR A 1218 19.56 53.97 10.14
CA THR A 1218 20.43 54.74 9.24
C THR A 1218 21.50 53.83 8.63
N GLY A 1219 21.61 53.83 7.29
CA GLY A 1219 22.51 52.93 6.56
C GLY A 1219 21.95 51.52 6.34
N HIS A 1220 20.63 51.33 6.42
CA HIS A 1220 19.97 50.06 6.09
C HIS A 1220 20.30 49.56 4.66
N PRO A 1221 20.21 48.24 4.41
CA PRO A 1221 20.27 47.69 3.07
C PRO A 1221 19.21 48.27 2.13
N THR A 1222 19.58 48.59 0.89
CA THR A 1222 18.70 49.17 -0.15
C THR A 1222 17.42 48.38 -0.36
N HIS A 1223 17.50 47.05 -0.32
CA HIS A 1223 16.38 46.13 -0.56
C HIS A 1223 15.82 45.48 0.72
N SER A 1224 16.14 46.03 1.90
CA SER A 1224 15.43 45.67 3.14
C SER A 1224 13.94 45.97 3.01
N CYS A 1225 13.06 45.09 3.50
CA CYS A 1225 11.64 45.17 3.22
C CYS A 1225 10.98 46.40 3.90
N PRO A 1226 10.34 47.32 3.16
CA PRO A 1226 9.61 48.45 3.75
C PRO A 1226 8.36 48.00 4.53
N GLY A 1227 7.84 46.81 4.22
CA GLY A 1227 6.63 46.25 4.82
C GLY A 1227 6.85 45.28 5.98
N ALA A 1228 8.08 45.10 6.48
CA ALA A 1228 8.38 44.14 7.56
C ALA A 1228 7.51 44.35 8.81
N ASP A 1229 7.39 45.61 9.24
CA ASP A 1229 6.65 46.06 10.41
C ASP A 1229 5.12 45.87 10.30
N PRO A 1230 4.43 46.33 9.24
CA PRO A 1230 3.01 46.05 9.06
C PRO A 1230 2.74 44.57 8.76
N ALA A 1231 3.64 43.84 8.08
CA ALA A 1231 3.51 42.39 7.91
C ALA A 1231 3.54 41.63 9.25
N LEU A 1232 4.45 42.00 10.15
CA LEU A 1232 4.50 41.47 11.51
C LEU A 1232 3.20 41.76 12.29
N ALA A 1233 2.64 42.97 12.15
CA ALA A 1233 1.36 43.32 12.77
C ALA A 1233 0.18 42.49 12.24
N VAL A 1234 0.12 42.23 10.92
CA VAL A 1234 -0.90 41.35 10.32
C VAL A 1234 -0.76 39.91 10.84
N MET A 1235 0.47 39.38 10.88
CA MET A 1235 0.72 38.02 11.39
C MET A 1235 0.32 37.87 12.86
N LEU A 1236 0.71 38.83 13.71
CA LEU A 1236 0.33 38.84 15.12
C LEU A 1236 -1.19 39.01 15.31
N GLY A 1237 -1.87 39.79 14.47
CA GLY A 1237 -3.33 39.95 14.54
C GLY A 1237 -4.09 38.66 14.24
N PHE A 1238 -3.64 37.90 13.23
CA PHE A 1238 -4.17 36.56 12.93
C PHE A 1238 -3.94 35.58 14.08
N PHE A 1239 -2.71 35.50 14.62
CA PHE A 1239 -2.42 34.59 15.74
C PHE A 1239 -3.14 35.00 17.03
N SER A 1240 -3.29 36.31 17.32
CA SER A 1240 -4.11 36.78 18.44
C SER A 1240 -5.57 36.37 18.25
N ALA A 1241 -6.14 36.44 17.04
CA ALA A 1241 -7.51 35.96 16.81
C ALA A 1241 -7.71 34.46 17.09
N LEU A 1242 -6.72 33.61 16.74
CA LEU A 1242 -6.76 32.17 17.04
C LEU A 1242 -6.51 31.86 18.52
N VAL A 1243 -5.70 32.66 19.22
CA VAL A 1243 -5.44 32.50 20.67
C VAL A 1243 -6.62 33.00 21.51
N GLU A 1244 -7.24 34.13 21.13
CA GLU A 1244 -8.29 34.82 21.88
C GLU A 1244 -9.72 34.29 21.64
N THR A 1245 -9.93 33.45 20.61
CA THR A 1245 -11.29 32.99 20.29
C THR A 1245 -11.85 32.01 21.33
N GLU A 1246 -13.01 32.37 21.87
CA GLU A 1246 -13.80 31.60 22.84
C GLU A 1246 -14.39 30.30 22.24
N LEU A 1247 -14.32 30.15 20.91
CA LEU A 1247 -14.78 28.96 20.19
C LEU A 1247 -13.88 27.75 20.52
N PRO A 1248 -14.44 26.52 20.61
CA PRO A 1248 -13.69 25.32 20.98
C PRO A 1248 -12.84 24.81 19.79
N LEU A 1249 -11.74 25.51 19.50
CA LEU A 1249 -10.74 25.06 18.52
C LEU A 1249 -10.07 23.76 18.98
N ARG A 1250 -10.09 22.76 18.12
CA ARG A 1250 -9.31 21.51 18.17
C ARG A 1250 -8.42 21.43 16.93
N THR A 1251 -7.35 20.62 16.97
CA THR A 1251 -6.64 20.22 15.74
C THR A 1251 -7.63 19.57 14.78
N GLY A 1252 -7.64 19.99 13.51
CA GLY A 1252 -8.47 19.35 12.49
C GLY A 1252 -7.85 18.06 11.97
N PRO A 1253 -8.62 17.23 11.25
CA PRO A 1253 -8.20 15.89 10.80
C PRO A 1253 -7.14 15.91 9.69
N ILE A 1254 -6.97 17.04 9.00
CA ILE A 1254 -6.07 17.22 7.86
C ILE A 1254 -4.97 18.21 8.28
N PRO A 1255 -3.70 18.06 7.82
CA PRO A 1255 -2.67 19.07 8.06
C PRO A 1255 -3.17 20.49 7.71
N MET A 1256 -2.86 21.48 8.55
CA MET A 1256 -3.32 22.87 8.40
C MET A 1256 -4.84 23.10 8.50
N SER A 1257 -5.59 22.19 9.15
CA SER A 1257 -7.01 22.40 9.48
C SER A 1257 -7.28 22.49 10.99
N LEU A 1258 -8.42 23.10 11.35
CA LEU A 1258 -8.94 23.25 12.71
C LEU A 1258 -10.39 22.77 12.74
N THR A 1259 -10.82 22.12 13.83
CA THR A 1259 -12.21 21.63 14.01
C THR A 1259 -12.86 22.26 15.23
N MET A 1260 -14.16 22.51 15.14
CA MET A 1260 -15.01 23.20 16.11
C MET A 1260 -16.38 22.54 16.18
N ASP A 1261 -16.96 22.42 17.37
CA ASP A 1261 -18.24 21.76 17.60
C ASP A 1261 -19.11 22.51 18.63
N GLY A 1262 -20.42 22.27 18.60
CA GLY A 1262 -21.33 22.83 19.60
C GLY A 1262 -22.77 22.34 19.50
N ARG A 1263 -23.60 22.76 20.46
CA ARG A 1263 -25.06 22.59 20.40
C ARG A 1263 -25.67 23.59 19.42
N VAL A 1264 -26.69 23.17 18.68
CA VAL A 1264 -27.58 24.12 17.98
C VAL A 1264 -28.34 24.90 19.04
N PRO A 1265 -28.35 26.25 19.02
CA PRO A 1265 -29.13 27.04 19.96
C PRO A 1265 -30.62 26.70 19.85
N ALA A 1266 -31.32 26.63 20.98
CA ALA A 1266 -32.78 26.51 20.97
C ALA A 1266 -33.38 27.70 20.22
N PRO A 1267 -34.43 27.50 19.38
CA PRO A 1267 -35.10 28.60 18.70
C PRO A 1267 -35.63 29.59 19.75
N SER A 1268 -35.33 30.87 19.57
CA SER A 1268 -35.82 31.91 20.48
C SER A 1268 -37.35 31.85 20.54
N PRO A 1269 -37.97 31.86 21.73
CA PRO A 1269 -39.43 31.91 21.82
C PRO A 1269 -39.91 33.17 21.10
N HIS A 1270 -40.85 33.00 20.17
CA HIS A 1270 -41.47 34.13 19.48
C HIS A 1270 -42.08 35.08 20.52
N PRO A 1271 -41.85 36.41 20.42
CA PRO A 1271 -42.67 37.38 21.12
C PRO A 1271 -44.16 37.18 20.76
N PRO A 1272 -45.09 37.33 21.71
CA PRO A 1272 -46.51 37.19 21.48
C PRO A 1272 -47.10 38.34 20.65
#